data_AF-Q6ZQ08-F1
#
_entry.id   AF-Q6ZQ08-F1
#
_cell.length_a   1.000
_cell.length_b   1.000
_cell.length_c   1.000
_cell.angle_alpha   90.00
_cell.angle_beta   90.00
_cell.angle_gamma   90.00
#
_symmetry.space_group_name_H-M   'P 1'
#
loop_
_entity.id
_entity.type
_entity.pdbx_description
1 polymer ?
#
loop_
_entity_poly.entity_id
_entity_poly.type
_entity_poly.pdbx_seq_one_letter_code
_entity_poly.pdbx_strand_id
1 'polypeptide(L)'
;MNLDSLSLALSQISYLVDNLTKKNYRASQQEIQHIVNRHGPEADRHLLRCLFSHVDFSGDGKSSGKDFHQTQFLIQECASLITKPNFISTLSYAIDNPLHYQKSLKPAPHLFAQLSKVLKLSKVQEVIFGLALLNSSSPDLRGFAAQFIKQKLPDLLRSYIDADVSGNQEGGFQDIAIEVLHLLLSHLLFGQKGAFGVGQEQIDAFLKTLRRDFPQERCPVVLAPLLYPEKRDILMDRILPDSGGVAKTMMESSLADFMQEVGYGFCASIEECRNIIMQFGVREVTAAQVARVLGMMARTHSGLTDGIPLQSISAPGSGIWSDGKDKSEGAQAHTWNVEVLIDVLKELNPSLNFKEVTYELDHPGFQIRDSKGLHNVVYGIQRGLGMEVFPVDFIYRPWKHAEGQLSFIQHSLINPEVFCFADYPCHTVATDILKAPPEDDNREIATWKSLDLIESLLRLAEVGQYEQVKQLFSFPIKHCPDMLVLALLQINTSWHTLRHELISTLMPIFLGNHPNSAIILHYAWHGQGQSPSIRQLIMHAMAEWYMRGEQYDQAKLSRILDVAQDLKALSMLLNGTPFAFVIDLAALASRREYLKLDKWLTDKIREHGEPFIQACMTFLKRRCPSILGGLAPEKDQPKSAQLPAETLATMLACLQACAGSVSQELSETILTMVANCSNVMNKARQPPPGVMPKGRPPSASSLDAISPVQIDPLAGMASLSIGGSAAPHTQSMQGFPPNLGSAFSTPQSPAKAFPPLSTPNQTTAFSGIGGLSSQLPGGLGTGSLTGIGTGALGLPAVNNDPFVQRKLGTSGLNQPTFQQSKMKPSDLSQVWPEANQHFSKEIDDEANSYFQRIYNHPPHPTMSVDEVLEMLQRFKDSTIKREREVFNCMLRNLFEEYRFFPQYPDKELHITACLFGGIIEKGLVTYMALGLALRYVLEALRKPFGSKMYYFGIAALDRFKNRLKDYPQYCQHLASISHFMQFPHHLQEYIEYGQQSRDPPVKMQGSITTPGSIALAQAQAQAQVPAKAPLAGQVNTMVTTSTTTTVAKTVTVTKPTGVSFKKDVPPSINTTNIDTLLVATDQTERIVEPPENIQEKIAFIFNNLSQSNMTQKVEELKETVKEEFMPWVSQYLVMKRVSIEPNFHSLYSNFLDTLKNPEFNKMVLNETYRNIKVLLTSDKAAANFSDRSLLKNLGHWLGMITLAKNKPILHTDLDVKSLLLEAYVKGQQELLYVVPFVAKVLESSIRSLVFRPPNPWTMAIMNVLAELHQEHDLKLNLKFEIEVLCKNLALDINELKPGNLLKDKDRLKNLDEQLSAPKKDVKQPEELPAITTTTTSTTPATSTTCTATVPPQPQYSYHDINVYSLAGLAPHITLNPTIPLFQAHPQLKQCVRQAIERAVQELVHPVVDRSIKIAMTTCEQIVRKDFALDSEESRMRIAAHHMMRNLTAGMAMITCREPLLMSISTNLKNSFASALRTASPQQREMMDQAAAQLAQDNCELACCFIQKTAVEKAGPEMDKRLATEFELRKHARQEGRRYCDPVVLTYQAERMPEQIRLKVGGVDPKQLAVYEEFARNVPGFLPTNDLSQPTGFLAQPMKQAWATDDVAQIYDKCITELEQHLHAIPPTLAMNPQAQALRSLLEVVVLSRNSRDAIAALGLLQKAVEGLLDATSGADADLLLRYRECHLLVLKALQDGRAYGSPWCNKQITRCLIECRDEYKYNVEAVELLIRNHLVNMQQYDLHLAQSMENGLNYMAVAFAMQLVKILLVDERSVAHITEADLFHTIETLMRINAHSRGNAPEGLPQLMEVVRSNYEAMIDRAHGGPNFMMHSGISQASEYDDPPGLREKAEYLLREWVNLYHSAAAGRDSTKAFSAFVGQMHQQGILKTDDLITRFFRLCTEMCVEISYRAQAEQQHNPAANPTMIRAKCYHNLDAFVRLIALLVKHSGEATNTVTKINLLNKVLGIVVGVLLQDHDVRQSEFQQLPYHRIFIMLLLELNAPEHVLETINFQTLTAFCNTFHILRPTKAPGFVYAWLELISHRIFIARMLAHTPQQKGWPMYAQLLIDLFKYLAPFLRNVELTKPMQILYKGTLRVLLVLLHDFPEFLCDYHYGFCDVIPPNCIQLRNLILSAFPRNMRLPDPFTPNLKVDMLSEINIAPRILTNFTGVMPPQFKKDLDSYLKTRSPVTFLSDLRSNLQVSNEPGNRYNLQLINALVLYVGTQAIAHIHNKGSTPSMSTITHSAHMDIFQNLAVDLDTEGRYLFLNAIANQLRYPNSHTHYFSCTMLYLFAEANTEAIQEQITRVLLERLIVNRPHPWGLLITFIELIKNPAFKFWNHEFVHCAPEIEKLFQSVAQCCMGQKQAQQVMEGTGAS
;
A
#
# COMPACT_ATOMS: atom_id res chain seq x y z
N MET A 1 12.35 13.52 -21.96
CA MET A 1 10.96 13.69 -22.44
C MET A 1 10.01 13.40 -21.30
N ASN A 2 9.25 14.38 -20.80
CA ASN A 2 8.23 14.22 -19.75
C ASN A 2 7.00 15.13 -20.01
N LEU A 3 6.59 15.25 -21.28
CA LEU A 3 5.18 15.53 -21.60
C LEU A 3 4.32 14.43 -20.97
N ASP A 4 3.11 14.76 -20.50
CA ASP A 4 2.18 13.74 -20.03
C ASP A 4 2.01 12.68 -21.11
N SER A 5 2.04 11.40 -20.75
CA SER A 5 1.93 10.29 -21.71
C SER A 5 0.73 10.46 -22.66
N LEU A 6 -0.40 11.00 -22.17
CA LEU A 6 -1.54 11.36 -23.02
C LEU A 6 -1.23 12.57 -23.91
N SER A 7 -0.71 13.67 -23.37
CA SER A 7 -0.39 14.88 -24.17
C SER A 7 0.67 14.61 -25.26
N LEU A 8 1.67 13.78 -24.96
CA LEU A 8 2.65 13.30 -25.92
C LEU A 8 1.97 12.45 -26.97
N ALA A 9 1.16 11.46 -26.57
CA ALA A 9 0.35 10.65 -27.46
C ALA A 9 -0.56 11.48 -28.39
N LEU A 10 -1.24 12.52 -27.89
CA LEU A 10 -2.08 13.39 -28.71
C LEU A 10 -1.23 14.21 -29.70
N SER A 11 -0.07 14.73 -29.27
CA SER A 11 0.86 15.43 -30.16
C SER A 11 1.49 14.51 -31.21
N GLN A 12 1.76 13.25 -30.85
CA GLN A 12 2.31 12.20 -31.71
C GLN A 12 1.26 11.73 -32.72
N ILE A 13 0.00 11.51 -32.31
CA ILE A 13 -1.13 11.27 -33.22
C ILE A 13 -1.26 12.43 -34.22
N SER A 14 -1.20 13.68 -33.75
CA SER A 14 -1.28 14.86 -34.63
C SER A 14 -0.12 14.85 -35.65
N TYR A 15 1.12 14.75 -35.18
CA TYR A 15 2.31 14.70 -36.03
C TYR A 15 2.30 13.54 -37.03
N LEU A 16 1.84 12.36 -36.62
CA LEU A 16 1.74 11.19 -37.50
C LEU A 16 0.64 11.36 -38.57
N VAL A 17 -0.49 12.01 -38.25
CA VAL A 17 -1.56 12.35 -39.20
C VAL A 17 -1.12 13.42 -40.20
N ASP A 18 -0.47 14.49 -39.73
CA ASP A 18 0.08 15.56 -40.57
C ASP A 18 1.05 15.01 -41.61
N ASN A 19 1.93 14.08 -41.19
CA ASN A 19 2.99 13.52 -42.03
C ASN A 19 2.58 12.23 -42.79
N LEU A 20 1.29 11.95 -42.98
CA LEU A 20 0.85 10.76 -43.74
C LEU A 20 1.23 10.86 -45.23
N THR A 21 2.13 9.97 -45.66
CA THR A 21 2.52 9.77 -47.06
C THR A 21 2.35 8.30 -47.47
N LYS A 22 2.35 8.03 -48.78
CA LYS A 22 2.32 6.66 -49.34
C LYS A 22 3.42 5.74 -48.80
N LYS A 23 4.53 6.26 -48.26
CA LYS A 23 5.63 5.44 -47.71
C LYS A 23 5.43 5.04 -46.26
N ASN A 24 4.94 5.93 -45.39
CA ASN A 24 4.78 5.67 -43.96
C ASN A 24 3.35 5.29 -43.55
N TYR A 25 2.35 5.46 -44.41
CA TYR A 25 0.92 5.22 -44.11
C TYR A 25 0.64 4.03 -43.17
N ARG A 26 1.06 2.80 -43.55
CA ARG A 26 0.85 1.59 -42.72
C ARG A 26 1.56 1.64 -41.36
N ALA A 27 2.79 2.16 -41.31
CA ALA A 27 3.56 2.24 -40.08
C ALA A 27 2.98 3.28 -39.12
N SER A 28 2.69 4.49 -39.63
CA SER A 28 2.04 5.56 -38.86
C SER A 28 0.63 5.17 -38.41
N GLN A 29 -0.11 4.40 -39.22
CA GLN A 29 -1.40 3.82 -38.82
C GLN A 29 -1.25 2.83 -37.66
N GLN A 30 -0.33 1.86 -37.75
CA GLN A 30 -0.07 0.89 -36.67
C GLN A 30 0.40 1.57 -35.38
N GLU A 31 1.25 2.59 -35.50
CA GLU A 31 1.73 3.40 -34.38
C GLU A 31 0.58 4.18 -33.73
N ILE A 32 -0.27 4.84 -34.53
CA ILE A 32 -1.50 5.50 -34.04
C ILE A 32 -2.45 4.49 -33.37
N GLN A 33 -2.68 3.31 -33.95
CA GLN A 33 -3.56 2.28 -33.35
C GLN A 33 -3.00 1.81 -31.99
N HIS A 34 -1.68 1.62 -31.87
CA HIS A 34 -1.03 1.28 -30.61
C HIS A 34 -1.20 2.40 -29.56
N ILE A 35 -1.05 3.66 -29.96
CA ILE A 35 -1.27 4.82 -29.09
C ILE A 35 -2.74 4.90 -28.64
N VAL A 36 -3.71 4.76 -29.56
CA VAL A 36 -5.14 4.79 -29.23
C VAL A 36 -5.52 3.63 -28.30
N ASN A 37 -5.06 2.40 -28.58
CA ASN A 37 -5.31 1.24 -27.71
C ASN A 37 -4.70 1.41 -26.30
N ARG A 38 -3.60 2.16 -26.18
CA ARG A 38 -2.93 2.46 -24.91
C ARG A 38 -3.58 3.61 -24.12
N HIS A 39 -4.17 4.58 -24.81
CA HIS A 39 -4.69 5.82 -24.22
C HIS A 39 -6.22 5.96 -24.22
N GLY A 40 -6.93 5.03 -24.86
CA GLY A 40 -8.38 4.88 -24.78
C GLY A 40 -9.19 5.93 -25.55
N PRO A 41 -10.48 6.11 -25.19
CA PRO A 41 -11.43 6.90 -25.97
C PRO A 41 -11.05 8.37 -26.23
N GLU A 42 -10.21 8.98 -25.40
CA GLU A 42 -9.78 10.37 -25.61
C GLU A 42 -8.73 10.48 -26.74
N ALA A 43 -7.89 9.46 -26.91
CA ALA A 43 -6.99 9.38 -28.06
C ALA A 43 -7.74 9.03 -29.36
N ASP A 44 -8.78 8.19 -29.28
CA ASP A 44 -9.70 7.87 -30.39
C ASP A 44 -10.45 9.14 -30.87
N ARG A 45 -10.99 9.91 -29.90
CA ARG A 45 -11.64 11.21 -30.09
C ARG A 45 -10.68 12.25 -30.70
N HIS A 46 -9.44 12.33 -30.21
CA HIS A 46 -8.45 13.26 -30.74
C HIS A 46 -7.96 12.88 -32.14
N LEU A 47 -7.77 11.59 -32.43
CA LEU A 47 -7.45 11.08 -33.78
C LEU A 47 -8.51 11.52 -34.80
N LEU A 48 -9.79 11.34 -34.47
CA LEU A 48 -10.88 11.79 -35.33
C LEU A 48 -10.85 13.31 -35.53
N ARG A 49 -10.58 14.11 -34.48
CA ARG A 49 -10.41 15.56 -34.61
C ARG A 49 -9.23 15.95 -35.50
N CYS A 50 -8.10 15.25 -35.42
CA CYS A 50 -6.95 15.46 -36.31
C CYS A 50 -7.31 15.17 -37.77
N LEU A 51 -8.01 14.06 -38.03
CA LEU A 51 -8.40 13.64 -39.36
C LEU A 51 -9.46 14.56 -39.99
N PHE A 52 -10.55 14.88 -39.26
CA PHE A 52 -11.56 15.84 -39.70
C PHE A 52 -10.95 17.23 -39.99
N SER A 53 -9.98 17.69 -39.20
CA SER A 53 -9.34 19.01 -39.43
C SER A 53 -8.49 19.08 -40.71
N HIS A 54 -8.02 17.94 -41.24
CA HIS A 54 -7.08 17.89 -42.36
C HIS A 54 -7.67 17.51 -43.73
N VAL A 55 -8.85 16.88 -43.76
CA VAL A 55 -9.52 16.44 -45.00
C VAL A 55 -10.41 17.54 -45.55
N ASP A 56 -10.12 18.10 -46.73
CA ASP A 56 -10.95 19.18 -47.28
C ASP A 56 -12.23 18.65 -47.93
N PHE A 57 -13.34 18.74 -47.21
CA PHE A 57 -14.67 18.33 -47.68
C PHE A 57 -15.22 19.14 -48.86
N SER A 58 -14.49 20.16 -49.36
CA SER A 58 -14.84 20.84 -50.62
C SER A 58 -14.63 19.96 -51.86
N GLY A 59 -13.81 18.91 -51.77
CA GLY A 59 -13.37 18.08 -52.90
C GLY A 59 -14.20 16.80 -53.18
N ASP A 60 -13.76 16.05 -54.19
CA ASP A 60 -14.44 14.86 -54.73
C ASP A 60 -13.96 13.52 -54.13
N GLY A 61 -13.04 13.53 -53.16
CA GLY A 61 -12.45 12.33 -52.54
C GLY A 61 -11.66 11.42 -53.49
N LYS A 62 -11.45 11.84 -54.75
CA LYS A 62 -10.82 11.07 -55.85
C LYS A 62 -9.55 11.72 -56.42
N SER A 63 -9.30 13.00 -56.15
CA SER A 63 -8.13 13.73 -56.62
C SER A 63 -6.87 13.39 -55.81
N SER A 64 -5.70 13.48 -56.44
CA SER A 64 -4.39 13.37 -55.77
C SER A 64 -4.04 14.64 -54.97
N GLY A 65 -4.94 15.04 -54.07
CA GLY A 65 -4.74 16.17 -53.15
C GLY A 65 -3.66 15.90 -52.10
N LYS A 66 -3.21 16.95 -51.39
CA LYS A 66 -2.22 16.82 -50.31
C LYS A 66 -2.72 15.96 -49.15
N ASP A 67 -4.04 15.95 -48.96
CA ASP A 67 -4.83 15.33 -47.90
C ASP A 67 -5.37 13.93 -48.27
N PHE A 68 -4.96 13.37 -49.43
CA PHE A 68 -5.48 12.08 -49.91
C PHE A 68 -5.28 10.94 -48.90
N HIS A 69 -4.16 10.91 -48.16
CA HIS A 69 -3.89 9.86 -47.19
C HIS A 69 -4.71 10.02 -45.91
N GLN A 70 -4.83 11.26 -45.41
CA GLN A 70 -5.70 11.64 -44.30
C GLN A 70 -7.16 11.28 -44.62
N THR A 71 -7.59 11.50 -45.87
CA THR A 71 -8.94 11.15 -46.35
C THR A 71 -9.19 9.64 -46.30
N GLN A 72 -8.24 8.83 -46.76
CA GLN A 72 -8.38 7.36 -46.72
C GLN A 72 -8.43 6.83 -45.27
N PHE A 73 -7.62 7.39 -44.36
CA PHE A 73 -7.64 6.96 -42.96
C PHE A 73 -8.91 7.41 -42.23
N LEU A 74 -9.44 8.60 -42.54
CA LEU A 74 -10.72 9.06 -42.00
C LEU A 74 -11.90 8.19 -42.46
N ILE A 75 -11.91 7.71 -43.71
CA ILE A 75 -12.91 6.74 -44.19
C ILE A 75 -12.86 5.46 -43.35
N GLN A 76 -11.67 4.93 -43.07
CA GLN A 76 -11.49 3.71 -42.30
C GLN A 76 -11.93 3.86 -40.84
N GLU A 77 -11.54 4.95 -40.16
CA GLU A 77 -11.95 5.15 -38.76
C GLU A 77 -13.41 5.59 -38.62
N CYS A 78 -14.00 6.28 -39.60
CA CYS A 78 -15.45 6.50 -39.63
C CYS A 78 -16.23 5.18 -39.73
N ALA A 79 -15.72 4.19 -40.48
CA ALA A 79 -16.30 2.86 -40.54
C ALA A 79 -16.10 2.07 -39.23
N SER A 80 -14.95 2.21 -38.56
CA SER A 80 -14.68 1.58 -37.25
C SER A 80 -15.53 2.16 -36.12
N LEU A 81 -15.78 3.48 -36.14
CA LEU A 81 -16.46 4.20 -35.08
C LEU A 81 -17.95 3.85 -34.96
N ILE A 82 -18.63 3.56 -36.08
CA ILE A 82 -20.08 3.32 -36.14
C ILE A 82 -20.55 2.17 -35.22
N THR A 83 -19.70 1.16 -34.97
CA THR A 83 -20.03 0.03 -34.09
C THR A 83 -19.61 0.24 -32.63
N LYS A 84 -18.88 1.31 -32.31
CA LYS A 84 -18.47 1.61 -30.92
C LYS A 84 -19.64 2.27 -30.17
N PRO A 85 -19.94 1.89 -28.91
CA PRO A 85 -21.11 2.41 -28.18
C PRO A 85 -21.05 3.92 -27.89
N ASN A 86 -19.87 4.54 -27.98
CA ASN A 86 -19.67 5.99 -27.86
C ASN A 86 -19.77 6.76 -29.19
N PHE A 87 -20.11 6.11 -30.31
CA PHE A 87 -20.19 6.68 -31.67
C PHE A 87 -20.78 8.10 -31.70
N ILE A 88 -21.98 8.27 -31.12
CA ILE A 88 -22.75 9.51 -31.16
C ILE A 88 -22.00 10.67 -30.48
N SER A 89 -21.40 10.43 -29.31
CA SER A 89 -20.70 11.48 -28.56
C SER A 89 -19.36 11.83 -29.21
N THR A 90 -18.62 10.83 -29.72
CA THR A 90 -17.31 11.05 -30.35
C THR A 90 -17.45 11.76 -31.70
N LEU A 91 -18.39 11.36 -32.56
CA LEU A 91 -18.61 12.01 -33.86
C LEU A 91 -19.09 13.46 -33.70
N SER A 92 -20.08 13.69 -32.84
CA SER A 92 -20.64 15.03 -32.61
C SER A 92 -19.58 15.98 -32.05
N TYR A 93 -18.81 15.54 -31.04
CA TYR A 93 -17.74 16.35 -30.46
C TYR A 93 -16.62 16.65 -31.49
N ALA A 94 -16.27 15.69 -32.34
CA ALA A 94 -15.20 15.85 -33.33
C ALA A 94 -15.55 16.86 -34.44
N ILE A 95 -16.79 16.87 -34.90
CA ILE A 95 -17.29 17.82 -35.91
C ILE A 95 -17.56 19.20 -35.30
N ASP A 96 -18.05 19.27 -34.05
CA ASP A 96 -18.26 20.54 -33.34
C ASP A 96 -16.94 21.24 -32.97
N ASN A 97 -15.83 20.50 -32.76
CA ASN A 97 -14.58 21.03 -32.21
C ASN A 97 -13.32 20.67 -33.05
N PRO A 98 -13.22 21.04 -34.33
CA PRO A 98 -12.00 20.85 -35.12
C PRO A 98 -10.80 21.57 -34.49
N LEU A 99 -9.59 21.04 -34.69
CA LEU A 99 -8.34 21.56 -34.10
C LEU A 99 -7.83 22.82 -34.82
N HIS A 100 -8.10 22.93 -36.12
CA HIS A 100 -7.69 24.04 -36.98
C HIS A 100 -8.89 24.58 -37.77
N TYR A 101 -8.87 25.86 -38.15
CA TYR A 101 -10.01 26.53 -38.79
C TYR A 101 -10.21 26.04 -40.24
N GLN A 102 -10.96 24.95 -40.39
CA GLN A 102 -11.27 24.37 -41.69
C GLN A 102 -12.59 24.93 -42.24
N LYS A 103 -12.54 25.61 -43.38
CA LYS A 103 -13.70 26.33 -43.96
C LYS A 103 -14.85 25.40 -44.37
N SER A 104 -14.53 24.16 -44.74
CA SER A 104 -15.45 23.16 -45.27
C SER A 104 -16.25 22.41 -44.20
N LEU A 105 -15.87 22.46 -42.92
CA LEU A 105 -16.64 21.92 -41.79
C LEU A 105 -17.66 22.92 -41.19
N LYS A 106 -17.73 24.16 -41.68
CA LYS A 106 -18.66 25.16 -41.12
C LYS A 106 -20.12 24.71 -41.32
N PRO A 107 -21.01 24.84 -40.31
CA PRO A 107 -22.43 24.49 -40.45
C PRO A 107 -23.06 25.16 -41.67
N ALA A 108 -23.46 24.34 -42.64
CA ALA A 108 -24.00 24.77 -43.93
C ALA A 108 -24.93 23.68 -44.51
N PRO A 109 -25.94 24.04 -45.33
CA PRO A 109 -26.90 23.08 -45.87
C PRO A 109 -26.28 21.94 -46.70
N HIS A 110 -25.12 22.18 -47.30
CA HIS A 110 -24.41 21.22 -48.16
C HIS A 110 -23.38 20.34 -47.42
N LEU A 111 -23.10 20.61 -46.15
CA LEU A 111 -22.07 19.91 -45.37
C LEU A 111 -22.31 18.39 -45.31
N PHE A 112 -23.55 17.96 -45.07
CA PHE A 112 -23.90 16.53 -45.01
C PHE A 112 -23.73 15.82 -46.37
N ALA A 113 -23.99 16.52 -47.48
CA ALA A 113 -23.76 15.99 -48.82
C ALA A 113 -22.26 15.91 -49.17
N GLN A 114 -21.45 16.86 -48.70
CA GLN A 114 -19.99 16.84 -48.84
C GLN A 114 -19.35 15.73 -47.99
N LEU A 115 -19.73 15.62 -46.71
CA LEU A 115 -19.33 14.52 -45.83
C LEU A 115 -19.67 13.16 -46.44
N SER A 116 -20.90 12.98 -46.92
CA SER A 116 -21.33 11.76 -47.63
C SER A 116 -20.45 11.44 -48.84
N LYS A 117 -20.21 12.44 -49.72
CA LYS A 117 -19.41 12.28 -50.95
C LYS A 117 -17.94 11.92 -50.67
N VAL A 118 -17.32 12.53 -49.67
CA VAL A 118 -15.90 12.36 -49.36
C VAL A 118 -15.65 11.11 -48.52
N LEU A 119 -16.48 10.87 -47.49
CA LEU A 119 -16.39 9.67 -46.64
C LEU A 119 -16.95 8.41 -47.32
N LYS A 120 -17.60 8.55 -48.49
CA LYS A 120 -18.23 7.48 -49.28
C LYS A 120 -19.31 6.72 -48.49
N LEU A 121 -20.10 7.45 -47.70
CA LEU A 121 -21.11 6.87 -46.82
C LEU A 121 -22.19 6.14 -47.64
N SER A 122 -22.57 4.94 -47.22
CA SER A 122 -23.77 4.26 -47.73
C SER A 122 -25.04 5.02 -47.32
N LYS A 123 -26.18 4.80 -48.00
CA LYS A 123 -27.46 5.43 -47.64
C LYS A 123 -27.84 5.26 -46.16
N VAL A 124 -27.45 4.14 -45.54
CA VAL A 124 -27.70 3.88 -44.11
C VAL A 124 -26.70 4.67 -43.25
N GLN A 125 -25.42 4.70 -43.62
CA GLN A 125 -24.42 5.50 -42.92
C GLN A 125 -24.73 7.01 -42.98
N GLU A 126 -25.27 7.52 -44.10
CA GLU A 126 -25.79 8.90 -44.21
C GLU A 126 -26.84 9.20 -43.14
N VAL A 127 -27.85 8.32 -43.02
CA VAL A 127 -28.93 8.46 -42.04
C VAL A 127 -28.42 8.34 -40.60
N ILE A 128 -27.48 7.43 -40.34
CA ILE A 128 -26.91 7.18 -39.01
C ILE A 128 -25.96 8.31 -38.57
N PHE A 129 -25.17 8.89 -39.48
CA PHE A 129 -24.42 10.13 -39.23
C PHE A 129 -25.36 11.30 -38.95
N GLY A 130 -26.47 11.42 -39.69
CA GLY A 130 -27.52 12.39 -39.41
C GLY A 130 -28.10 12.22 -38.00
N LEU A 131 -28.51 11.00 -37.63
CA LEU A 131 -29.09 10.67 -36.32
C LEU A 131 -28.11 10.95 -35.18
N ALA A 132 -26.83 10.64 -35.34
CA ALA A 132 -25.81 11.02 -34.37
C ALA A 132 -25.73 12.55 -34.18
N LEU A 133 -25.65 13.30 -35.28
CA LEU A 133 -25.52 14.76 -35.27
C LEU A 133 -26.78 15.53 -34.86
N LEU A 134 -27.91 14.85 -34.61
CA LEU A 134 -29.00 15.42 -33.79
C LEU A 134 -28.57 15.74 -32.35
N ASN A 135 -27.43 15.20 -31.89
CA ASN A 135 -26.85 15.43 -30.56
C ASN A 135 -25.67 16.41 -30.59
N SER A 136 -25.42 17.08 -31.72
CA SER A 136 -24.46 18.19 -31.81
C SER A 136 -24.85 19.34 -30.87
N SER A 137 -23.86 19.99 -30.27
CA SER A 137 -24.06 21.21 -29.50
C SER A 137 -24.59 22.36 -30.37
N SER A 138 -24.21 22.40 -31.65
CA SER A 138 -24.61 23.43 -32.61
C SER A 138 -26.09 23.32 -33.00
N PRO A 139 -26.93 24.34 -32.71
CA PRO A 139 -28.34 24.32 -33.08
C PRO A 139 -28.54 24.35 -34.60
N ASP A 140 -27.68 25.05 -35.34
CA ASP A 140 -27.70 25.08 -36.81
C ASP A 140 -27.39 23.69 -37.38
N LEU A 141 -26.38 23.01 -36.83
CA LEU A 141 -25.99 21.68 -37.30
C LEU A 141 -27.08 20.64 -37.01
N ARG A 142 -27.71 20.70 -35.83
CA ARG A 142 -28.90 19.89 -35.51
C ARG A 142 -30.08 20.18 -36.44
N GLY A 143 -30.30 21.45 -36.79
CA GLY A 143 -31.32 21.86 -37.77
C GLY A 143 -31.07 21.26 -39.15
N PHE A 144 -29.85 21.34 -39.65
CA PHE A 144 -29.46 20.72 -40.93
C PHE A 144 -29.48 19.19 -40.86
N ALA A 145 -29.07 18.57 -39.75
CA ALA A 145 -29.16 17.12 -39.53
C ALA A 145 -30.62 16.64 -39.59
N ALA A 146 -31.53 17.32 -38.90
CA ALA A 146 -32.96 17.00 -38.92
C ALA A 146 -33.56 17.12 -40.34
N GLN A 147 -33.19 18.15 -41.10
CA GLN A 147 -33.59 18.29 -42.50
C GLN A 147 -33.00 17.19 -43.40
N PHE A 148 -31.73 16.83 -43.21
CA PHE A 148 -31.05 15.79 -43.98
C PHE A 148 -31.65 14.40 -43.73
N ILE A 149 -31.91 14.03 -42.46
CA ILE A 149 -32.64 12.80 -42.12
C ILE A 149 -34.04 12.82 -42.74
N LYS A 150 -34.75 13.94 -42.66
CA LYS A 150 -36.12 14.06 -43.22
C LYS A 150 -36.19 13.90 -44.74
N GLN A 151 -35.07 14.06 -45.45
CA GLN A 151 -34.94 13.70 -46.87
C GLN A 151 -34.47 12.24 -47.03
N LYS A 152 -33.37 11.88 -46.38
CA LYS A 152 -32.66 10.60 -46.61
C LYS A 152 -33.33 9.37 -46.00
N LEU A 153 -33.99 9.50 -44.85
CA LEU A 153 -34.64 8.38 -44.16
C LEU A 153 -35.85 7.85 -44.95
N PRO A 154 -36.81 8.66 -45.43
CA PRO A 154 -37.88 8.16 -46.30
C PRO A 154 -37.36 7.48 -47.57
N ASP A 155 -36.32 8.03 -48.19
CA ASP A 155 -35.73 7.47 -49.42
C ASP A 155 -34.95 6.16 -49.15
N LEU A 156 -34.27 6.06 -48.01
CA LEU A 156 -33.62 4.82 -47.57
C LEU A 156 -34.66 3.71 -47.36
N LEU A 157 -35.68 3.97 -46.54
CA LEU A 157 -36.75 3.01 -46.23
C LEU A 157 -37.49 2.59 -47.50
N ARG A 158 -37.89 3.55 -48.34
CA ARG A 158 -38.53 3.27 -49.63
C ARG A 158 -37.62 2.42 -50.51
N SER A 159 -36.32 2.74 -50.62
CA SER A 159 -35.41 1.97 -51.48
C SER A 159 -35.13 0.54 -50.99
N TYR A 160 -35.33 0.24 -49.71
CA TYR A 160 -35.27 -1.14 -49.19
C TYR A 160 -36.61 -1.88 -49.33
N ILE A 161 -37.75 -1.19 -49.25
CA ILE A 161 -39.08 -1.75 -49.55
C ILE A 161 -39.22 -2.06 -51.05
N ASP A 162 -38.79 -1.15 -51.92
CA ASP A 162 -38.95 -1.28 -53.38
C ASP A 162 -37.93 -2.25 -54.02
N ALA A 163 -36.82 -2.57 -53.32
CA ALA A 163 -35.76 -3.46 -53.83
C ALA A 163 -36.25 -4.88 -54.17
N ASP A 164 -37.34 -5.33 -53.53
CA ASP A 164 -38.02 -6.60 -53.81
C ASP A 164 -38.42 -6.77 -55.30
N VAL A 165 -38.53 -5.68 -56.06
CA VAL A 165 -39.00 -5.72 -57.47
C VAL A 165 -37.86 -5.98 -58.48
N SER A 166 -36.59 -5.78 -58.11
CA SER A 166 -35.44 -6.01 -59.00
C SER A 166 -34.23 -6.59 -58.27
N GLY A 167 -34.18 -7.92 -58.16
CA GLY A 167 -33.17 -8.67 -57.41
C GLY A 167 -31.76 -8.68 -58.03
N ASN A 168 -31.10 -7.53 -58.10
CA ASN A 168 -29.64 -7.36 -58.22
C ASN A 168 -29.24 -5.88 -57.98
N GLN A 169 -29.25 -5.45 -56.72
CA GLN A 169 -28.46 -4.29 -56.24
C GLN A 169 -27.86 -4.61 -54.87
N GLU A 170 -26.59 -4.24 -54.68
CA GLU A 170 -25.81 -4.56 -53.48
C GLU A 170 -26.16 -3.62 -52.31
N GLY A 171 -26.28 -4.16 -51.09
CA GLY A 171 -26.45 -3.38 -49.85
C GLY A 171 -27.82 -3.43 -49.18
N GLY A 172 -28.28 -4.63 -48.78
CA GLY A 172 -29.48 -4.81 -47.95
C GLY A 172 -29.21 -4.57 -46.45
N PHE A 173 -30.27 -4.42 -45.64
CA PHE A 173 -30.14 -4.22 -44.18
C PHE A 173 -29.58 -5.43 -43.40
N GLN A 174 -29.42 -6.59 -44.04
CA GLN A 174 -28.90 -7.81 -43.42
C GLN A 174 -27.38 -7.75 -43.13
N ASP A 175 -26.61 -6.99 -43.93
CA ASP A 175 -25.15 -6.84 -43.79
C ASP A 175 -24.75 -5.78 -42.75
N ILE A 176 -25.71 -5.22 -42.01
CA ILE A 176 -25.53 -4.03 -41.17
C ILE A 176 -25.45 -4.43 -39.70
N ALA A 177 -24.45 -3.89 -39.00
CA ALA A 177 -24.21 -4.16 -37.59
C ALA A 177 -25.47 -3.93 -36.72
N ILE A 178 -25.71 -4.83 -35.78
CA ILE A 178 -26.97 -4.96 -35.03
C ILE A 178 -27.26 -3.70 -34.20
N GLU A 179 -26.22 -3.05 -33.70
CA GLU A 179 -26.24 -1.81 -32.93
C GLU A 179 -26.79 -0.64 -33.77
N VAL A 180 -26.42 -0.61 -35.06
CA VAL A 180 -26.82 0.43 -36.03
C VAL A 180 -28.28 0.26 -36.42
N LEU A 181 -28.69 -0.99 -36.68
CA LEU A 181 -30.08 -1.35 -36.93
C LEU A 181 -30.96 -1.11 -35.68
N HIS A 182 -30.46 -1.41 -34.49
CA HIS A 182 -31.13 -1.09 -33.21
C HIS A 182 -31.28 0.43 -33.01
N LEU A 183 -30.26 1.23 -33.30
CA LEU A 183 -30.32 2.70 -33.21
C LEU A 183 -31.37 3.30 -34.17
N LEU A 184 -31.43 2.78 -35.40
CA LEU A 184 -32.41 3.17 -36.41
C LEU A 184 -33.84 2.78 -36.00
N LEU A 185 -34.05 1.52 -35.62
CA LEU A 185 -35.36 1.01 -35.17
C LEU A 185 -35.83 1.73 -33.90
N SER A 186 -34.94 2.03 -32.96
CA SER A 186 -35.27 2.81 -31.75
C SER A 186 -35.79 4.21 -32.10
N HIS A 187 -35.16 4.90 -33.06
CA HIS A 187 -35.64 6.21 -33.53
C HIS A 187 -36.94 6.13 -34.36
N LEU A 188 -37.16 5.05 -35.12
CA LEU A 188 -38.39 4.84 -35.88
C LEU A 188 -39.59 4.45 -35.01
N LEU A 189 -39.37 3.64 -33.97
CA LEU A 189 -40.42 3.10 -33.09
C LEU A 189 -40.76 4.04 -31.92
N PHE A 190 -39.76 4.70 -31.33
CA PHE A 190 -39.90 5.50 -30.11
C PHE A 190 -39.60 7.00 -30.30
N GLY A 191 -39.09 7.41 -31.46
CA GLY A 191 -38.89 8.83 -31.79
C GLY A 191 -40.20 9.61 -31.96
N GLN A 192 -40.10 10.93 -32.06
CA GLN A 192 -41.26 11.80 -32.25
C GLN A 192 -41.97 11.51 -33.58
N LYS A 193 -43.15 10.88 -33.50
CA LYS A 193 -43.93 10.44 -34.66
C LYS A 193 -44.21 11.61 -35.60
N GLY A 194 -43.84 11.45 -36.88
CA GLY A 194 -44.00 12.45 -37.94
C GLY A 194 -42.84 13.44 -38.12
N ALA A 195 -41.91 13.57 -37.17
CA ALA A 195 -40.81 14.54 -37.26
C ALA A 195 -39.96 14.37 -38.53
N PHE A 196 -39.55 13.13 -38.81
CA PHE A 196 -38.64 12.74 -39.89
C PHE A 196 -39.31 12.43 -41.24
N GLY A 197 -40.61 12.77 -41.43
CA GLY A 197 -41.28 12.68 -42.72
C GLY A 197 -41.67 11.26 -43.20
N VAL A 198 -41.42 10.22 -42.41
CA VAL A 198 -41.85 8.85 -42.67
C VAL A 198 -43.30 8.66 -42.19
N GLY A 199 -44.17 8.11 -43.04
CA GLY A 199 -45.55 7.77 -42.68
C GLY A 199 -45.66 6.42 -41.95
N GLN A 200 -46.69 6.22 -41.10
CA GLN A 200 -46.86 4.97 -40.35
C GLN A 200 -46.94 3.74 -41.28
N GLU A 201 -47.62 3.84 -42.43
CA GLU A 201 -47.67 2.76 -43.44
C GLU A 201 -46.27 2.37 -43.98
N GLN A 202 -45.35 3.33 -44.10
CA GLN A 202 -43.96 3.07 -44.51
C GLN A 202 -43.16 2.41 -43.38
N ILE A 203 -43.42 2.77 -42.11
CA ILE A 203 -42.83 2.10 -40.94
C ILE A 203 -43.35 0.67 -40.86
N ASP A 204 -44.65 0.45 -41.03
CA ASP A 204 -45.26 -0.88 -40.94
C ASP A 204 -44.84 -1.78 -42.11
N ALA A 205 -44.72 -1.22 -43.33
CA ALA A 205 -44.12 -1.91 -44.47
C ALA A 205 -42.65 -2.25 -44.23
N PHE A 206 -41.84 -1.30 -43.75
CA PHE A 206 -40.44 -1.52 -43.40
C PHE A 206 -40.27 -2.62 -42.34
N LEU A 207 -41.03 -2.56 -41.25
CA LEU A 207 -41.03 -3.58 -40.19
C LEU A 207 -41.48 -4.94 -40.71
N LYS A 208 -42.43 -4.99 -41.66
CA LYS A 208 -42.88 -6.24 -42.29
C LYS A 208 -41.79 -6.87 -43.16
N THR A 209 -41.06 -6.07 -43.95
CA THR A 209 -39.88 -6.52 -44.71
C THR A 209 -38.77 -6.96 -43.73
N LEU A 210 -38.50 -6.19 -42.69
CA LEU A 210 -37.40 -6.48 -41.76
C LEU A 210 -37.69 -7.68 -40.83
N ARG A 211 -38.96 -7.97 -40.52
CA ARG A 211 -39.40 -9.23 -39.89
C ARG A 211 -39.25 -10.45 -40.81
N ARG A 212 -39.35 -10.29 -42.13
CA ARG A 212 -39.10 -11.36 -43.10
C ARG A 212 -37.60 -11.67 -43.19
N ASP A 213 -36.78 -10.63 -43.18
CA ASP A 213 -35.33 -10.73 -43.28
C ASP A 213 -34.67 -11.19 -41.95
N PHE A 214 -35.24 -10.79 -40.80
CA PHE A 214 -34.88 -11.28 -39.45
C PHE A 214 -36.05 -12.09 -38.85
N PRO A 215 -36.32 -13.32 -39.35
CA PRO A 215 -37.39 -14.17 -38.85
C PRO A 215 -37.16 -14.53 -37.37
N GLN A 216 -38.24 -14.72 -36.60
CA GLN A 216 -38.20 -14.80 -35.13
C GLN A 216 -37.18 -15.82 -34.59
N GLU A 217 -37.00 -16.96 -35.26
CA GLU A 217 -36.04 -18.03 -34.92
C GLU A 217 -34.56 -17.65 -35.05
N ARG A 218 -34.25 -16.60 -35.85
CA ARG A 218 -32.89 -16.09 -36.10
C ARG A 218 -32.72 -14.63 -35.70
N CYS A 219 -33.74 -14.03 -35.08
CA CYS A 219 -33.72 -12.62 -34.70
C CYS A 219 -32.76 -12.42 -33.52
N PRO A 220 -31.71 -11.57 -33.64
CA PRO A 220 -30.81 -11.27 -32.54
C PRO A 220 -31.58 -10.75 -31.32
N VAL A 221 -31.18 -11.17 -30.11
CA VAL A 221 -31.91 -10.90 -28.86
C VAL A 221 -32.11 -9.39 -28.60
N VAL A 222 -31.19 -8.55 -29.07
CA VAL A 222 -31.29 -7.07 -28.98
C VAL A 222 -32.38 -6.50 -29.91
N LEU A 223 -32.66 -7.15 -31.03
CA LEU A 223 -33.68 -6.73 -32.01
C LEU A 223 -35.05 -7.37 -31.76
N ALA A 224 -35.10 -8.53 -31.11
CA ALA A 224 -36.33 -9.27 -30.87
C ALA A 224 -37.42 -8.46 -30.13
N PRO A 225 -37.12 -7.63 -29.11
CA PRO A 225 -38.12 -6.75 -28.49
C PRO A 225 -38.69 -5.67 -29.42
N LEU A 226 -37.90 -5.21 -30.40
CA LEU A 226 -38.29 -4.18 -31.36
C LEU A 226 -39.12 -4.76 -32.50
N LEU A 227 -38.76 -5.96 -32.98
CA LEU A 227 -39.41 -6.61 -34.11
C LEU A 227 -40.62 -7.46 -33.68
N TYR A 228 -40.57 -8.13 -32.54
CA TYR A 228 -41.59 -9.09 -32.08
C TYR A 228 -42.17 -8.75 -30.68
N PRO A 229 -42.69 -7.52 -30.45
CA PRO A 229 -43.11 -7.06 -29.11
C PRO A 229 -44.24 -7.87 -28.46
N GLU A 230 -44.99 -8.66 -29.25
CA GLU A 230 -46.19 -9.40 -28.79
C GLU A 230 -45.92 -10.84 -28.32
N LYS A 231 -44.68 -11.37 -28.44
CA LYS A 231 -44.32 -12.72 -27.96
C LYS A 231 -43.04 -12.67 -27.13
N ARG A 232 -43.19 -12.62 -25.80
CA ARG A 232 -42.09 -12.40 -24.84
C ARG A 232 -41.31 -13.65 -24.45
N ASP A 233 -41.73 -14.83 -24.89
CA ASP A 233 -41.24 -16.11 -24.37
C ASP A 233 -39.99 -16.60 -25.16
N ILE A 234 -38.81 -16.07 -24.79
CA ILE A 234 -37.51 -16.64 -25.19
C ILE A 234 -36.68 -16.93 -23.93
N LEU A 235 -36.72 -18.21 -23.52
CA LEU A 235 -35.82 -18.93 -22.59
C LEU A 235 -34.87 -18.10 -21.71
N MET A 236 -35.33 -17.71 -20.52
CA MET A 236 -34.48 -17.33 -19.36
C MET A 236 -34.89 -18.01 -18.05
N ASP A 237 -35.64 -19.12 -18.12
CA ASP A 237 -36.31 -19.78 -16.98
C ASP A 237 -35.40 -20.61 -16.03
N ARG A 238 -34.26 -20.04 -15.64
CA ARG A 238 -33.40 -20.55 -14.55
C ARG A 238 -32.81 -19.42 -13.70
N ILE A 239 -33.68 -18.61 -13.08
CA ILE A 239 -33.60 -18.21 -11.64
C ILE A 239 -34.94 -17.57 -11.23
N LEU A 240 -35.81 -18.40 -10.62
CA LEU A 240 -37.01 -18.06 -9.82
C LEU A 240 -38.21 -17.37 -10.54
N PRO A 241 -39.46 -17.64 -10.11
CA PRO A 241 -40.53 -17.88 -11.11
C PRO A 241 -41.90 -17.19 -10.89
N ASP A 242 -42.74 -17.33 -11.92
CA ASP A 242 -44.21 -17.36 -11.92
C ASP A 242 -45.04 -16.19 -11.34
N SER A 243 -45.74 -15.47 -12.24
CA SER A 243 -47.21 -15.63 -12.43
C SER A 243 -47.75 -14.67 -13.50
N GLY A 244 -48.41 -15.19 -14.56
CA GLY A 244 -48.80 -14.41 -15.75
C GLY A 244 -50.12 -13.63 -15.66
N GLY A 245 -50.42 -12.84 -16.71
CA GLY A 245 -51.68 -12.10 -16.83
C GLY A 245 -51.69 -10.98 -17.89
N VAL A 246 -51.52 -11.31 -19.17
CA VAL A 246 -51.37 -10.33 -20.29
C VAL A 246 -52.72 -9.70 -20.71
N ALA A 247 -53.44 -9.11 -19.75
CA ALA A 247 -54.64 -8.31 -19.95
C ALA A 247 -54.67 -7.01 -19.11
N LYS A 248 -53.83 -6.87 -18.07
CA LYS A 248 -53.79 -5.64 -17.23
C LYS A 248 -53.16 -4.43 -17.94
N THR A 249 -52.22 -4.64 -18.87
CA THR A 249 -51.38 -3.56 -19.43
C THR A 249 -52.13 -2.44 -20.17
N MET A 250 -53.30 -2.70 -20.76
CA MET A 250 -54.13 -1.64 -21.37
C MET A 250 -55.02 -0.88 -20.36
N MET A 251 -55.30 -1.42 -19.18
CA MET A 251 -55.94 -0.65 -18.10
C MET A 251 -54.92 0.14 -17.27
N GLU A 252 -53.65 -0.26 -17.26
CA GLU A 252 -52.58 0.37 -16.46
C GLU A 252 -52.11 1.75 -16.98
N SER A 253 -52.43 2.15 -18.21
CA SER A 253 -52.27 3.54 -18.67
C SER A 253 -53.53 4.38 -18.40
N SER A 254 -54.71 3.80 -18.63
CA SER A 254 -55.99 4.51 -18.76
C SER A 254 -56.32 5.54 -17.69
N LEU A 255 -56.00 5.31 -16.41
CA LEU A 255 -56.39 6.23 -15.32
C LEU A 255 -55.70 7.60 -15.44
N ALA A 256 -54.42 7.65 -15.81
CA ALA A 256 -53.70 8.91 -15.93
C ALA A 256 -54.16 9.72 -17.15
N ASP A 257 -54.42 9.04 -18.26
CA ASP A 257 -54.91 9.65 -19.50
C ASP A 257 -56.34 10.18 -19.31
N PHE A 258 -57.25 9.35 -18.74
CA PHE A 258 -58.64 9.73 -18.44
C PHE A 258 -58.72 10.89 -17.45
N MET A 259 -57.94 10.89 -16.38
CA MET A 259 -57.87 12.04 -15.46
C MET A 259 -57.48 13.33 -16.20
N GLN A 260 -56.53 13.25 -17.14
CA GLN A 260 -56.11 14.41 -17.94
C GLN A 260 -57.23 14.90 -18.89
N GLU A 261 -58.10 14.02 -19.38
CA GLU A 261 -59.27 14.38 -20.20
C GLU A 261 -60.39 15.05 -19.38
N VAL A 262 -60.62 14.60 -18.13
CA VAL A 262 -61.61 15.22 -17.22
C VAL A 262 -61.15 16.59 -16.70
N GLY A 263 -59.83 16.79 -16.54
CA GLY A 263 -59.28 18.02 -15.96
C GLY A 263 -59.58 18.18 -14.46
N TYR A 264 -59.35 19.38 -13.93
CA TYR A 264 -59.30 19.62 -12.47
C TYR A 264 -60.59 19.28 -11.70
N GLY A 265 -61.75 19.20 -12.39
CA GLY A 265 -63.01 18.74 -11.80
C GLY A 265 -62.91 17.35 -11.17
N PHE A 266 -62.06 16.46 -11.70
CA PHE A 266 -61.81 15.12 -11.14
C PHE A 266 -61.39 15.14 -9.66
N CYS A 267 -60.73 16.21 -9.21
CA CYS A 267 -60.26 16.35 -7.83
C CYS A 267 -60.95 17.50 -7.07
N ALA A 268 -62.06 18.03 -7.57
CA ALA A 268 -62.76 19.17 -6.94
C ALA A 268 -63.36 18.81 -5.57
N SER A 269 -63.80 17.56 -5.38
CA SER A 269 -64.19 17.03 -4.08
C SER A 269 -63.88 15.53 -3.94
N ILE A 270 -63.78 15.05 -2.69
CA ILE A 270 -63.55 13.63 -2.36
C ILE A 270 -64.65 12.75 -2.98
N GLU A 271 -65.91 13.15 -2.84
CA GLU A 271 -67.05 12.38 -3.32
C GLU A 271 -67.12 12.36 -4.86
N GLU A 272 -66.79 13.45 -5.53
CA GLU A 272 -66.75 13.54 -7.01
C GLU A 272 -65.60 12.70 -7.58
N CYS A 273 -64.40 12.81 -7.01
CA CYS A 273 -63.23 11.99 -7.36
C CYS A 273 -63.54 10.49 -7.20
N ARG A 274 -64.10 10.11 -6.04
CA ARG A 274 -64.53 8.74 -5.75
C ARG A 274 -65.56 8.23 -6.75
N ASN A 275 -66.61 9.01 -7.03
CA ASN A 275 -67.68 8.59 -7.95
C ASN A 275 -67.16 8.43 -9.39
N ILE A 276 -66.28 9.30 -9.86
CA ILE A 276 -65.69 9.20 -11.21
C ILE A 276 -64.81 7.94 -11.32
N ILE A 277 -63.94 7.65 -10.33
CA ILE A 277 -63.11 6.43 -10.32
C ILE A 277 -64.00 5.16 -10.27
N MET A 278 -65.06 5.17 -9.45
CA MET A 278 -65.99 4.03 -9.33
C MET A 278 -66.82 3.81 -10.61
N GLN A 279 -67.29 4.87 -11.28
CA GLN A 279 -68.04 4.77 -12.54
C GLN A 279 -67.21 4.14 -13.66
N PHE A 280 -65.91 4.43 -13.73
CA PHE A 280 -64.99 3.83 -14.71
C PHE A 280 -64.49 2.42 -14.34
N GLY A 281 -64.98 1.84 -13.22
CA GLY A 281 -64.78 0.43 -12.89
C GLY A 281 -63.38 0.04 -12.38
N VAL A 282 -62.53 1.01 -12.02
CA VAL A 282 -61.16 0.77 -11.53
C VAL A 282 -61.18 0.23 -10.09
N ARG A 283 -61.45 -1.07 -9.94
CA ARG A 283 -61.60 -1.74 -8.63
C ARG A 283 -60.31 -2.02 -7.87
N GLU A 284 -59.16 -2.03 -8.54
CA GLU A 284 -57.83 -2.16 -7.94
C GLU A 284 -56.90 -1.12 -8.59
N VAL A 285 -56.42 -0.14 -7.83
CA VAL A 285 -55.39 0.80 -8.31
C VAL A 285 -54.00 0.30 -7.90
N THR A 286 -53.10 0.16 -8.87
CA THR A 286 -51.73 -0.36 -8.67
C THR A 286 -50.71 0.75 -8.38
N ALA A 287 -49.56 0.40 -7.78
CA ALA A 287 -48.48 1.36 -7.52
C ALA A 287 -47.98 2.07 -8.79
N ALA A 288 -47.87 1.34 -9.90
CA ALA A 288 -47.49 1.90 -11.20
C ALA A 288 -48.55 2.85 -11.80
N GLN A 289 -49.85 2.58 -11.59
CA GLN A 289 -50.90 3.53 -11.96
C GLN A 289 -50.80 4.83 -11.14
N VAL A 290 -50.58 4.74 -9.83
CA VAL A 290 -50.45 5.94 -8.97
C VAL A 290 -49.17 6.73 -9.30
N ALA A 291 -48.05 6.07 -9.58
CA ALA A 291 -46.84 6.73 -10.06
C ALA A 291 -47.07 7.51 -11.37
N ARG A 292 -47.77 6.90 -12.33
CA ARG A 292 -48.17 7.55 -13.60
C ARG A 292 -49.12 8.72 -13.40
N VAL A 293 -50.09 8.62 -12.47
CA VAL A 293 -51.00 9.71 -12.13
C VAL A 293 -50.25 10.87 -11.46
N LEU A 294 -49.34 10.61 -10.52
CA LEU A 294 -48.49 11.65 -9.92
C LEU A 294 -47.59 12.31 -10.97
N GLY A 295 -46.99 11.53 -11.87
CA GLY A 295 -46.23 12.04 -13.01
C GLY A 295 -47.08 12.88 -13.98
N MET A 296 -48.34 12.50 -14.21
CA MET A 296 -49.29 13.30 -15.00
C MET A 296 -49.63 14.61 -14.28
N MET A 297 -50.01 14.56 -13.00
CA MET A 297 -50.34 15.73 -12.20
C MET A 297 -49.16 16.72 -12.10
N ALA A 298 -47.92 16.23 -12.03
CA ALA A 298 -46.74 17.08 -12.06
C ALA A 298 -46.61 17.87 -13.38
N ARG A 299 -46.85 17.20 -14.53
CA ARG A 299 -46.77 17.80 -15.87
C ARG A 299 -47.92 18.76 -16.19
N THR A 300 -49.09 18.60 -15.56
CA THR A 300 -50.36 19.27 -15.95
C THR A 300 -51.07 20.04 -14.83
N HIS A 301 -50.38 20.33 -13.72
CA HIS A 301 -50.90 21.15 -12.60
C HIS A 301 -51.43 22.54 -13.02
N SER A 302 -51.09 23.02 -14.22
CA SER A 302 -51.62 24.22 -14.87
C SER A 302 -51.89 23.95 -16.36
N GLY A 303 -52.90 24.61 -16.93
CA GLY A 303 -53.21 24.58 -18.37
C GLY A 303 -54.43 23.75 -18.80
N LEU A 304 -55.05 22.97 -17.91
CA LEU A 304 -56.27 22.18 -18.21
C LEU A 304 -57.57 22.96 -17.93
N THR A 305 -57.65 24.24 -18.33
CA THR A 305 -58.83 25.08 -18.07
C THR A 305 -60.01 24.79 -19.00
N ASP A 306 -59.76 24.26 -20.20
CA ASP A 306 -60.79 23.93 -21.20
C ASP A 306 -61.22 22.45 -21.14
N GLY A 307 -61.38 21.92 -19.91
CA GLY A 307 -61.83 20.54 -19.66
C GLY A 307 -63.31 20.33 -20.04
N ILE A 308 -63.66 19.13 -20.51
CA ILE A 308 -65.02 18.80 -20.98
C ILE A 308 -65.98 18.70 -19.77
N PRO A 309 -67.07 19.47 -19.71
CA PRO A 309 -68.04 19.35 -18.61
C PRO A 309 -68.80 18.01 -18.65
N LEU A 310 -68.45 17.09 -17.74
CA LEU A 310 -69.04 15.75 -17.62
C LEU A 310 -70.46 15.73 -17.00
N GLN A 311 -71.40 16.43 -17.63
CA GLN A 311 -72.84 16.31 -17.34
C GLN A 311 -73.69 15.89 -18.56
N SER A 312 -73.05 15.57 -19.69
CA SER A 312 -73.74 15.36 -20.98
C SER A 312 -74.04 13.89 -21.35
N ILE A 313 -73.60 12.90 -20.57
CA ILE A 313 -73.71 11.46 -20.94
C ILE A 313 -74.26 10.58 -19.80
N SER A 314 -75.41 10.94 -19.20
CA SER A 314 -76.06 10.07 -18.19
C SER A 314 -77.58 10.23 -17.97
N ALA A 315 -78.35 10.75 -18.94
CA ALA A 315 -79.82 10.63 -18.93
C ALA A 315 -80.48 10.78 -20.33
N PRO A 316 -81.15 9.74 -20.88
CA PRO A 316 -81.88 9.86 -22.15
C PRO A 316 -83.30 10.42 -21.95
N GLY A 317 -83.48 11.73 -22.15
CA GLY A 317 -84.78 12.33 -22.46
C GLY A 317 -85.35 13.32 -21.45
N SER A 318 -84.98 14.59 -21.58
CA SER A 318 -85.86 15.73 -21.29
C SER A 318 -85.51 16.91 -22.21
N GLY A 319 -86.47 17.80 -22.44
CA GLY A 319 -86.39 18.81 -23.50
C GLY A 319 -85.97 20.20 -23.06
N ILE A 320 -85.02 20.78 -23.80
CA ILE A 320 -85.15 22.07 -24.50
C ILE A 320 -85.95 23.18 -23.75
N TRP A 321 -85.20 24.21 -23.32
CA TRP A 321 -85.61 25.57 -22.91
C TRP A 321 -86.02 25.79 -21.43
N SER A 322 -85.07 26.35 -20.68
CA SER A 322 -85.35 27.33 -19.62
C SER A 322 -84.25 28.41 -19.63
N ASP A 323 -84.57 29.60 -20.15
CA ASP A 323 -83.77 30.81 -19.94
C ASP A 323 -84.06 31.38 -18.55
N GLY A 324 -83.07 31.99 -17.91
CA GLY A 324 -83.18 32.48 -16.53
C GLY A 324 -81.83 32.60 -15.84
N LYS A 325 -81.42 33.84 -15.57
CA LYS A 325 -80.28 34.14 -14.70
C LYS A 325 -80.65 33.85 -13.25
N ASP A 326 -79.75 33.23 -12.50
CA ASP A 326 -79.13 33.96 -11.39
C ASP A 326 -77.76 33.38 -11.00
N LYS A 327 -76.96 34.17 -10.28
CA LYS A 327 -75.58 33.82 -9.90
C LYS A 327 -75.47 33.31 -8.46
N SER A 328 -74.74 32.22 -8.27
CA SER A 328 -74.06 31.89 -7.02
C SER A 328 -72.62 31.47 -7.32
N GLU A 329 -71.64 32.26 -6.89
CA GLU A 329 -70.24 32.11 -7.29
C GLU A 329 -69.53 31.03 -6.45
N GLY A 330 -69.51 29.79 -6.96
CA GLY A 330 -68.65 28.71 -6.48
C GLY A 330 -67.27 28.78 -7.15
N ALA A 331 -66.20 28.71 -6.36
CA ALA A 331 -64.83 28.86 -6.86
C ALA A 331 -64.41 27.69 -7.78
N GLN A 332 -64.00 28.00 -9.00
CA GLN A 332 -63.48 27.01 -9.95
C GLN A 332 -62.05 26.58 -9.55
N ALA A 333 -61.78 25.28 -9.56
CA ALA A 333 -60.45 24.75 -9.27
C ALA A 333 -59.50 24.93 -10.47
N HIS A 334 -58.37 25.60 -10.26
CA HIS A 334 -57.37 25.90 -11.30
C HIS A 334 -56.12 25.00 -11.24
N THR A 335 -56.12 23.95 -10.42
CA THR A 335 -54.99 23.01 -10.27
C THR A 335 -55.44 21.67 -9.69
N TRP A 336 -54.54 20.68 -9.68
CA TRP A 336 -54.77 19.36 -9.12
C TRP A 336 -54.78 19.36 -7.59
N ASN A 337 -55.89 18.96 -6.97
CA ASN A 337 -55.92 18.68 -5.54
C ASN A 337 -55.38 17.27 -5.25
N VAL A 338 -54.08 17.19 -4.97
CA VAL A 338 -53.38 15.93 -4.68
C VAL A 338 -53.84 15.31 -3.36
N GLU A 339 -54.29 16.09 -2.38
CA GLU A 339 -54.81 15.55 -1.11
C GLU A 339 -56.09 14.73 -1.34
N VAL A 340 -57.04 15.30 -2.09
CA VAL A 340 -58.28 14.63 -2.49
C VAL A 340 -57.98 13.32 -3.22
N LEU A 341 -57.04 13.33 -4.16
CA LEU A 341 -56.64 12.10 -4.86
C LEU A 341 -56.03 11.08 -3.90
N ILE A 342 -55.03 11.45 -3.10
CA ILE A 342 -54.28 10.51 -2.27
C ILE A 342 -55.16 9.91 -1.17
N ASP A 343 -56.03 10.71 -0.55
CA ASP A 343 -56.92 10.22 0.50
C ASP A 343 -58.04 9.33 -0.11
N VAL A 344 -58.57 9.64 -1.30
CA VAL A 344 -59.49 8.72 -2.05
C VAL A 344 -58.78 7.44 -2.49
N LEU A 345 -57.54 7.50 -2.99
CA LEU A 345 -56.77 6.32 -3.37
C LEU A 345 -56.46 5.42 -2.18
N LYS A 346 -56.26 5.99 -0.98
CA LYS A 346 -56.12 5.23 0.27
C LYS A 346 -57.43 4.58 0.72
N GLU A 347 -58.58 5.21 0.51
CA GLU A 347 -59.87 4.57 0.77
C GLU A 347 -60.12 3.40 -0.20
N LEU A 348 -59.81 3.59 -1.49
CA LEU A 348 -60.03 2.59 -2.54
C LEU A 348 -59.04 1.42 -2.46
N ASN A 349 -57.78 1.68 -2.11
CA ASN A 349 -56.78 0.65 -1.86
C ASN A 349 -55.93 0.95 -0.60
N PRO A 350 -56.41 0.58 0.60
CA PRO A 350 -55.67 0.74 1.86
C PRO A 350 -54.35 -0.04 1.96
N SER A 351 -54.05 -0.92 1.01
CA SER A 351 -52.82 -1.72 0.98
C SER A 351 -51.70 -1.13 0.13
N LEU A 352 -51.95 -0.03 -0.58
CA LEU A 352 -51.03 0.59 -1.52
C LEU A 352 -49.73 1.06 -0.83
N ASN A 353 -48.61 0.40 -1.12
CA ASN A 353 -47.31 0.76 -0.57
C ASN A 353 -46.67 1.93 -1.33
N PHE A 354 -46.64 3.12 -0.73
CA PHE A 354 -46.03 4.30 -1.38
C PHE A 354 -44.50 4.22 -1.57
N LYS A 355 -43.80 3.25 -0.96
CA LYS A 355 -42.40 2.95 -1.32
C LYS A 355 -42.31 2.28 -2.70
N GLU A 356 -43.27 1.43 -3.04
CA GLU A 356 -43.40 0.87 -4.40
C GLU A 356 -43.84 1.96 -5.39
N VAL A 357 -44.74 2.87 -5.00
CA VAL A 357 -45.07 4.06 -5.83
C VAL A 357 -43.81 4.90 -6.11
N THR A 358 -42.91 5.07 -5.14
CA THR A 358 -41.63 5.78 -5.34
C THR A 358 -40.68 5.00 -6.26
N TYR A 359 -40.68 3.66 -6.17
CA TYR A 359 -39.90 2.79 -7.06
C TYR A 359 -40.41 2.86 -8.51
N GLU A 360 -41.72 2.92 -8.71
CA GLU A 360 -42.39 2.96 -10.02
C GLU A 360 -42.47 4.36 -10.67
N LEU A 361 -41.87 5.40 -10.06
CA LEU A 361 -41.65 6.70 -10.73
C LEU A 361 -40.71 6.58 -11.94
N ASP A 362 -39.89 5.52 -12.01
CA ASP A 362 -39.01 5.19 -13.13
C ASP A 362 -39.80 4.63 -14.34
N HIS A 363 -40.71 5.44 -14.87
CA HIS A 363 -41.57 5.09 -16.00
C HIS A 363 -41.40 6.08 -17.17
N PRO A 364 -41.64 5.63 -18.43
CA PRO A 364 -41.57 6.54 -19.58
C PRO A 364 -42.63 7.63 -19.43
N GLY A 365 -42.20 8.89 -19.54
CA GLY A 365 -43.04 10.08 -19.35
C GLY A 365 -43.06 10.68 -17.94
N PHE A 366 -42.40 10.10 -16.94
CA PHE A 366 -42.19 10.84 -15.68
C PHE A 366 -41.26 12.03 -15.94
N GLN A 367 -41.74 13.25 -15.72
CA GLN A 367 -40.97 14.48 -15.90
C GLN A 367 -41.57 15.60 -15.03
N ILE A 368 -40.73 16.26 -14.24
CA ILE A 368 -41.09 17.45 -13.47
C ILE A 368 -40.78 18.70 -14.29
N ARG A 369 -41.70 19.68 -14.28
CA ARG A 369 -41.62 20.91 -15.09
C ARG A 369 -41.27 22.15 -14.27
N ASP A 370 -41.74 22.23 -13.03
CA ASP A 370 -41.58 23.38 -12.14
C ASP A 370 -41.63 22.95 -10.65
N SER A 371 -41.52 23.93 -9.75
CA SER A 371 -41.59 23.72 -8.30
C SER A 371 -42.93 23.11 -7.84
N LYS A 372 -44.06 23.49 -8.46
CA LYS A 372 -45.38 22.91 -8.12
C LYS A 372 -45.49 21.46 -8.55
N GLY A 373 -44.93 21.11 -9.72
CA GLY A 373 -44.81 19.73 -10.17
C GLY A 373 -43.99 18.87 -9.21
N LEU A 374 -42.88 19.41 -8.68
CA LEU A 374 -42.09 18.74 -7.64
C LEU A 374 -42.90 18.56 -6.35
N HIS A 375 -43.50 19.64 -5.86
CA HIS A 375 -44.28 19.64 -4.62
C HIS A 375 -45.42 18.60 -4.67
N ASN A 376 -46.15 18.51 -5.79
CA ASN A 376 -47.21 17.52 -5.98
C ASN A 376 -46.71 16.07 -5.86
N VAL A 377 -45.51 15.75 -6.36
CA VAL A 377 -44.92 14.39 -6.25
C VAL A 377 -44.41 14.13 -4.83
N VAL A 378 -43.63 15.06 -4.27
CA VAL A 378 -43.02 14.93 -2.94
C VAL A 378 -44.09 14.85 -1.86
N TYR A 379 -45.03 15.79 -1.86
CA TYR A 379 -46.15 15.81 -0.91
C TYR A 379 -47.09 14.62 -1.12
N GLY A 380 -47.39 14.24 -2.36
CA GLY A 380 -48.18 13.04 -2.67
C GLY A 380 -47.58 11.75 -2.09
N ILE A 381 -46.25 11.62 -2.09
CA ILE A 381 -45.54 10.46 -1.52
C ILE A 381 -45.43 10.54 0.01
N GLN A 382 -45.12 11.70 0.61
CA GLN A 382 -45.12 11.87 2.06
C GLN A 382 -46.51 11.63 2.66
N ARG A 383 -47.53 12.30 2.10
CA ARG A 383 -48.95 12.10 2.44
C ARG A 383 -49.33 10.63 2.25
N GLY A 384 -48.93 10.03 1.14
CA GLY A 384 -49.10 8.61 0.82
C GLY A 384 -48.56 7.67 1.91
N LEU A 385 -47.30 7.83 2.29
CA LEU A 385 -46.62 7.04 3.32
C LEU A 385 -47.18 7.24 4.73
N GLY A 386 -47.84 8.37 5.00
CA GLY A 386 -48.24 8.75 6.36
C GLY A 386 -47.03 9.05 7.27
N MET A 387 -45.93 9.49 6.65
CA MET A 387 -44.65 9.81 7.29
C MET A 387 -44.15 11.16 6.76
N GLU A 388 -43.53 11.97 7.61
CA GLU A 388 -42.91 13.24 7.21
C GLU A 388 -41.67 13.05 6.31
N VAL A 389 -41.07 11.85 6.33
CA VAL A 389 -39.79 11.56 5.64
C VAL A 389 -40.02 10.81 4.32
N PHE A 390 -39.64 11.45 3.22
CA PHE A 390 -39.57 10.88 1.86
C PHE A 390 -38.41 9.85 1.73
N PRO A 391 -38.57 8.74 0.99
CA PRO A 391 -37.55 7.68 0.91
C PRO A 391 -36.52 7.96 -0.22
N VAL A 392 -35.53 8.81 0.07
CA VAL A 392 -34.53 9.32 -0.90
C VAL A 392 -33.68 8.24 -1.58
N ASP A 393 -33.51 7.06 -0.98
CA ASP A 393 -32.68 5.96 -1.52
C ASP A 393 -33.10 5.55 -2.95
N PHE A 394 -34.40 5.64 -3.25
CA PHE A 394 -34.96 5.34 -4.57
C PHE A 394 -34.67 6.42 -5.62
N ILE A 395 -34.09 7.56 -5.23
CA ILE A 395 -33.60 8.63 -6.13
C ILE A 395 -32.09 8.48 -6.41
N TYR A 396 -31.30 7.93 -5.47
CA TYR A 396 -29.86 7.69 -5.64
C TYR A 396 -29.52 6.42 -6.45
N ARG A 397 -30.42 5.43 -6.51
CA ARG A 397 -30.30 4.29 -7.44
C ARG A 397 -30.27 4.81 -8.90
N PRO A 398 -29.57 4.16 -9.85
CA PRO A 398 -29.73 4.49 -11.27
C PRO A 398 -31.14 4.10 -11.76
N TRP A 399 -31.81 5.02 -12.45
CA TRP A 399 -33.10 4.78 -13.12
C TRP A 399 -32.88 4.34 -14.58
N LYS A 400 -33.88 3.68 -15.18
CA LYS A 400 -33.93 3.39 -16.61
C LYS A 400 -34.20 4.66 -17.43
N HIS A 401 -35.05 5.55 -16.91
CA HIS A 401 -35.45 6.79 -17.57
C HIS A 401 -34.65 7.97 -16.98
N ALA A 402 -33.39 8.11 -17.43
CA ALA A 402 -32.44 9.11 -16.92
C ALA A 402 -32.97 10.56 -16.96
N GLU A 403 -33.76 10.93 -17.96
CA GLU A 403 -34.41 12.25 -18.04
C GLU A 403 -35.41 12.50 -16.89
N GLY A 404 -36.16 11.47 -16.49
CA GLY A 404 -37.11 11.55 -15.38
C GLY A 404 -36.38 11.73 -14.06
N GLN A 405 -35.35 10.91 -13.81
CA GLN A 405 -34.48 11.01 -12.64
C GLN A 405 -33.79 12.38 -12.56
N LEU A 406 -33.24 12.86 -13.68
CA LEU A 406 -32.63 14.18 -13.76
C LEU A 406 -33.65 15.29 -13.48
N SER A 407 -34.86 15.24 -14.03
CA SER A 407 -35.87 16.26 -13.76
C SER A 407 -36.26 16.35 -12.28
N PHE A 408 -36.28 15.22 -11.56
CA PHE A 408 -36.47 15.21 -10.11
C PHE A 408 -35.30 15.90 -9.40
N ILE A 409 -34.06 15.51 -9.72
CA ILE A 409 -32.85 16.02 -9.06
C ILE A 409 -32.64 17.52 -9.37
N GLN A 410 -32.79 17.93 -10.64
CA GLN A 410 -32.66 19.30 -11.11
C GLN A 410 -33.65 20.23 -10.38
N HIS A 411 -34.93 19.88 -10.36
CA HIS A 411 -35.93 20.73 -9.72
C HIS A 411 -35.82 20.71 -8.20
N SER A 412 -35.35 19.62 -7.59
CA SER A 412 -35.02 19.58 -6.16
C SER A 412 -33.87 20.53 -5.81
N LEU A 413 -32.80 20.55 -6.61
CA LEU A 413 -31.65 21.45 -6.40
C LEU A 413 -31.98 22.93 -6.63
N ILE A 414 -32.99 23.23 -7.44
CA ILE A 414 -33.48 24.60 -7.69
C ILE A 414 -34.49 25.06 -6.61
N ASN A 415 -35.16 24.13 -5.93
CA ASN A 415 -36.25 24.41 -4.99
C ASN A 415 -36.07 23.63 -3.66
N PRO A 416 -34.99 23.90 -2.89
CA PRO A 416 -34.67 23.18 -1.65
C PRO A 416 -35.69 23.41 -0.52
N GLU A 417 -36.57 24.42 -0.65
CA GLU A 417 -37.73 24.61 0.22
C GLU A 417 -38.83 23.55 0.00
N VAL A 418 -38.83 22.89 -1.17
CA VAL A 418 -39.70 21.75 -1.48
C VAL A 418 -39.00 20.42 -1.27
N PHE A 419 -37.72 20.29 -1.67
CA PHE A 419 -36.95 19.06 -1.44
C PHE A 419 -35.44 19.32 -1.26
N CYS A 420 -34.98 19.34 -0.01
CA CYS A 420 -33.57 19.46 0.34
C CYS A 420 -32.92 18.08 0.54
N PHE A 421 -31.98 17.67 -0.31
CA PHE A 421 -31.22 16.42 -0.13
C PHE A 421 -30.49 16.30 1.22
N ALA A 422 -30.17 17.42 1.89
CA ALA A 422 -29.50 17.40 3.20
C ALA A 422 -30.44 17.13 4.38
N ASP A 423 -31.76 17.15 4.17
CA ASP A 423 -32.74 16.74 5.18
C ASP A 423 -32.84 15.21 5.32
N TYR A 424 -32.12 14.45 4.48
CA TYR A 424 -32.22 12.98 4.37
C TYR A 424 -30.87 12.28 4.63
N PRO A 425 -30.87 10.98 5.02
CA PRO A 425 -29.64 10.23 5.23
C PRO A 425 -28.82 10.07 3.94
N CYS A 426 -27.55 10.46 4.00
CA CYS A 426 -26.56 10.26 2.94
C CYS A 426 -25.13 10.17 3.52
N HIS A 427 -24.18 9.69 2.72
CA HIS A 427 -22.76 9.76 3.03
C HIS A 427 -22.28 11.21 2.90
N THR A 428 -21.85 11.82 4.00
CA THR A 428 -21.44 13.23 4.04
C THR A 428 -19.97 13.43 3.70
N VAL A 429 -19.65 14.47 2.92
CA VAL A 429 -18.27 14.93 2.69
C VAL A 429 -17.59 15.27 4.02
N ALA A 430 -16.42 14.67 4.28
CA ALA A 430 -15.58 15.02 5.43
C ALA A 430 -14.95 16.40 5.21
N THR A 431 -15.51 17.41 5.88
CA THR A 431 -15.17 18.84 5.79
C THR A 431 -14.42 19.36 7.03
N ASP A 432 -14.26 18.52 8.06
CA ASP A 432 -13.56 18.79 9.32
C ASP A 432 -12.08 19.18 9.16
N ILE A 433 -11.50 18.89 7.99
CA ILE A 433 -10.13 19.27 7.63
C ILE A 433 -9.99 20.73 7.18
N LEU A 434 -11.07 21.45 6.83
CA LEU A 434 -11.02 22.82 6.29
C LEU A 434 -10.66 23.87 7.36
N LYS A 435 -9.94 24.95 6.98
CA LYS A 435 -9.61 26.09 7.88
C LYS A 435 -10.82 26.99 8.11
N ALA A 436 -11.63 27.18 7.07
CA ALA A 436 -12.89 27.90 7.10
C ALA A 436 -13.96 27.01 6.46
N PRO A 437 -14.78 26.27 7.23
CA PRO A 437 -15.86 25.49 6.66
C PRO A 437 -16.91 26.42 5.99
N PRO A 438 -17.64 25.94 4.96
CA PRO A 438 -18.73 26.69 4.35
C PRO A 438 -19.88 26.91 5.34
N GLU A 439 -20.68 27.96 5.11
CA GLU A 439 -21.80 28.33 6.00
C GLU A 439 -22.88 27.24 6.04
N ASP A 440 -23.11 26.67 7.23
CA ASP A 440 -24.04 25.55 7.43
C ASP A 440 -25.53 25.93 7.24
N ASP A 441 -25.88 27.20 7.43
CA ASP A 441 -27.28 27.68 7.42
C ASP A 441 -27.91 27.76 6.02
N ASN A 442 -27.11 27.77 4.94
CA ASN A 442 -27.63 27.85 3.58
C ASN A 442 -28.02 26.46 3.02
N ARG A 443 -29.33 26.20 2.92
CA ARG A 443 -29.89 24.93 2.41
C ARG A 443 -29.46 24.60 0.97
N GLU A 444 -29.28 25.60 0.10
CA GLU A 444 -28.80 25.39 -1.29
C GLU A 444 -27.37 24.84 -1.32
N ILE A 445 -26.54 25.23 -0.34
CA ILE A 445 -25.17 24.70 -0.18
C ILE A 445 -25.23 23.33 0.49
N ALA A 446 -26.06 23.17 1.53
CA ALA A 446 -26.13 21.96 2.35
C ALA A 446 -26.36 20.68 1.52
N THR A 447 -27.19 20.72 0.47
CA THR A 447 -27.45 19.54 -0.40
C THR A 447 -26.18 18.92 -0.99
N TRP A 448 -25.17 19.74 -1.27
CA TRP A 448 -23.89 19.30 -1.87
C TRP A 448 -22.93 18.65 -0.86
N LYS A 449 -23.34 18.48 0.42
CA LYS A 449 -22.68 17.58 1.38
C LYS A 449 -22.90 16.10 1.05
N SER A 450 -23.92 15.76 0.24
CA SER A 450 -24.23 14.39 -0.14
C SER A 450 -23.28 13.85 -1.22
N LEU A 451 -22.44 12.87 -0.85
CA LEU A 451 -21.59 12.14 -1.79
C LEU A 451 -22.44 11.31 -2.77
N ASP A 452 -23.55 10.73 -2.30
CA ASP A 452 -24.47 9.91 -3.10
C ASP A 452 -25.17 10.73 -4.20
N LEU A 453 -25.52 11.99 -3.92
CA LEU A 453 -26.02 12.95 -4.91
C LEU A 453 -24.97 13.23 -5.99
N ILE A 454 -23.74 13.51 -5.59
CA ILE A 454 -22.65 13.88 -6.52
C ILE A 454 -22.26 12.68 -7.39
N GLU A 455 -22.23 11.46 -6.83
CA GLU A 455 -22.04 10.25 -7.65
C GLU A 455 -23.23 10.02 -8.60
N SER A 456 -24.47 10.21 -8.15
CA SER A 456 -25.67 10.07 -8.99
C SER A 456 -25.64 11.03 -10.19
N LEU A 457 -25.25 12.29 -9.97
CA LEU A 457 -25.05 13.28 -11.02
C LEU A 457 -23.91 12.87 -11.98
N LEU A 458 -22.73 12.54 -11.47
CA LEU A 458 -21.61 12.07 -12.31
C LEU A 458 -21.99 10.85 -13.17
N ARG A 459 -22.83 9.96 -12.66
CA ARG A 459 -23.36 8.81 -13.40
C ARG A 459 -24.34 9.25 -14.50
N LEU A 460 -25.27 10.15 -14.21
CA LEU A 460 -26.23 10.69 -15.21
C LEU A 460 -25.52 11.39 -16.38
N ALA A 461 -24.37 12.03 -16.14
CA ALA A 461 -23.58 12.66 -17.20
C ALA A 461 -23.05 11.66 -18.25
N GLU A 462 -22.73 10.42 -17.85
CA GLU A 462 -22.30 9.36 -18.78
C GLU A 462 -23.50 8.74 -19.52
N VAL A 463 -24.71 8.76 -18.94
CA VAL A 463 -25.97 8.28 -19.56
C VAL A 463 -26.61 9.37 -20.44
N GLY A 464 -25.77 10.09 -21.19
CA GLY A 464 -26.18 11.08 -22.20
C GLY A 464 -26.60 12.46 -21.70
N GLN A 465 -26.83 12.66 -20.39
CA GLN A 465 -27.29 13.95 -19.84
C GLN A 465 -26.12 14.90 -19.45
N TYR A 466 -25.02 14.83 -20.19
CA TYR A 466 -23.74 15.46 -19.84
C TYR A 466 -23.85 16.96 -19.60
N GLU A 467 -24.50 17.68 -20.51
CA GLU A 467 -24.54 19.15 -20.50
C GLU A 467 -25.49 19.69 -19.42
N GLN A 468 -26.64 19.06 -19.20
CA GLN A 468 -27.56 19.42 -18.12
C GLN A 468 -26.91 19.21 -16.74
N VAL A 469 -26.22 18.08 -16.54
CA VAL A 469 -25.50 17.80 -15.29
C VAL A 469 -24.34 18.77 -15.09
N LYS A 470 -23.58 19.08 -16.15
CA LYS A 470 -22.50 20.09 -16.12
C LYS A 470 -23.02 21.48 -15.74
N GLN A 471 -24.22 21.86 -16.18
CA GLN A 471 -24.89 23.08 -15.76
C GLN A 471 -25.31 23.06 -14.29
N LEU A 472 -25.80 21.93 -13.75
CA LEU A 472 -26.09 21.79 -12.31
C LEU A 472 -24.84 22.00 -11.43
N PHE A 473 -23.68 21.44 -11.82
CA PHE A 473 -22.43 21.67 -11.10
C PHE A 473 -21.92 23.13 -11.17
N SER A 474 -22.46 23.99 -12.04
CA SER A 474 -22.06 25.40 -12.10
C SER A 474 -22.44 26.22 -10.86
N PHE A 475 -23.37 25.74 -10.02
CA PHE A 475 -23.69 26.32 -8.72
C PHE A 475 -22.61 26.00 -7.66
N PRO A 476 -22.32 24.75 -7.29
CA PRO A 476 -21.33 24.45 -6.25
C PRO A 476 -19.91 24.90 -6.62
N ILE A 477 -19.53 24.98 -7.91
CA ILE A 477 -18.25 25.59 -8.34
C ILE A 477 -18.14 27.06 -7.92
N LYS A 478 -19.26 27.80 -7.84
CA LYS A 478 -19.30 29.22 -7.43
C LYS A 478 -19.47 29.41 -5.93
N HIS A 479 -20.29 28.58 -5.29
CA HIS A 479 -20.77 28.81 -3.92
C HIS A 479 -20.09 27.95 -2.85
N CYS A 480 -19.58 26.76 -3.19
CA CYS A 480 -18.91 25.85 -2.25
C CYS A 480 -17.83 24.98 -2.93
N PRO A 481 -16.85 25.58 -3.65
CA PRO A 481 -15.89 24.84 -4.46
C PRO A 481 -14.98 23.91 -3.64
N ASP A 482 -14.75 24.24 -2.36
CA ASP A 482 -13.93 23.45 -1.43
C ASP A 482 -14.63 22.18 -0.98
N MET A 483 -15.91 22.26 -0.65
CA MET A 483 -16.73 21.08 -0.39
C MET A 483 -16.88 20.22 -1.64
N LEU A 484 -17.10 20.83 -2.81
CA LEU A 484 -17.20 20.09 -4.08
C LEU A 484 -15.89 19.38 -4.44
N VAL A 485 -14.73 20.04 -4.32
CA VAL A 485 -13.45 19.39 -4.64
C VAL A 485 -13.12 18.27 -3.64
N LEU A 486 -13.47 18.42 -2.35
CA LEU A 486 -13.33 17.35 -1.38
C LEU A 486 -14.27 16.17 -1.68
N ALA A 487 -15.52 16.43 -2.11
CA ALA A 487 -16.43 15.37 -2.56
C ALA A 487 -15.86 14.60 -3.76
N LEU A 488 -15.41 15.31 -4.80
CA LEU A 488 -14.81 14.74 -6.00
C LEU A 488 -13.48 14.01 -5.73
N LEU A 489 -12.83 14.25 -4.58
CA LEU A 489 -11.68 13.50 -4.08
C LEU A 489 -12.07 12.30 -3.21
N GLN A 490 -13.19 12.36 -2.47
CA GLN A 490 -13.61 11.31 -1.53
C GLN A 490 -14.45 10.19 -2.19
N ILE A 491 -15.04 10.42 -3.36
CA ILE A 491 -15.78 9.40 -4.12
C ILE A 491 -14.84 8.28 -4.63
N ASN A 492 -15.06 7.04 -4.21
CA ASN A 492 -14.21 5.89 -4.53
C ASN A 492 -14.49 5.22 -5.89
N THR A 493 -15.54 5.64 -6.60
CA THR A 493 -15.96 5.05 -7.89
C THR A 493 -15.19 5.64 -9.08
N SER A 494 -15.58 5.24 -10.30
CA SER A 494 -14.85 5.47 -11.55
C SER A 494 -14.49 6.92 -11.86
N TRP A 495 -13.44 7.09 -12.69
CA TRP A 495 -13.00 8.37 -13.22
C TRP A 495 -13.85 8.81 -14.42
N HIS A 496 -15.06 9.30 -14.12
CA HIS A 496 -15.97 9.91 -15.08
C HIS A 496 -15.34 11.11 -15.82
N THR A 497 -15.72 11.36 -17.08
CA THR A 497 -15.14 12.48 -17.86
C THR A 497 -15.45 13.81 -17.19
N LEU A 498 -16.68 14.01 -16.71
CA LEU A 498 -17.08 15.22 -16.00
C LEU A 498 -16.30 15.39 -14.68
N ARG A 499 -15.92 14.31 -13.98
CA ARG A 499 -15.09 14.38 -12.76
C ARG A 499 -13.70 14.95 -13.04
N HIS A 500 -13.08 14.58 -14.16
CA HIS A 500 -11.81 15.18 -14.60
C HIS A 500 -11.97 16.67 -14.93
N GLU A 501 -13.00 17.05 -15.71
CA GLU A 501 -13.24 18.47 -16.04
C GLU A 501 -13.53 19.33 -14.79
N LEU A 502 -14.34 18.82 -13.85
CA LEU A 502 -14.66 19.53 -12.61
C LEU A 502 -13.43 19.76 -11.74
N ILE A 503 -12.61 18.73 -11.49
CA ILE A 503 -11.38 18.91 -10.70
C ILE A 503 -10.40 19.85 -11.43
N SER A 504 -10.26 19.74 -12.75
CA SER A 504 -9.43 20.67 -13.55
C SER A 504 -9.92 22.13 -13.45
N THR A 505 -11.23 22.34 -13.45
CA THR A 505 -11.87 23.67 -13.31
C THR A 505 -11.73 24.23 -11.90
N LEU A 506 -11.75 23.37 -10.87
CA LEU A 506 -11.66 23.75 -9.46
C LEU A 506 -10.22 24.05 -9.02
N MET A 507 -9.21 23.34 -9.52
CA MET A 507 -7.81 23.53 -9.07
C MET A 507 -7.29 24.98 -9.19
N PRO A 508 -7.53 25.73 -10.28
CA PRO A 508 -7.18 27.15 -10.37
C PRO A 508 -7.73 28.05 -9.26
N ILE A 509 -8.85 27.69 -8.62
CA ILE A 509 -9.41 28.43 -7.48
C ILE A 509 -8.49 28.28 -6.25
N PHE A 510 -7.99 27.06 -6.01
CA PHE A 510 -7.12 26.74 -4.87
C PHE A 510 -5.66 27.10 -5.09
N LEU A 511 -5.22 27.26 -6.34
CA LEU A 511 -3.94 27.89 -6.67
C LEU A 511 -3.96 29.41 -6.40
N GLY A 512 -5.14 30.03 -6.49
CA GLY A 512 -5.38 31.39 -6.01
C GLY A 512 -5.35 31.52 -4.48
N ASN A 513 -5.74 32.71 -4.00
CA ASN A 513 -5.70 33.05 -2.57
C ASN A 513 -6.94 32.57 -1.79
N HIS A 514 -7.42 31.36 -2.09
CA HIS A 514 -8.56 30.76 -1.36
C HIS A 514 -8.14 30.39 0.08
N PRO A 515 -8.96 30.66 1.13
CA PRO A 515 -8.57 30.40 2.52
C PRO A 515 -8.26 28.92 2.81
N ASN A 516 -8.94 27.99 2.13
CA ASN A 516 -8.72 26.54 2.24
C ASN A 516 -7.66 25.97 1.27
N SER A 517 -6.98 26.82 0.49
CA SER A 517 -6.02 26.42 -0.57
C SER A 517 -4.99 25.37 -0.13
N ALA A 518 -4.15 25.70 0.85
CA ALA A 518 -3.04 24.84 1.28
C ALA A 518 -3.51 23.46 1.79
N ILE A 519 -4.65 23.41 2.48
CA ILE A 519 -5.24 22.17 3.02
C ILE A 519 -5.70 21.26 1.90
N ILE A 520 -6.48 21.80 0.96
CA ILE A 520 -7.04 21.06 -0.18
C ILE A 520 -5.93 20.56 -1.09
N LEU A 521 -4.94 21.40 -1.38
CA LEU A 521 -3.79 21.03 -2.21
C LEU A 521 -2.93 19.94 -1.52
N HIS A 522 -2.64 20.03 -0.22
CA HIS A 522 -1.96 18.94 0.49
C HIS A 522 -2.81 17.66 0.52
N TYR A 523 -4.12 17.74 0.72
CA TYR A 523 -5.01 16.57 0.77
C TYR A 523 -5.04 15.85 -0.59
N ALA A 524 -5.23 16.60 -1.68
CA ALA A 524 -5.20 16.07 -3.05
C ALA A 524 -3.82 15.51 -3.44
N TRP A 525 -2.74 16.15 -2.99
CA TRP A 525 -1.35 15.74 -3.32
C TRP A 525 -0.86 14.52 -2.51
N HIS A 526 -1.27 14.37 -1.25
CA HIS A 526 -0.76 13.32 -0.35
C HIS A 526 -1.75 12.17 -0.04
N GLY A 527 -3.03 12.29 -0.42
CA GLY A 527 -4.09 11.34 -0.08
C GLY A 527 -3.76 9.87 -0.40
N GLN A 528 -3.77 9.01 0.61
CA GLN A 528 -3.43 7.58 0.51
C GLN A 528 -4.55 6.79 -0.18
N GLY A 529 -4.58 6.86 -1.51
CA GLY A 529 -5.60 6.24 -2.37
C GLY A 529 -5.83 6.99 -3.67
N GLN A 530 -5.40 8.25 -3.76
CA GLN A 530 -5.54 9.07 -4.96
C GLN A 530 -4.67 8.57 -6.13
N SER A 531 -5.23 8.65 -7.34
CA SER A 531 -4.53 8.29 -8.57
C SER A 531 -3.36 9.25 -8.87
N PRO A 532 -2.24 8.79 -9.46
CA PRO A 532 -1.16 9.66 -9.95
C PRO A 532 -1.65 10.78 -10.88
N SER A 533 -2.74 10.54 -11.63
CA SER A 533 -3.41 11.52 -12.48
C SER A 533 -3.77 12.82 -11.75
N ILE A 534 -4.09 12.79 -10.44
CA ILE A 534 -4.39 14.01 -9.67
C ILE A 534 -3.16 14.91 -9.57
N ARG A 535 -1.97 14.35 -9.35
CA ARG A 535 -0.73 15.14 -9.31
C ARG A 535 -0.42 15.74 -10.68
N GLN A 536 -0.64 14.97 -11.75
CA GLN A 536 -0.51 15.47 -13.12
C GLN A 536 -1.52 16.60 -13.39
N LEU A 537 -2.78 16.45 -12.99
CA LEU A 537 -3.83 17.44 -13.17
C LEU A 537 -3.55 18.74 -12.41
N ILE A 538 -3.05 18.65 -11.17
CA ILE A 538 -2.60 19.82 -10.39
C ILE A 538 -1.45 20.54 -11.10
N MET A 539 -0.45 19.82 -11.61
CA MET A 539 0.68 20.43 -12.33
C MET A 539 0.27 21.07 -13.67
N HIS A 540 -0.66 20.47 -14.40
CA HIS A 540 -1.24 21.09 -15.60
C HIS A 540 -2.07 22.33 -15.25
N ALA A 541 -2.89 22.28 -14.20
CA ALA A 541 -3.66 23.43 -13.74
C ALA A 541 -2.74 24.59 -13.30
N MET A 542 -1.58 24.31 -12.69
CA MET A 542 -0.55 25.33 -12.40
C MET A 542 -0.01 25.98 -13.67
N ALA A 543 0.42 25.17 -14.65
CA ALA A 543 0.95 25.67 -15.91
C ALA A 543 -0.12 26.46 -16.70
N GLU A 544 -1.33 25.93 -16.81
CA GLU A 544 -2.43 26.56 -17.54
C GLU A 544 -2.92 27.85 -16.87
N TRP A 545 -2.99 27.91 -15.54
CA TRP A 545 -3.40 29.11 -14.81
C TRP A 545 -2.45 30.29 -15.03
N TYR A 546 -1.15 30.02 -15.21
CA TYR A 546 -0.17 31.01 -15.69
C TYR A 546 -0.38 31.37 -17.17
N MET A 547 -0.43 30.36 -18.04
CA MET A 547 -0.48 30.54 -19.51
C MET A 547 -1.78 31.19 -20.02
N ARG A 548 -2.90 31.12 -19.29
CA ARG A 548 -4.20 31.72 -19.69
C ARG A 548 -4.25 33.26 -19.64
N GLY A 549 -3.20 33.95 -19.19
CA GLY A 549 -3.18 35.42 -19.13
C GLY A 549 -2.38 36.07 -20.26
N GLU A 550 -2.99 36.99 -21.02
CA GLU A 550 -2.36 37.69 -22.16
C GLU A 550 -0.98 38.31 -21.86
N GLN A 551 -0.77 38.74 -20.61
CA GLN A 551 0.46 39.41 -20.16
C GLN A 551 1.41 38.51 -19.35
N TYR A 552 1.14 37.21 -19.22
CA TYR A 552 1.91 36.26 -18.40
C TYR A 552 2.12 36.75 -16.96
N ASP A 553 1.03 36.84 -16.19
CA ASP A 553 1.00 37.43 -14.85
C ASP A 553 2.04 36.82 -13.87
N GLN A 554 2.97 37.66 -13.43
CA GLN A 554 4.07 37.28 -12.54
C GLN A 554 3.63 36.99 -11.11
N ALA A 555 2.50 37.55 -10.65
CA ALA A 555 1.97 37.26 -9.32
C ALA A 555 1.55 35.78 -9.21
N LYS A 556 0.88 35.26 -10.24
CA LYS A 556 0.56 33.83 -10.36
C LYS A 556 1.81 32.96 -10.35
N LEU A 557 2.86 33.36 -11.08
CA LEU A 557 4.11 32.59 -11.17
C LEU A 557 4.80 32.49 -9.80
N SER A 558 4.81 33.58 -9.02
CA SER A 558 5.26 33.53 -7.63
C SER A 558 4.39 32.57 -6.80
N ARG A 559 3.06 32.73 -6.87
CA ARG A 559 2.15 31.90 -6.07
C ARG A 559 2.26 30.40 -6.40
N ILE A 560 2.48 30.06 -7.67
CA ILE A 560 2.78 28.68 -8.12
C ILE A 560 4.11 28.20 -7.53
N LEU A 561 5.16 29.03 -7.53
CA LEU A 561 6.45 28.69 -6.93
C LEU A 561 6.35 28.47 -5.41
N ASP A 562 5.57 29.28 -4.71
CA ASP A 562 5.31 29.15 -3.26
C ASP A 562 4.62 27.80 -2.97
N VAL A 563 3.48 27.54 -3.64
CA VAL A 563 2.73 26.27 -3.51
C VAL A 563 3.59 25.06 -3.93
N ALA A 564 4.45 25.21 -4.93
CA ALA A 564 5.35 24.15 -5.38
C ALA A 564 6.46 23.82 -4.38
N GLN A 565 6.86 24.76 -3.51
CA GLN A 565 7.75 24.48 -2.39
C GLN A 565 7.00 23.78 -1.25
N ASP A 566 5.81 24.26 -0.87
CA ASP A 566 4.96 23.66 0.18
C ASP A 566 4.66 22.18 -0.12
N LEU A 567 4.24 21.88 -1.36
CA LEU A 567 3.96 20.51 -1.83
C LEU A 567 5.22 19.70 -2.18
N LYS A 568 6.40 20.32 -2.15
CA LYS A 568 7.70 19.77 -2.62
C LYS A 568 7.64 19.25 -4.06
N ALA A 569 6.89 19.97 -4.89
CA ALA A 569 6.58 19.67 -6.29
C ALA A 569 7.47 20.41 -7.31
N LEU A 570 8.28 21.39 -6.87
CA LEU A 570 9.07 22.25 -7.77
C LEU A 570 9.95 21.46 -8.76
N SER A 571 10.60 20.38 -8.33
CA SER A 571 11.41 19.52 -9.22
C SER A 571 10.58 18.78 -10.27
N MET A 572 9.30 18.51 -10.02
CA MET A 572 8.38 17.90 -10.98
C MET A 572 7.91 18.94 -12.00
N LEU A 573 7.56 20.15 -11.55
CA LEU A 573 7.22 21.27 -12.45
C LEU A 573 8.40 21.66 -13.36
N LEU A 574 9.62 21.74 -12.81
CA LEU A 574 10.85 22.04 -13.58
C LEU A 574 11.26 20.93 -14.58
N ASN A 575 10.56 19.79 -14.55
CA ASN A 575 10.70 18.69 -15.53
C ASN A 575 9.49 18.56 -16.47
N GLY A 576 8.45 19.37 -16.30
CA GLY A 576 7.22 19.34 -17.08
C GLY A 576 7.27 20.17 -18.37
N THR A 577 6.09 20.48 -18.89
CA THR A 577 5.85 21.29 -20.09
C THR A 577 4.55 22.09 -19.92
N PRO A 578 4.29 23.17 -20.70
CA PRO A 578 5.12 23.72 -21.79
C PRO A 578 6.38 24.44 -21.29
N PHE A 579 7.45 24.40 -22.08
CA PHE A 579 8.73 25.03 -21.72
C PHE A 579 8.62 26.53 -21.43
N ALA A 580 7.67 27.24 -22.05
CA ALA A 580 7.43 28.67 -21.81
C ALA A 580 6.85 29.02 -20.43
N PHE A 581 6.29 28.05 -19.69
CA PHE A 581 5.97 28.19 -18.26
C PHE A 581 7.19 27.80 -17.41
N VAL A 582 7.84 26.70 -17.79
CA VAL A 582 8.95 26.10 -17.01
C VAL A 582 10.20 26.98 -17.00
N ILE A 583 10.54 27.67 -18.09
CA ILE A 583 11.68 28.60 -18.17
C ILE A 583 11.41 29.85 -17.31
N ASP A 584 10.19 30.40 -17.33
CA ASP A 584 9.79 31.49 -16.45
C ASP A 584 9.87 31.08 -14.96
N LEU A 585 9.34 29.90 -14.62
CA LEU A 585 9.40 29.36 -13.27
C LEU A 585 10.85 29.11 -12.82
N ALA A 586 11.71 28.60 -13.71
CA ALA A 586 13.14 28.40 -13.45
C ALA A 586 13.89 29.73 -13.22
N ALA A 587 13.60 30.76 -14.01
CA ALA A 587 14.18 32.09 -13.83
C ALA A 587 13.73 32.73 -12.51
N LEU A 588 12.45 32.58 -12.12
CA LEU A 588 11.95 33.09 -10.84
C LEU A 588 12.48 32.28 -9.64
N ALA A 589 12.55 30.95 -9.76
CA ALA A 589 13.13 30.07 -8.76
C ALA A 589 14.62 30.38 -8.54
N SER A 590 15.36 30.68 -9.61
CA SER A 590 16.76 31.10 -9.51
C SER A 590 16.92 32.49 -8.89
N ARG A 591 16.03 33.45 -9.22
CA ARG A 591 15.97 34.75 -8.56
C ARG A 591 15.61 34.67 -7.06
N ARG A 592 14.98 33.58 -6.62
CA ARG A 592 14.75 33.24 -5.20
C ARG A 592 15.73 32.18 -4.68
N GLU A 593 16.85 31.98 -5.36
CA GLU A 593 17.97 31.08 -4.99
C GLU A 593 17.62 29.58 -4.87
N TYR A 594 16.38 29.18 -5.18
CA TYR A 594 15.91 27.78 -5.18
C TYR A 594 16.46 26.96 -6.37
N LEU A 595 17.14 27.57 -7.34
CA LEU A 595 17.65 26.90 -8.53
C LEU A 595 18.94 27.55 -9.08
N LYS A 596 19.97 26.73 -9.35
CA LYS A 596 21.14 27.16 -10.13
C LYS A 596 20.83 27.08 -11.63
N LEU A 597 20.52 28.25 -12.22
CA LEU A 597 19.97 28.36 -13.57
C LEU A 597 20.96 27.96 -14.67
N ASP A 598 22.24 28.27 -14.50
CA ASP A 598 23.34 27.90 -15.40
C ASP A 598 23.38 26.38 -15.65
N LYS A 599 23.38 25.60 -14.56
CA LYS A 599 23.40 24.15 -14.61
C LYS A 599 22.09 23.60 -15.14
N TRP A 600 20.96 24.11 -14.67
CA TRP A 600 19.63 23.64 -15.09
C TRP A 600 19.38 23.87 -16.59
N LEU A 601 19.75 25.04 -17.13
CA LEU A 601 19.69 25.32 -18.56
C LEU A 601 20.61 24.38 -19.35
N THR A 602 21.84 24.17 -18.90
CA THR A 602 22.80 23.28 -19.57
C THR A 602 22.32 21.83 -19.58
N ASP A 603 21.74 21.36 -18.47
CA ASP A 603 21.12 20.03 -18.36
C ASP A 603 19.87 19.91 -19.24
N LYS A 604 19.01 20.93 -19.33
CA LYS A 604 17.78 20.92 -20.15
C LYS A 604 18.03 21.11 -21.65
N ILE A 605 19.01 21.92 -22.05
CA ILE A 605 19.46 22.00 -23.44
C ILE A 605 20.00 20.63 -23.88
N ARG A 606 20.73 19.92 -23.01
CA ARG A 606 21.20 18.54 -23.28
C ARG A 606 20.07 17.51 -23.34
N GLU A 607 19.01 17.63 -22.53
CA GLU A 607 17.88 16.68 -22.50
C GLU A 607 16.84 16.91 -23.61
N HIS A 608 16.73 18.14 -24.14
CA HIS A 608 15.63 18.54 -25.03
C HIS A 608 16.09 19.12 -26.37
N GLY A 609 17.36 19.54 -26.50
CA GLY A 609 17.92 20.05 -27.75
C GLY A 609 17.25 21.32 -28.28
N GLU A 610 17.17 21.41 -29.62
CA GLU A 610 16.76 22.61 -30.35
C GLU A 610 15.38 23.18 -29.98
N PRO A 611 14.31 22.39 -29.74
CA PRO A 611 13.02 22.91 -29.27
C PRO A 611 13.09 23.68 -27.93
N PHE A 612 13.99 23.29 -27.02
CA PHE A 612 14.18 24.02 -25.75
C PHE A 612 15.04 25.28 -25.94
N ILE A 613 16.00 25.24 -26.88
CA ILE A 613 16.75 26.43 -27.32
C ILE A 613 15.80 27.47 -27.94
N GLN A 614 14.89 27.03 -28.83
CA GLN A 614 13.85 27.89 -29.42
C GLN A 614 12.91 28.49 -28.35
N ALA A 615 12.55 27.72 -27.32
CA ALA A 615 11.76 28.22 -26.19
C ALA A 615 12.53 29.27 -25.35
N CYS A 616 13.81 29.03 -25.05
CA CYS A 616 14.69 29.97 -24.36
C CYS A 616 14.90 31.27 -25.17
N MET A 617 15.06 31.16 -26.49
CA MET A 617 15.12 32.32 -27.37
C MET A 617 13.79 33.08 -27.36
N THR A 618 12.65 32.39 -27.48
CA THR A 618 11.31 33.02 -27.43
C THR A 618 11.07 33.76 -26.11
N PHE A 619 11.51 33.18 -24.99
CA PHE A 619 11.55 33.84 -23.69
C PHE A 619 12.35 35.14 -23.73
N LEU A 620 13.57 35.12 -24.27
CA LEU A 620 14.42 36.32 -24.42
C LEU A 620 13.81 37.35 -25.39
N LYS A 621 13.22 36.93 -26.52
CA LYS A 621 12.50 37.83 -27.45
C LYS A 621 11.36 38.57 -26.72
N ARG A 622 10.60 37.87 -25.87
CA ARG A 622 9.46 38.40 -25.10
C ARG A 622 9.89 39.33 -23.95
N ARG A 623 10.96 38.97 -23.22
CA ARG A 623 11.40 39.71 -22.02
C ARG A 623 12.34 40.88 -22.32
N CYS A 624 13.16 40.77 -23.37
CA CYS A 624 14.18 41.75 -23.75
C CYS A 624 14.21 41.96 -25.29
N PRO A 625 13.13 42.47 -25.91
CA PRO A 625 13.04 42.60 -27.37
C PRO A 625 14.13 43.49 -28.00
N SER A 626 14.73 44.40 -27.23
CA SER A 626 15.85 45.24 -27.65
C SER A 626 17.10 44.47 -28.11
N ILE A 627 17.21 43.18 -27.76
CA ILE A 627 18.34 42.32 -28.14
C ILE A 627 18.25 41.88 -29.61
N LEU A 628 17.12 42.10 -30.31
CA LEU A 628 16.97 41.76 -31.74
C LEU A 628 17.22 42.93 -32.71
N GLY A 629 17.64 44.11 -32.22
CA GLY A 629 18.03 45.24 -33.06
C GLY A 629 16.89 45.97 -33.78
N GLY A 630 15.63 45.60 -33.52
CA GLY A 630 14.46 46.35 -33.98
C GLY A 630 14.35 47.73 -33.30
N LEU A 631 13.77 48.71 -34.00
CA LEU A 631 13.48 50.04 -33.45
C LEU A 631 12.57 49.91 -32.22
N ALA A 632 12.95 50.57 -31.13
CA ALA A 632 12.26 50.46 -29.85
C ALA A 632 10.82 51.05 -29.93
N PRO A 633 9.78 50.29 -29.57
CA PRO A 633 8.45 50.85 -29.36
C PRO A 633 8.48 51.83 -28.18
N GLU A 634 7.89 53.01 -28.34
CA GLU A 634 7.77 53.96 -27.24
C GLU A 634 6.71 53.53 -26.21
N LYS A 635 7.01 53.85 -24.94
CA LYS A 635 6.15 53.84 -23.73
C LYS A 635 5.88 52.51 -23.02
N ASP A 636 6.11 52.60 -21.70
CA ASP A 636 5.38 51.96 -20.61
C ASP A 636 5.27 50.43 -20.57
N GLN A 637 6.43 49.75 -20.54
CA GLN A 637 6.54 48.44 -19.87
C GLN A 637 6.92 48.61 -18.38
N PRO A 638 6.28 47.87 -17.45
CA PRO A 638 6.55 47.98 -16.02
C PRO A 638 7.92 47.42 -15.64
N LYS A 639 8.60 48.06 -14.68
CA LYS A 639 9.95 47.68 -14.21
C LYS A 639 10.08 46.22 -13.75
N SER A 640 8.99 45.59 -13.31
CA SER A 640 8.94 44.18 -12.91
C SER A 640 9.09 43.18 -14.06
N ALA A 641 8.93 43.61 -15.32
CA ALA A 641 9.02 42.74 -16.49
C ALA A 641 10.45 42.50 -16.99
N GLN A 642 11.39 43.41 -16.70
CA GLN A 642 12.77 43.36 -17.17
C GLN A 642 13.56 42.23 -16.47
N LEU A 643 14.36 41.49 -17.24
CA LEU A 643 15.25 40.46 -16.71
C LEU A 643 16.46 41.10 -16.00
N PRO A 644 16.94 40.54 -14.87
CA PRO A 644 18.24 40.92 -14.32
C PRO A 644 19.35 40.67 -15.33
N ALA A 645 20.34 41.58 -15.39
CA ALA A 645 21.44 41.50 -16.35
C ALA A 645 22.27 40.21 -16.21
N GLU A 646 22.38 39.68 -14.99
CA GLU A 646 23.05 38.42 -14.68
C GLU A 646 22.27 37.22 -15.24
N THR A 647 20.96 37.14 -14.97
CA THR A 647 20.08 36.11 -15.54
C THR A 647 20.14 36.10 -17.07
N LEU A 648 20.16 37.29 -17.68
CA LEU A 648 20.30 37.46 -19.12
C LEU A 648 21.67 36.98 -19.63
N ALA A 649 22.76 37.35 -18.94
CA ALA A 649 24.11 36.91 -19.29
C ALA A 649 24.27 35.39 -19.16
N THR A 650 23.74 34.75 -18.11
CA THR A 650 23.73 33.30 -17.95
C THR A 650 22.98 32.61 -19.09
N MET A 651 21.77 33.08 -19.44
CA MET A 651 21.01 32.51 -20.55
C MET A 651 21.73 32.64 -21.89
N LEU A 652 22.31 33.81 -22.19
CA LEU A 652 23.06 34.03 -23.42
C LEU A 652 24.36 33.23 -23.47
N ALA A 653 25.07 33.06 -22.36
CA ALA A 653 26.27 32.21 -22.29
C ALA A 653 25.95 30.73 -22.57
N CYS A 654 24.88 30.19 -21.96
CA CYS A 654 24.40 28.83 -22.25
C CYS A 654 23.97 28.67 -23.73
N LEU A 655 23.25 29.63 -24.29
CA LEU A 655 22.83 29.60 -25.70
C LEU A 655 24.03 29.71 -26.66
N GLN A 656 25.00 30.58 -26.37
CA GLN A 656 26.20 30.78 -27.17
C GLN A 656 27.07 29.51 -27.21
N ALA A 657 27.22 28.81 -26.08
CA ALA A 657 27.94 27.54 -26.01
C ALA A 657 27.32 26.44 -26.91
N CYS A 658 26.02 26.54 -27.21
CA CYS A 658 25.28 25.59 -28.05
C CYS A 658 25.06 26.08 -29.49
N ALA A 659 25.52 27.29 -29.86
CA ALA A 659 25.30 27.87 -31.18
C ALA A 659 25.92 27.04 -32.33
N GLY A 660 26.93 26.22 -32.06
CA GLY A 660 27.56 25.32 -33.04
C GLY A 660 26.81 24.01 -33.30
N SER A 661 25.71 23.72 -32.59
CA SER A 661 24.96 22.44 -32.68
C SER A 661 23.46 22.62 -32.96
N VAL A 662 23.08 23.74 -33.57
CA VAL A 662 21.69 24.07 -33.97
C VAL A 662 21.64 24.45 -35.45
N SER A 663 20.43 24.55 -36.01
CA SER A 663 20.22 25.02 -37.38
C SER A 663 20.83 26.41 -37.61
N GLN A 664 21.30 26.67 -38.85
CA GLN A 664 22.06 27.88 -39.17
C GLN A 664 21.29 29.17 -38.85
N GLU A 665 20.00 29.25 -39.18
CA GLU A 665 19.13 30.39 -38.85
C GLU A 665 19.06 30.66 -37.34
N LEU A 666 19.03 29.59 -36.53
CA LEU A 666 18.98 29.68 -35.08
C LEU A 666 20.35 30.10 -34.51
N SER A 667 21.45 29.57 -35.07
CA SER A 667 22.83 29.97 -34.75
C SER A 667 23.08 31.45 -35.04
N GLU A 668 22.74 31.91 -36.24
CA GLU A 668 22.83 33.33 -36.65
C GLU A 668 21.98 34.23 -35.75
N THR A 669 20.78 33.78 -35.35
CA THR A 669 19.94 34.52 -34.40
C THR A 669 20.56 34.59 -32.99
N ILE A 670 21.15 33.50 -32.48
CA ILE A 670 21.84 33.49 -31.17
C ILE A 670 23.06 34.42 -31.20
N LEU A 671 23.88 34.35 -32.25
CA LEU A 671 25.05 35.23 -32.44
C LEU A 671 24.64 36.70 -32.56
N THR A 672 23.55 37.00 -33.26
CA THR A 672 22.94 38.33 -33.33
C THR A 672 22.50 38.81 -31.94
N MET A 673 21.89 37.95 -31.13
CA MET A 673 21.49 38.29 -29.77
C MET A 673 22.70 38.59 -28.86
N VAL A 674 23.76 37.78 -28.92
CA VAL A 674 25.00 38.00 -28.16
C VAL A 674 25.68 39.32 -28.57
N ALA A 675 25.77 39.60 -29.87
CA ALA A 675 26.34 40.84 -30.40
C ALA A 675 25.55 42.08 -29.95
N ASN A 676 24.21 42.03 -30.00
CA ASN A 676 23.37 43.13 -29.53
C ASN A 676 23.40 43.29 -28.01
N CYS A 677 23.43 42.21 -27.23
CA CYS A 677 23.49 42.29 -25.77
C CYS A 677 24.81 42.92 -25.28
N SER A 678 25.91 42.73 -26.02
CA SER A 678 27.18 43.41 -25.77
C SER A 678 27.03 44.96 -25.78
N ASN A 679 26.19 45.50 -26.66
CA ASN A 679 25.88 46.93 -26.71
C ASN A 679 24.96 47.40 -25.57
N VAL A 680 24.04 46.54 -25.11
CA VAL A 680 23.15 46.82 -23.98
C VAL A 680 23.94 46.85 -22.67
N MET A 681 24.77 45.84 -22.41
CA MET A 681 25.59 45.74 -21.20
C MET A 681 26.58 46.90 -21.05
N ASN A 682 27.19 47.36 -22.16
CA ASN A 682 28.12 48.49 -22.13
C ASN A 682 27.44 49.83 -21.83
N LYS A 683 26.17 50.04 -22.22
CA LYS A 683 25.43 51.28 -21.89
C LYS A 683 25.06 51.39 -20.41
N ALA A 684 24.98 50.28 -19.67
CA ALA A 684 24.70 50.29 -18.24
C ALA A 684 25.87 50.80 -17.36
N ARG A 685 27.05 51.07 -17.96
CA ARG A 685 28.26 51.54 -17.24
C ARG A 685 28.73 52.93 -17.68
N GLN A 686 27.83 53.92 -17.65
CA GLN A 686 28.23 55.34 -17.56
C GLN A 686 27.75 55.96 -16.24
N PRO A 687 28.67 56.31 -15.32
CA PRO A 687 28.33 57.11 -14.13
C PRO A 687 28.05 58.59 -14.51
N PRO A 688 27.34 59.35 -13.66
CA PRO A 688 26.93 60.72 -13.96
C PRO A 688 28.11 61.71 -14.13
N PRO A 689 27.93 62.82 -14.88
CA PRO A 689 29.03 63.64 -15.37
C PRO A 689 29.58 64.66 -14.35
N GLY A 690 30.91 64.75 -14.29
CA GLY A 690 31.69 65.63 -13.40
C GLY A 690 32.34 64.83 -12.27
N VAL A 691 33.66 64.84 -12.05
CA VAL A 691 34.71 65.81 -12.44
C VAL A 691 35.82 65.14 -13.28
N MET A 692 36.54 65.90 -14.12
CA MET A 692 37.57 65.38 -15.03
C MET A 692 38.84 64.88 -14.31
N PRO A 693 39.39 63.71 -14.69
CA PRO A 693 40.79 63.35 -14.44
C PRO A 693 41.71 63.79 -15.59
N LYS A 694 42.81 64.49 -15.26
CA LYS A 694 43.95 64.76 -16.16
C LYS A 694 45.25 64.38 -15.46
N GLY A 695 46.12 63.62 -16.12
CA GLY A 695 47.49 63.36 -15.65
C GLY A 695 48.04 62.00 -16.11
N ARG A 696 49.23 62.00 -16.71
CA ARG A 696 49.94 60.78 -17.14
C ARG A 696 50.86 60.23 -16.02
N PRO A 697 51.20 58.94 -16.03
CA PRO A 697 52.36 58.37 -15.31
C PRO A 697 53.66 58.60 -16.12
N PRO A 698 54.84 58.05 -15.73
CA PRO A 698 55.30 57.54 -14.42
C PRO A 698 56.57 58.29 -13.92
N SER A 699 57.17 57.90 -12.78
CA SER A 699 58.63 57.65 -12.64
C SER A 699 59.10 57.25 -11.23
N ALA A 700 59.88 56.17 -11.18
CA ALA A 700 61.12 55.89 -10.40
C ALA A 700 61.32 56.32 -8.92
N SER A 701 62.12 55.48 -8.22
CA SER A 701 63.07 55.81 -7.12
C SER A 701 62.52 56.24 -5.74
N SER A 702 63.18 55.95 -4.60
CA SER A 702 64.20 54.91 -4.28
C SER A 702 64.55 54.88 -2.78
N LEU A 703 64.79 53.67 -2.24
CA LEU A 703 65.70 53.32 -1.13
C LEU A 703 65.48 53.85 0.31
N ASP A 704 65.90 52.97 1.24
CA ASP A 704 66.41 53.17 2.62
C ASP A 704 65.50 53.81 3.70
N ALA A 705 65.54 53.39 4.98
CA ALA A 705 66.60 52.66 5.69
C ALA A 705 66.09 51.72 6.82
N ILE A 706 67.04 51.13 7.57
CA ILE A 706 66.94 50.30 8.79
C ILE A 706 66.90 48.78 8.56
N SER A 707 68.11 48.24 8.40
CA SER A 707 68.54 46.88 8.79
C SER A 707 69.57 47.03 9.94
N PRO A 708 70.12 45.96 10.56
CA PRO A 708 69.78 44.53 10.47
C PRO A 708 69.54 43.86 11.84
N VAL A 709 69.03 42.62 11.82
CA VAL A 709 69.42 41.59 12.79
C VAL A 709 69.78 40.33 12.01
N GLN A 710 71.06 39.96 12.04
CA GLN A 710 71.55 38.67 11.54
C GLN A 710 71.79 37.72 12.72
N ILE A 711 71.63 36.41 12.52
CA ILE A 711 72.67 35.40 12.76
C ILE A 711 72.21 34.04 12.19
N ASP A 712 73.20 33.30 11.67
CA ASP A 712 73.10 32.14 10.78
C ASP A 712 72.79 30.79 11.46
N PRO A 713 72.58 29.69 10.69
CA PRO A 713 72.06 28.42 11.20
C PRO A 713 73.14 27.39 11.63
N LEU A 714 72.72 26.45 12.48
CA LEU A 714 73.24 25.07 12.59
C LEU A 714 72.00 24.14 12.79
N ALA A 715 71.81 23.00 12.13
CA ALA A 715 72.70 21.88 11.77
C ALA A 715 73.15 21.04 12.99
N GLY A 716 72.59 19.84 13.19
CA GLY A 716 73.06 18.95 14.28
C GLY A 716 72.14 17.81 14.72
N MET A 717 72.18 16.69 13.99
CA MET A 717 72.24 15.30 14.50
C MET A 717 71.49 14.86 15.80
N ALA A 718 70.50 13.98 15.57
CA ALA A 718 70.52 12.55 15.98
C ALA A 718 69.98 12.05 17.35
N SER A 719 69.39 10.86 17.25
CA SER A 719 69.29 9.78 18.26
C SER A 719 68.68 10.08 19.64
N LEU A 720 67.36 9.99 19.72
CA LEU A 720 66.69 9.46 20.91
C LEU A 720 66.72 7.92 20.87
N SER A 721 67.64 7.32 21.63
CA SER A 721 67.79 5.87 21.73
C SER A 721 66.77 5.26 22.72
N ILE A 722 65.69 4.69 22.21
CA ILE A 722 64.76 3.85 22.99
C ILE A 722 64.91 2.39 22.56
N GLY A 723 65.44 1.57 23.46
CA GLY A 723 65.59 0.13 23.32
C GLY A 723 66.52 -0.41 24.41
N GLY A 724 66.19 -1.47 25.14
CA GLY A 724 64.96 -2.25 25.13
C GLY A 724 65.07 -3.47 26.06
N SER A 725 64.27 -4.50 25.78
CA SER A 725 64.40 -5.87 26.31
C SER A 725 64.11 -6.10 27.81
N ALA A 726 62.97 -6.76 28.01
CA ALA A 726 62.49 -7.35 29.25
C ALA A 726 63.45 -8.38 29.91
N ALA A 727 63.28 -8.55 31.23
CA ALA A 727 63.56 -9.79 31.98
C ALA A 727 62.57 -9.89 33.18
N PRO A 728 62.32 -11.08 33.78
CA PRO A 728 61.02 -11.34 34.41
C PRO A 728 61.03 -11.86 35.87
N HIS A 729 59.82 -12.08 36.40
CA HIS A 729 59.44 -13.01 37.48
C HIS A 729 60.09 -12.95 38.88
N THR A 730 59.25 -12.61 39.88
CA THR A 730 59.21 -13.19 41.26
C THR A 730 60.44 -13.00 42.17
N GLN A 731 60.35 -12.75 43.48
CA GLN A 731 59.44 -13.32 44.50
C GLN A 731 59.08 -12.32 45.61
N SER A 732 58.33 -12.79 46.61
CA SER A 732 57.79 -12.08 47.77
C SER A 732 58.83 -11.67 48.84
N MET A 733 58.58 -10.55 49.51
CA MET A 733 58.83 -10.40 50.95
C MET A 733 57.78 -9.49 51.62
N GLN A 734 57.65 -9.58 52.94
CA GLN A 734 56.61 -8.90 53.73
C GLN A 734 57.18 -7.73 54.55
N GLY A 735 56.36 -6.70 54.78
CA GLY A 735 56.19 -6.18 56.15
C GLY A 735 56.45 -4.70 56.43
N PHE A 736 55.61 -4.20 57.34
CA PHE A 736 55.79 -3.08 58.28
C PHE A 736 55.67 -1.61 57.78
N PRO A 737 55.34 -0.66 58.70
CA PRO A 737 54.91 0.72 58.39
C PRO A 737 55.81 1.74 59.17
N PRO A 738 55.32 2.78 59.87
CA PRO A 738 54.36 3.86 59.57
C PRO A 738 55.01 5.28 59.65
N ASN A 739 54.17 6.33 59.61
CA ASN A 739 54.36 7.68 60.20
C ASN A 739 55.19 8.77 59.46
N LEU A 740 54.92 10.01 59.91
CA LEU A 740 55.48 11.32 59.53
C LEU A 740 55.01 11.91 58.19
N GLY A 741 54.65 13.21 58.08
CA GLY A 741 54.43 14.16 59.18
C GLY A 741 54.27 15.64 58.78
N SER A 742 53.05 16.18 58.95
CA SER A 742 52.70 17.61 59.12
C SER A 742 52.89 18.63 57.97
N ALA A 743 52.10 19.72 58.09
CA ALA A 743 52.25 21.04 57.47
C ALA A 743 52.10 21.20 55.93
N PHE A 744 50.90 21.59 55.48
CA PHE A 744 50.62 22.96 55.03
C PHE A 744 49.12 23.28 55.25
N SER A 745 48.73 24.56 55.34
CA SER A 745 47.42 24.96 55.90
C SER A 745 46.83 26.25 55.32
N THR A 746 45.60 26.16 54.79
CA THR A 746 44.73 27.28 54.39
C THR A 746 43.24 26.85 54.55
N PRO A 747 42.26 27.78 54.60
CA PRO A 747 41.33 27.75 55.74
C PRO A 747 39.90 27.19 55.50
N GLN A 748 39.45 26.46 56.52
CA GLN A 748 38.09 26.38 57.08
C GLN A 748 36.86 26.57 56.15
N SER A 749 36.25 25.47 55.75
CA SER A 749 34.84 25.38 55.34
C SER A 749 33.98 24.78 56.47
N PRO A 750 32.87 25.40 56.90
CA PRO A 750 32.11 24.96 58.07
C PRO A 750 31.10 23.84 57.73
N ALA A 751 31.45 22.58 58.02
CA ALA A 751 30.56 21.43 57.86
C ALA A 751 30.61 20.50 59.08
N LYS A 752 29.85 20.83 60.16
CA LYS A 752 29.67 19.92 61.31
C LYS A 752 28.45 20.19 62.20
N ALA A 753 27.26 20.10 61.61
CA ALA A 753 25.98 19.82 62.29
C ALA A 753 25.05 19.14 61.26
N PHE A 754 24.23 18.12 61.57
CA PHE A 754 23.82 17.53 62.85
C PHE A 754 24.11 16.00 62.93
N PRO A 755 24.01 15.35 64.12
CA PRO A 755 24.43 13.96 64.34
C PRO A 755 23.34 12.91 64.04
N PRO A 756 23.69 11.61 63.93
CA PRO A 756 22.75 10.55 63.59
C PRO A 756 21.88 10.08 64.77
N LEU A 757 20.64 9.67 64.47
CA LEU A 757 19.77 8.93 65.40
C LEU A 757 19.45 7.55 64.84
N SER A 758 20.13 6.54 65.36
CA SER A 758 19.72 5.14 65.29
C SER A 758 18.98 4.76 66.56
N THR A 759 17.84 4.06 66.45
CA THR A 759 17.39 2.97 67.36
C THR A 759 16.05 2.38 66.88
N PRO A 760 15.69 1.13 67.26
CA PRO A 760 14.54 0.41 66.69
C PRO A 760 13.35 0.29 67.66
N ASN A 761 12.17 -0.12 67.15
CA ASN A 761 11.53 -1.40 67.53
C ASN A 761 10.16 -1.68 66.87
N GLN A 762 9.85 -2.98 66.82
CA GLN A 762 8.53 -3.63 66.98
C GLN A 762 7.32 -3.09 66.18
N THR A 763 6.86 -3.79 65.14
CA THR A 763 5.99 -4.99 65.21
C THR A 763 4.69 -4.82 66.02
N THR A 764 3.60 -4.50 65.33
CA THR A 764 2.23 -4.85 65.74
C THR A 764 1.49 -5.45 64.55
N ALA A 765 0.64 -6.44 64.80
CA ALA A 765 -0.01 -7.24 63.75
C ALA A 765 -1.53 -7.29 63.94
N PHE A 766 -2.27 -7.09 62.83
CA PHE A 766 -3.66 -7.47 62.64
C PHE A 766 -3.80 -7.87 61.16
N SER A 767 -4.05 -9.10 60.70
CA SER A 767 -4.79 -10.29 61.18
C SER A 767 -6.26 -10.33 60.74
N GLY A 768 -6.57 -11.30 59.87
CA GLY A 768 -7.91 -11.89 59.72
C GLY A 768 -8.74 -11.47 58.51
N ILE A 769 -9.58 -12.42 58.06
CA ILE A 769 -10.66 -12.29 57.06
C ILE A 769 -10.16 -11.98 55.63
N GLY A 770 -10.63 -12.64 54.57
CA GLY A 770 -11.58 -13.76 54.46
C GLY A 770 -12.07 -13.82 53.02
N GLY A 771 -11.77 -14.90 52.30
CA GLY A 771 -11.89 -14.92 50.84
C GLY A 771 -13.33 -15.05 50.32
N LEU A 772 -13.63 -14.40 49.20
CA LEU A 772 -14.75 -14.72 48.32
C LEU A 772 -14.25 -14.93 46.89
N SER A 773 -14.91 -15.83 46.16
CA SER A 773 -14.45 -16.34 44.88
C SER A 773 -14.85 -15.46 43.69
N SER A 774 -14.11 -15.64 42.59
CA SER A 774 -14.42 -15.18 41.25
C SER A 774 -15.84 -15.49 40.79
N GLN A 775 -16.42 -14.60 39.98
CA GLN A 775 -16.71 -14.95 38.58
C GLN A 775 -16.87 -13.71 37.67
N LEU A 776 -16.46 -13.89 36.41
CA LEU A 776 -16.52 -12.92 35.31
C LEU A 776 -17.00 -13.66 34.05
N PRO A 777 -18.07 -13.20 33.39
CA PRO A 777 -18.33 -13.41 31.97
C PRO A 777 -18.14 -12.08 31.17
N GLY A 778 -17.99 -12.06 29.84
CA GLY A 778 -17.81 -13.18 28.91
C GLY A 778 -18.49 -12.97 27.54
N GLY A 779 -17.72 -12.58 26.51
CA GLY A 779 -18.12 -12.51 25.09
C GLY A 779 -17.04 -11.76 24.27
N LEU A 780 -16.64 -12.07 23.03
CA LEU A 780 -17.11 -12.84 21.85
C LEU A 780 -17.77 -12.01 20.72
N GLY A 781 -17.27 -12.21 19.49
CA GLY A 781 -17.86 -11.74 18.22
C GLY A 781 -17.06 -12.25 17.00
N THR A 782 -17.74 -12.74 15.95
CA THR A 782 -17.16 -13.34 14.72
C THR A 782 -18.14 -13.31 13.52
N GLY A 783 -17.63 -13.40 12.28
CA GLY A 783 -18.40 -13.68 11.02
C GLY A 783 -17.73 -14.82 10.21
N SER A 784 -18.42 -15.72 9.47
CA SER A 784 -19.24 -15.56 8.23
C SER A 784 -18.41 -15.14 6.99
N LEU A 785 -18.57 -15.68 5.78
CA LEU A 785 -19.54 -16.61 5.13
C LEU A 785 -18.81 -17.88 4.60
N THR A 786 -19.31 -19.08 4.20
CA THR A 786 -20.62 -19.73 3.85
C THR A 786 -21.03 -19.80 2.36
N GLY A 787 -21.03 -21.03 1.79
CA GLY A 787 -21.38 -21.42 0.39
C GLY A 787 -20.48 -22.58 -0.11
N ILE A 788 -20.71 -23.39 -1.15
CA ILE A 788 -21.86 -23.74 -2.06
C ILE A 788 -21.77 -25.28 -2.37
N GLY A 789 -22.69 -25.87 -3.16
CA GLY A 789 -22.81 -27.33 -3.46
C GLY A 789 -21.62 -28.01 -4.17
N THR A 790 -21.37 -29.33 -4.13
CA THR A 790 -22.18 -30.59 -4.07
C THR A 790 -22.58 -31.20 -5.43
N GLY A 791 -21.86 -32.26 -5.82
CA GLY A 791 -22.22 -33.25 -6.86
C GLY A 791 -21.35 -34.50 -6.63
N ALA A 792 -21.93 -35.70 -6.71
CA ALA A 792 -21.28 -36.92 -6.22
C ALA A 792 -21.34 -38.09 -7.21
N LEU A 793 -20.31 -38.95 -7.17
CA LEU A 793 -20.29 -40.34 -7.65
C LEU A 793 -19.09 -41.06 -7.00
N GLY A 794 -19.07 -42.40 -6.96
CA GLY A 794 -17.96 -43.15 -6.36
C GLY A 794 -18.07 -44.67 -6.53
N LEU A 795 -16.96 -45.38 -6.30
CA LEU A 795 -16.86 -46.84 -6.33
C LEU A 795 -15.98 -47.39 -5.16
N PRO A 796 -16.08 -48.68 -4.79
CA PRO A 796 -15.75 -49.13 -3.43
C PRO A 796 -14.71 -50.28 -3.32
N ALA A 797 -14.30 -50.55 -2.08
CA ALA A 797 -13.43 -51.67 -1.63
C ALA A 797 -11.96 -51.57 -2.10
N VAL A 798 -10.96 -52.20 -1.46
CA VAL A 798 -10.95 -53.29 -0.46
C VAL A 798 -10.07 -52.92 0.76
N ASN A 799 -10.33 -53.59 1.88
CA ASN A 799 -9.53 -53.65 3.12
C ASN A 799 -8.01 -53.35 2.98
N ASN A 800 -7.47 -52.52 3.88
CA ASN A 800 -6.66 -53.05 4.99
C ASN A 800 -6.26 -51.98 6.01
N ASP A 801 -6.28 -52.39 7.27
CA ASP A 801 -5.71 -51.68 8.42
C ASP A 801 -4.19 -52.06 8.58
N PRO A 802 -3.38 -51.39 9.41
CA PRO A 802 -2.64 -50.20 8.97
C PRO A 802 -1.19 -50.13 9.56
N PHE A 803 -0.73 -48.91 9.95
CA PHE A 803 0.10 -48.63 11.15
C PHE A 803 1.64 -48.45 11.01
N VAL A 804 2.24 -47.88 12.08
CA VAL A 804 3.68 -47.94 12.48
C VAL A 804 4.67 -46.84 11.93
N GLN A 805 4.46 -45.50 12.03
CA GLN A 805 4.79 -44.50 13.12
C GLN A 805 6.34 -44.26 13.42
N ARG A 806 6.81 -43.45 14.43
CA ARG A 806 8.22 -43.27 15.04
C ARG A 806 9.45 -42.65 14.28
N LYS A 807 10.40 -42.08 15.06
CA LYS A 807 11.90 -41.96 14.86
C LYS A 807 12.45 -41.00 13.77
N LEU A 808 13.66 -40.42 13.84
CA LEU A 808 14.78 -40.30 14.84
C LEU A 808 15.43 -38.89 14.61
N GLY A 809 16.21 -38.22 15.47
CA GLY A 809 16.76 -38.45 16.83
C GLY A 809 17.27 -37.11 17.44
N THR A 810 17.35 -36.89 18.76
CA THR A 810 18.34 -37.32 19.79
C THR A 810 19.64 -36.49 19.90
N SER A 811 19.76 -35.70 20.98
CA SER A 811 21.01 -35.38 21.71
C SER A 811 20.67 -34.91 23.14
N GLY A 812 21.63 -34.99 24.08
CA GLY A 812 21.40 -34.87 25.53
C GLY A 812 21.37 -33.44 26.12
N LEU A 813 21.31 -33.22 27.44
CA LEU A 813 21.43 -34.17 28.58
C LEU A 813 20.71 -33.64 29.85
N ASN A 814 20.30 -34.57 30.73
CA ASN A 814 19.97 -34.43 32.17
C ASN A 814 18.94 -33.38 32.67
N GLN A 815 17.78 -33.89 33.13
CA GLN A 815 16.89 -33.26 34.11
C GLN A 815 16.58 -34.24 35.26
N PRO A 816 16.65 -33.81 36.54
CA PRO A 816 16.01 -34.51 37.65
C PRO A 816 14.60 -33.96 37.91
N THR A 817 13.63 -34.88 37.87
CA THR A 817 12.18 -34.78 38.13
C THR A 817 11.64 -33.68 39.05
N PHE A 818 10.58 -33.01 38.58
CA PHE A 818 9.56 -32.32 39.37
C PHE A 818 8.88 -33.24 40.41
N GLN A 819 8.46 -32.68 41.55
CA GLN A 819 7.33 -33.19 42.34
C GLN A 819 6.28 -32.09 42.58
N GLN A 820 5.01 -32.48 42.67
CA GLN A 820 3.89 -31.57 42.87
C GLN A 820 3.60 -31.37 44.36
N SER A 821 3.67 -30.12 44.84
CA SER A 821 2.88 -29.70 46.01
C SER A 821 2.52 -28.22 45.91
N LYS A 822 1.38 -27.82 46.50
CA LYS A 822 0.91 -26.42 46.49
C LYS A 822 1.63 -25.62 47.59
N MET A 823 2.81 -25.08 47.28
CA MET A 823 3.52 -24.16 48.18
C MET A 823 3.41 -22.70 47.76
N LYS A 824 3.48 -21.81 48.75
CA LYS A 824 3.54 -20.35 48.59
C LYS A 824 4.89 -19.94 47.96
N PRO A 825 5.01 -18.75 47.34
CA PRO A 825 6.25 -18.32 46.68
C PRO A 825 7.35 -18.01 47.70
N SER A 826 8.14 -19.02 48.04
CA SER A 826 9.25 -18.91 48.98
C SER A 826 10.30 -20.00 48.72
N ASP A 827 10.95 -19.95 47.55
CA ASP A 827 12.41 -20.15 47.43
C ASP A 827 12.90 -19.76 46.01
N LEU A 828 13.48 -18.57 45.85
CA LEU A 828 14.08 -18.12 44.58
C LEU A 828 15.47 -18.74 44.34
N SER A 829 16.09 -19.31 45.38
CA SER A 829 17.43 -19.89 45.39
C SER A 829 17.67 -20.95 44.30
N GLN A 830 16.64 -21.72 43.93
CA GLN A 830 16.76 -22.78 42.92
C GLN A 830 16.86 -22.28 41.47
N VAL A 831 16.53 -21.02 41.19
CA VAL A 831 16.59 -20.46 39.82
C VAL A 831 18.02 -20.06 39.43
N TRP A 832 18.89 -19.75 40.41
CA TRP A 832 20.26 -19.31 40.20
C TRP A 832 21.26 -20.02 41.14
N PRO A 833 21.75 -21.23 40.78
CA PRO A 833 22.73 -21.97 41.58
C PRO A 833 24.01 -21.16 41.89
N GLU A 834 24.46 -20.31 40.95
CA GLU A 834 25.66 -19.48 41.12
C GLU A 834 25.45 -18.28 42.07
N ALA A 835 24.20 -17.87 42.31
CA ALA A 835 23.84 -16.73 43.15
C ALA A 835 23.68 -17.08 44.65
N ASN A 836 23.95 -18.34 45.04
CA ASN A 836 24.12 -18.72 46.45
C ASN A 836 25.45 -18.19 47.04
N GLN A 837 26.31 -17.57 46.23
CA GLN A 837 27.39 -16.71 46.74
C GLN A 837 26.77 -15.50 47.43
N HIS A 838 27.09 -15.28 48.72
CA HIS A 838 26.86 -13.98 49.35
C HIS A 838 27.66 -12.93 48.57
N PHE A 839 26.96 -12.05 47.84
CA PHE A 839 27.58 -10.90 47.18
C PHE A 839 28.28 -10.05 48.26
N SER A 840 29.50 -9.58 47.96
CA SER A 840 30.18 -8.67 48.88
C SER A 840 29.38 -7.36 48.99
N LYS A 841 29.47 -6.69 50.13
CA LYS A 841 28.72 -5.43 50.33
C LYS A 841 29.05 -4.40 49.24
N GLU A 842 30.30 -4.34 48.78
CA GLU A 842 30.70 -3.50 47.65
C GLU A 842 29.91 -3.76 46.37
N ILE A 843 29.55 -5.02 46.08
CA ILE A 843 28.84 -5.42 44.85
C ILE A 843 27.35 -5.11 44.95
N ASP A 844 26.74 -5.27 46.14
CA ASP A 844 25.36 -4.88 46.38
C ASP A 844 25.21 -3.35 46.48
N ASP A 845 26.15 -2.65 47.13
CA ASP A 845 26.26 -1.18 47.10
C ASP A 845 26.44 -0.67 45.64
N GLU A 846 27.28 -1.33 44.82
CA GLU A 846 27.50 -0.96 43.42
C GLU A 846 26.26 -1.21 42.54
N ALA A 847 25.61 -2.38 42.68
CA ALA A 847 24.36 -2.72 42.01
C ALA A 847 23.22 -1.75 42.36
N ASN A 848 23.08 -1.43 43.65
CA ASN A 848 22.13 -0.42 44.13
C ASN A 848 22.49 0.98 43.61
N SER A 849 23.77 1.31 43.42
CA SER A 849 24.18 2.57 42.77
C SER A 849 23.74 2.65 41.31
N TYR A 850 23.70 1.53 40.56
CA TYR A 850 23.15 1.52 39.20
C TYR A 850 21.63 1.72 39.22
N PHE A 851 20.89 1.04 40.12
CA PHE A 851 19.45 1.31 40.29
C PHE A 851 19.16 2.76 40.70
N GLN A 852 19.97 3.36 41.58
CA GLN A 852 19.84 4.79 41.91
C GLN A 852 20.07 5.67 40.67
N ARG A 853 21.10 5.42 39.84
CA ARG A 853 21.31 6.17 38.58
C ARG A 853 20.16 6.03 37.59
N ILE A 854 19.39 4.94 37.63
CA ILE A 854 18.23 4.72 36.77
C ILE A 854 17.02 5.56 37.19
N TYR A 855 16.81 5.73 38.50
CA TYR A 855 15.67 6.49 39.03
C TYR A 855 16.01 7.98 39.30
N ASN A 856 17.28 8.32 39.50
CA ASN A 856 17.77 9.69 39.72
C ASN A 856 17.54 10.61 38.51
N HIS A 857 17.58 11.92 38.76
CA HIS A 857 17.54 12.97 37.74
C HIS A 857 18.71 13.95 37.89
N PRO A 858 19.10 14.68 36.81
CA PRO A 858 20.13 15.71 36.89
C PRO A 858 19.78 16.76 37.96
N PRO A 859 20.75 17.26 38.74
CA PRO A 859 22.19 17.18 38.52
C PRO A 859 22.87 15.91 39.06
N HIS A 860 22.14 14.96 39.67
CA HIS A 860 22.74 13.69 40.09
C HIS A 860 23.08 12.80 38.89
N PRO A 861 24.09 11.92 38.97
CA PRO A 861 24.44 11.02 37.88
C PRO A 861 23.27 10.12 37.48
N THR A 862 22.91 10.13 36.20
CA THR A 862 21.80 9.35 35.62
C THR A 862 22.30 8.35 34.60
N MET A 863 21.60 7.22 34.45
CA MET A 863 21.75 6.27 33.34
C MET A 863 20.37 5.94 32.77
N SER A 864 20.25 5.90 31.45
CA SER A 864 19.03 5.47 30.77
C SER A 864 18.86 3.95 30.82
N VAL A 865 17.62 3.48 30.63
CA VAL A 865 17.30 2.05 30.60
C VAL A 865 18.08 1.30 29.52
N ASP A 866 18.34 1.91 28.37
CA ASP A 866 19.07 1.26 27.28
C ASP A 866 20.58 1.17 27.54
N GLU A 867 21.21 2.20 28.13
CA GLU A 867 22.61 2.12 28.59
C GLU A 867 22.79 1.00 29.64
N VAL A 868 21.79 0.79 30.51
CA VAL A 868 21.78 -0.30 31.50
C VAL A 868 21.62 -1.66 30.83
N LEU A 869 20.76 -1.77 29.82
CA LEU A 869 20.59 -3.02 29.08
C LEU A 869 21.86 -3.41 28.31
N GLU A 870 22.57 -2.43 27.74
CA GLU A 870 23.87 -2.65 27.10
C GLU A 870 24.97 -2.98 28.12
N MET A 871 24.99 -2.31 29.28
CA MET A 871 25.88 -2.66 30.39
C MET A 871 25.65 -4.09 30.89
N LEU A 872 24.40 -4.49 31.14
CA LEU A 872 24.05 -5.84 31.57
C LEU A 872 24.37 -6.88 30.49
N GLN A 873 24.15 -6.56 29.21
CA GLN A 873 24.54 -7.42 28.09
C GLN A 873 26.06 -7.63 28.03
N ARG A 874 26.85 -6.58 28.26
CA ARG A 874 28.31 -6.66 28.35
C ARG A 874 28.78 -7.43 29.59
N PHE A 875 28.17 -7.20 30.75
CA PHE A 875 28.59 -7.82 32.01
C PHE A 875 28.27 -9.32 32.06
N LYS A 876 27.15 -9.75 31.46
CA LYS A 876 26.74 -11.16 31.31
C LYS A 876 27.88 -12.04 30.78
N ASP A 877 28.48 -11.62 29.68
CA ASP A 877 29.51 -12.36 28.95
C ASP A 877 30.94 -11.88 29.28
N SER A 878 31.09 -11.03 30.31
CA SER A 878 32.40 -10.45 30.68
C SER A 878 33.34 -11.48 31.30
N THR A 879 34.62 -11.40 30.95
CA THR A 879 35.67 -12.21 31.61
C THR A 879 35.90 -11.76 33.07
N ILE A 880 35.57 -10.52 33.43
CA ILE A 880 35.80 -9.95 34.75
C ILE A 880 34.80 -10.54 35.76
N LYS A 881 35.28 -11.10 36.88
CA LYS A 881 34.41 -11.71 37.92
C LYS A 881 33.44 -10.68 38.52
N ARG A 882 33.95 -9.49 38.89
CA ARG A 882 33.15 -8.40 39.48
C ARG A 882 32.00 -7.95 38.59
N GLU A 883 32.21 -7.77 37.28
CA GLU A 883 31.14 -7.39 36.34
C GLU A 883 30.04 -8.46 36.30
N ARG A 884 30.40 -9.76 36.22
CA ARG A 884 29.44 -10.88 36.29
C ARG A 884 28.71 -10.97 37.62
N GLU A 885 29.38 -10.67 38.74
CA GLU A 885 28.77 -10.65 40.06
C GLU A 885 27.77 -9.49 40.21
N VAL A 886 28.09 -8.29 39.71
CA VAL A 886 27.16 -7.15 39.65
C VAL A 886 25.94 -7.49 38.78
N PHE A 887 26.14 -8.10 37.60
CA PHE A 887 25.05 -8.55 36.74
C PHE A 887 24.10 -9.54 37.43
N ASN A 888 24.65 -10.56 38.09
CA ASN A 888 23.86 -11.54 38.85
C ASN A 888 23.15 -10.90 40.06
N CYS A 889 23.80 -9.95 40.74
CA CYS A 889 23.22 -9.18 41.84
C CYS A 889 22.03 -8.34 41.38
N MET A 890 22.18 -7.55 40.31
CA MET A 890 21.11 -6.73 39.75
C MET A 890 19.91 -7.56 39.28
N LEU A 891 20.14 -8.68 38.60
CA LEU A 891 19.06 -9.58 38.18
C LEU A 891 18.33 -10.22 39.37
N ARG A 892 19.07 -10.64 40.42
CA ARG A 892 18.46 -11.20 41.63
C ARG A 892 17.57 -10.16 42.32
N ASN A 893 18.12 -8.99 42.62
CA ASN A 893 17.41 -7.92 43.33
C ASN A 893 16.15 -7.50 42.54
N LEU A 894 16.22 -7.34 41.21
CA LEU A 894 15.07 -6.97 40.37
C LEU A 894 13.89 -7.97 40.42
N PHE A 895 14.15 -9.27 40.54
CA PHE A 895 13.09 -10.29 40.63
C PHE A 895 12.59 -10.52 42.07
N GLU A 896 13.45 -10.34 43.08
CA GLU A 896 13.04 -10.36 44.49
C GLU A 896 12.15 -9.16 44.86
N GLU A 897 12.36 -8.02 44.19
CA GLU A 897 11.54 -6.80 44.32
C GLU A 897 10.18 -6.87 43.61
N TYR A 898 9.93 -7.85 42.72
CA TYR A 898 8.65 -7.93 41.99
C TYR A 898 7.41 -7.97 42.90
N ARG A 899 7.54 -8.54 44.11
CA ARG A 899 6.49 -8.55 45.15
C ARG A 899 6.17 -7.16 45.74
N PHE A 900 7.09 -6.21 45.61
CA PHE A 900 6.99 -4.83 46.11
C PHE A 900 6.69 -3.82 45.00
N PHE A 901 6.83 -4.17 43.71
CA PHE A 901 6.43 -3.33 42.56
C PHE A 901 5.03 -2.69 42.67
N PRO A 902 3.98 -3.33 43.24
CA PRO A 902 2.68 -2.66 43.45
C PRO A 902 2.72 -1.42 44.37
N GLN A 903 3.79 -1.27 45.16
CA GLN A 903 4.03 -0.17 46.10
C GLN A 903 4.93 0.93 45.49
N TYR A 904 5.54 0.69 44.32
CA TYR A 904 6.39 1.69 43.67
C TYR A 904 5.54 2.89 43.19
N PRO A 905 6.09 4.11 43.18
CA PRO A 905 5.48 5.23 42.49
C PRO A 905 5.52 4.98 40.96
N ASP A 906 4.57 5.58 40.24
CA ASP A 906 4.22 5.15 38.88
C ASP A 906 5.32 5.37 37.85
N LYS A 907 6.20 6.35 38.08
CA LYS A 907 7.33 6.65 37.19
C LYS A 907 8.42 5.60 37.32
N GLU A 908 8.81 5.31 38.56
CA GLU A 908 9.82 4.32 38.91
C GLU A 908 9.34 2.95 38.45
N LEU A 909 8.07 2.60 38.75
CA LEU A 909 7.44 1.36 38.27
C LEU A 909 7.44 1.24 36.74
N HIS A 910 7.18 2.32 36.00
CA HIS A 910 7.24 2.32 34.54
C HIS A 910 8.68 2.14 34.02
N ILE A 911 9.67 2.79 34.65
CA ILE A 911 11.10 2.60 34.34
C ILE A 911 11.51 1.15 34.61
N THR A 912 11.08 0.58 35.75
CA THR A 912 11.27 -0.84 36.08
C THR A 912 10.60 -1.75 35.05
N ALA A 913 9.39 -1.43 34.58
CA ALA A 913 8.69 -2.20 33.53
C ALA A 913 9.46 -2.21 32.20
N CYS A 914 9.96 -1.06 31.76
CA CYS A 914 10.77 -0.94 30.55
C CYS A 914 12.10 -1.72 30.66
N LEU A 915 12.76 -1.68 31.83
CA LEU A 915 13.96 -2.47 32.10
C LEU A 915 13.66 -3.98 32.10
N PHE A 916 12.58 -4.40 32.78
CA PHE A 916 12.16 -5.80 32.88
C PHE A 916 11.75 -6.38 31.51
N GLY A 917 11.03 -5.59 30.71
CA GLY A 917 10.71 -5.93 29.32
C GLY A 917 11.94 -6.00 28.41
N GLY A 918 12.87 -5.04 28.55
CA GLY A 918 14.14 -5.02 27.81
C GLY A 918 15.05 -6.22 28.13
N ILE A 919 15.05 -6.71 29.37
CA ILE A 919 15.75 -7.93 29.80
C ILE A 919 15.24 -9.17 29.05
N ILE A 920 13.93 -9.24 28.75
CA ILE A 920 13.30 -10.29 27.95
C ILE A 920 13.61 -10.09 26.45
N GLU A 921 13.52 -8.85 25.97
CA GLU A 921 13.84 -8.47 24.58
C GLU A 921 15.29 -8.87 24.21
N LYS A 922 16.28 -8.46 25.01
CA LYS A 922 17.72 -8.66 24.81
C LYS A 922 18.21 -10.06 25.20
N GLY A 923 17.36 -10.93 25.78
CA GLY A 923 17.73 -12.30 26.14
C GLY A 923 18.79 -12.40 27.25
N LEU A 924 18.68 -11.54 28.26
CA LEU A 924 19.65 -11.50 29.37
C LEU A 924 19.39 -12.56 30.44
N VAL A 925 18.17 -13.12 30.49
CA VAL A 925 17.76 -14.18 31.42
C VAL A 925 17.90 -15.59 30.85
N THR A 926 18.24 -16.55 31.71
CA THR A 926 18.26 -17.99 31.39
C THR A 926 16.85 -18.53 31.13
N TYR A 927 16.70 -19.72 30.53
CA TYR A 927 15.37 -20.26 30.17
C TYR A 927 14.40 -20.36 31.36
N MET A 928 14.90 -20.67 32.57
CA MET A 928 14.09 -20.78 33.78
C MET A 928 13.67 -19.39 34.29
N ALA A 929 14.61 -18.44 34.34
CA ALA A 929 14.33 -17.06 34.72
C ALA A 929 13.41 -16.35 33.71
N LEU A 930 13.54 -16.64 32.41
CA LEU A 930 12.61 -16.22 31.35
C LEU A 930 11.20 -16.76 31.58
N GLY A 931 11.07 -18.06 31.92
CA GLY A 931 9.79 -18.67 32.26
C GLY A 931 9.12 -18.04 33.49
N LEU A 932 9.91 -17.55 34.45
CA LEU A 932 9.42 -16.78 35.60
C LEU A 932 9.05 -15.33 35.22
N ALA A 933 9.88 -14.66 34.42
CA ALA A 933 9.66 -13.30 33.95
C ALA A 933 8.37 -13.17 33.13
N LEU A 934 8.14 -14.10 32.21
CA LEU A 934 6.89 -14.17 31.43
C LEU A 934 5.68 -14.44 32.35
N ARG A 935 5.80 -15.29 33.38
CA ARG A 935 4.73 -15.48 34.37
C ARG A 935 4.42 -14.21 35.15
N TYR A 936 5.44 -13.43 35.54
CA TYR A 936 5.27 -12.15 36.22
C TYR A 936 4.55 -11.12 35.33
N VAL A 937 4.94 -10.97 34.07
CA VAL A 937 4.23 -10.08 33.12
C VAL A 937 2.79 -10.55 32.89
N LEU A 938 2.55 -11.85 32.76
CA LEU A 938 1.20 -12.43 32.64
C LEU A 938 0.35 -12.25 33.90
N GLU A 939 0.93 -12.33 35.10
CA GLU A 939 0.20 -12.09 36.35
C GLU A 939 -0.13 -10.61 36.53
N ALA A 940 0.80 -9.72 36.16
CA ALA A 940 0.61 -8.27 36.15
C ALA A 940 -0.53 -7.86 35.20
N LEU A 941 -0.57 -8.43 33.99
CA LEU A 941 -1.65 -8.28 33.01
C LEU A 941 -2.97 -8.96 33.40
N ARG A 942 -2.96 -9.84 34.42
CA ARG A 942 -4.18 -10.45 35.01
C ARG A 942 -4.73 -9.69 36.21
N LYS A 943 -4.07 -8.64 36.68
CA LYS A 943 -4.64 -7.69 37.64
C LYS A 943 -5.76 -6.88 36.94
N PRO A 944 -6.67 -6.22 37.67
CA PRO A 944 -7.73 -5.42 37.06
C PRO A 944 -7.18 -4.35 36.11
N PHE A 945 -7.88 -4.14 35.00
CA PHE A 945 -7.61 -3.07 34.03
C PHE A 945 -7.49 -1.71 34.76
N GLY A 946 -6.50 -0.90 34.36
CA GLY A 946 -6.22 0.39 34.99
C GLY A 946 -5.45 0.33 36.32
N SER A 947 -5.11 -0.85 36.85
CA SER A 947 -4.23 -0.96 38.03
C SER A 947 -2.76 -0.66 37.68
N LYS A 948 -1.97 -0.20 38.68
CA LYS A 948 -0.51 0.02 38.55
C LYS A 948 0.21 -1.15 37.87
N MET A 949 -0.10 -2.38 38.30
CA MET A 949 0.51 -3.60 37.76
C MET A 949 0.00 -3.95 36.35
N TYR A 950 -1.25 -3.60 36.00
CA TYR A 950 -1.70 -3.71 34.61
C TYR A 950 -0.84 -2.82 33.69
N TYR A 951 -0.57 -1.58 34.09
CA TYR A 951 0.31 -0.68 33.32
C TYR A 951 1.78 -1.14 33.26
N PHE A 952 2.32 -1.67 34.36
CA PHE A 952 3.62 -2.37 34.35
C PHE A 952 3.62 -3.51 33.32
N GLY A 953 2.58 -4.35 33.33
CA GLY A 953 2.42 -5.48 32.42
C GLY A 953 2.38 -5.03 30.95
N ILE A 954 1.61 -3.99 30.62
CA ILE A 954 1.52 -3.44 29.27
C ILE A 954 2.84 -2.82 28.81
N ALA A 955 3.51 -2.04 29.66
CA ALA A 955 4.80 -1.41 29.32
C ALA A 955 5.92 -2.45 29.11
N ALA A 956 6.00 -3.47 29.95
CA ALA A 956 6.94 -4.58 29.78
C ALA A 956 6.64 -5.37 28.50
N LEU A 957 5.36 -5.73 28.27
CA LEU A 957 4.90 -6.45 27.08
C LEU A 957 5.18 -5.69 25.78
N ASP A 958 4.97 -4.37 25.77
CA ASP A 958 5.23 -3.54 24.59
C ASP A 958 6.72 -3.52 24.20
N ARG A 959 7.61 -3.56 25.20
CA ARG A 959 9.06 -3.59 24.95
C ARG A 959 9.52 -4.88 24.26
N PHE A 960 8.96 -6.04 24.61
CA PHE A 960 9.32 -7.32 23.96
C PHE A 960 8.32 -7.83 22.90
N LYS A 961 7.33 -7.03 22.46
CA LYS A 961 6.26 -7.46 21.53
C LYS A 961 6.75 -8.18 20.27
N ASN A 962 7.88 -7.74 19.71
CA ASN A 962 8.53 -8.36 18.54
C ASN A 962 8.97 -9.82 18.75
N ARG A 963 8.98 -10.31 19.99
CA ARG A 963 9.29 -11.69 20.38
C ARG A 963 8.05 -12.56 20.64
N LEU A 964 6.83 -12.02 20.61
CA LEU A 964 5.63 -12.77 20.98
C LEU A 964 5.37 -13.99 20.06
N LYS A 965 5.77 -13.90 18.79
CA LYS A 965 5.81 -15.04 17.85
C LYS A 965 6.68 -16.23 18.28
N ASP A 966 7.71 -15.99 19.11
CA ASP A 966 8.56 -17.04 19.70
C ASP A 966 7.78 -17.86 20.74
N TYR A 967 6.65 -17.32 21.25
CA TYR A 967 5.92 -17.81 22.41
C TYR A 967 4.40 -17.98 22.13
N PRO A 968 3.98 -18.80 21.14
CA PRO A 968 2.57 -18.90 20.75
C PRO A 968 1.63 -19.35 21.89
N GLN A 969 2.09 -20.25 22.77
CA GLN A 969 1.33 -20.67 23.97
C GLN A 969 1.16 -19.52 24.99
N TYR A 970 2.16 -18.64 25.09
CA TYR A 970 2.06 -17.43 25.92
C TYR A 970 1.04 -16.45 25.33
N CYS A 971 1.01 -16.29 24.02
CA CYS A 971 0.01 -15.47 23.32
C CYS A 971 -1.42 -16.01 23.50
N GLN A 972 -1.62 -17.33 23.56
CA GLN A 972 -2.90 -17.93 23.94
C GLN A 972 -3.27 -17.62 25.42
N HIS A 973 -2.29 -17.61 26.33
CA HIS A 973 -2.50 -17.24 27.73
C HIS A 973 -2.74 -15.73 27.97
N LEU A 974 -2.27 -14.87 27.07
CA LEU A 974 -2.57 -13.44 27.04
C LEU A 974 -3.99 -13.17 26.50
N ALA A 975 -4.35 -13.77 25.36
CA ALA A 975 -5.68 -13.57 24.76
C ALA A 975 -6.84 -14.15 25.59
N SER A 976 -6.55 -15.09 26.50
CA SER A 976 -7.52 -15.63 27.47
C SER A 976 -7.66 -14.81 28.75
N ILE A 977 -7.05 -13.61 28.82
CA ILE A 977 -7.32 -12.63 29.87
C ILE A 977 -8.71 -12.01 29.61
N SER A 978 -9.55 -11.94 30.64
CA SER A 978 -10.95 -11.49 30.54
C SER A 978 -11.15 -10.10 29.96
N HIS A 979 -10.13 -9.24 30.05
CA HIS A 979 -10.12 -7.87 29.53
C HIS A 979 -9.09 -7.67 28.40
N PHE A 980 -8.68 -8.75 27.69
CA PHE A 980 -7.75 -8.68 26.56
C PHE A 980 -8.17 -7.67 25.48
N MET A 981 -9.48 -7.55 25.21
CA MET A 981 -10.06 -6.56 24.28
C MET A 981 -9.77 -5.09 24.67
N GLN A 982 -9.32 -4.82 25.91
CA GLN A 982 -8.96 -3.49 26.41
C GLN A 982 -7.43 -3.21 26.32
N PHE A 983 -6.64 -4.14 25.79
CA PHE A 983 -5.21 -3.92 25.54
C PHE A 983 -5.04 -2.95 24.35
N PRO A 984 -3.90 -2.23 24.24
CA PRO A 984 -3.59 -1.44 23.03
C PRO A 984 -3.71 -2.29 21.75
N HIS A 985 -4.38 -1.77 20.72
CA HIS A 985 -4.77 -2.53 19.52
C HIS A 985 -3.57 -3.22 18.83
N HIS A 986 -2.43 -2.55 18.75
CA HIS A 986 -1.23 -3.13 18.16
C HIS A 986 -0.67 -4.31 18.98
N LEU A 987 -0.87 -4.34 20.31
CA LEU A 987 -0.53 -5.51 21.12
C LEU A 987 -1.54 -6.65 20.90
N GLN A 988 -2.82 -6.35 20.66
CA GLN A 988 -3.80 -7.38 20.27
C GLN A 988 -3.36 -8.05 18.96
N GLU A 989 -3.02 -7.28 17.92
CA GLU A 989 -2.48 -7.80 16.65
C GLU A 989 -1.21 -8.65 16.85
N TYR A 990 -0.20 -8.15 17.57
CA TYR A 990 1.03 -8.90 17.85
C TYR A 990 0.78 -10.19 18.66
N ILE A 991 -0.28 -10.24 19.48
CA ILE A 991 -0.70 -11.46 20.20
C ILE A 991 -1.43 -12.41 19.26
N GLU A 992 -2.36 -11.95 18.43
CA GLU A 992 -3.16 -12.78 17.52
C GLU A 992 -2.33 -13.42 16.39
N TYR A 993 -1.43 -12.65 15.78
CA TYR A 993 -0.41 -13.19 14.87
C TYR A 993 0.64 -14.01 15.64
N GLY A 994 0.95 -13.63 16.88
CA GLY A 994 1.86 -14.34 17.78
C GLY A 994 1.39 -15.75 18.14
N GLN A 995 0.08 -15.98 18.32
CA GLN A 995 -0.52 -17.32 18.49
C GLN A 995 -0.25 -18.25 17.29
N GLN A 996 -0.06 -17.66 16.10
CA GLN A 996 0.24 -18.35 14.84
C GLN A 996 1.76 -18.40 14.55
N SER A 997 2.60 -17.93 15.49
CA SER A 997 4.04 -17.69 15.32
C SER A 997 4.38 -16.82 14.09
N ARG A 998 3.63 -15.73 13.88
CA ARG A 998 3.85 -14.72 12.84
C ARG A 998 3.97 -13.33 13.44
N ASP A 999 4.65 -12.43 12.74
CA ASP A 999 4.48 -10.98 12.94
C ASP A 999 3.22 -10.49 12.19
N PRO A 1000 2.54 -9.43 12.66
CA PRO A 1000 1.51 -8.76 11.86
C PRO A 1000 2.09 -8.14 10.58
N PRO A 1001 1.32 -8.09 9.46
CA PRO A 1001 1.81 -7.62 8.17
C PRO A 1001 2.09 -6.11 8.18
N VAL A 1002 3.33 -5.73 7.88
CA VAL A 1002 3.85 -4.36 8.07
C VAL A 1002 3.17 -3.33 7.16
N LYS A 1003 2.17 -2.64 7.69
CA LYS A 1003 1.82 -1.26 7.28
C LYS A 1003 2.82 -0.32 7.96
N MET A 1004 3.54 0.49 7.19
CA MET A 1004 4.50 1.45 7.75
C MET A 1004 3.78 2.70 8.30
N GLN A 1005 3.64 2.77 9.62
CA GLN A 1005 3.32 3.99 10.37
C GLN A 1005 4.33 4.18 11.50
N GLY A 1006 4.59 5.43 11.88
CA GLY A 1006 5.70 5.79 12.76
C GLY A 1006 5.28 6.21 14.17
N SER A 1007 6.03 5.72 15.16
CA SER A 1007 6.35 6.35 16.45
C SER A 1007 5.21 6.95 17.33
N ILE A 1008 4.58 6.08 18.12
CA ILE A 1008 4.27 6.29 19.56
C ILE A 1008 3.57 7.62 19.95
N THR A 1009 2.25 7.55 20.16
CA THR A 1009 1.57 8.28 21.25
C THR A 1009 0.69 7.32 22.06
N THR A 1010 0.34 7.67 23.30
CA THR A 1010 -0.33 6.77 24.25
C THR A 1010 -1.86 6.90 24.23
N PRO A 1011 -2.62 5.84 24.59
CA PRO A 1011 -4.03 5.76 24.20
C PRO A 1011 -5.00 6.28 25.28
N GLY A 1012 -5.89 7.17 24.85
CA GLY A 1012 -7.15 7.51 25.52
C GLY A 1012 -8.21 7.86 24.47
N SER A 1013 -9.46 7.44 24.71
CA SER A 1013 -10.66 7.85 23.95
C SER A 1013 -10.80 7.40 22.48
N ILE A 1014 -11.04 6.11 22.23
CA ILE A 1014 -11.98 5.68 21.17
C ILE A 1014 -12.96 4.66 21.76
N ALA A 1015 -14.20 5.08 21.98
CA ALA A 1015 -15.30 4.25 22.49
C ALA A 1015 -16.61 4.46 21.68
N LEU A 1016 -16.49 4.64 20.36
CA LEU A 1016 -17.61 4.96 19.48
C LEU A 1016 -17.62 4.23 18.11
N ALA A 1017 -16.89 3.12 17.96
CA ALA A 1017 -16.88 2.32 16.72
C ALA A 1017 -17.65 0.98 16.80
N GLN A 1018 -18.05 0.52 17.99
CA GLN A 1018 -18.86 -0.71 18.19
C GLN A 1018 -20.36 -0.42 18.41
N ALA A 1019 -20.83 0.79 18.11
CA ALA A 1019 -22.19 1.25 18.44
C ALA A 1019 -23.13 1.41 17.21
N GLN A 1020 -22.76 0.89 16.04
CA GLN A 1020 -23.57 0.97 14.80
C GLN A 1020 -23.83 -0.39 14.12
N ALA A 1021 -23.58 -1.51 14.81
CA ALA A 1021 -23.75 -2.86 14.27
C ALA A 1021 -24.85 -3.70 14.97
N GLN A 1022 -25.82 -3.06 15.64
CA GLN A 1022 -27.09 -3.68 16.08
C GLN A 1022 -28.08 -2.61 16.61
N ALA A 1023 -28.88 -2.00 15.74
CA ALA A 1023 -29.97 -1.08 16.14
C ALA A 1023 -31.14 -0.98 15.13
N GLN A 1024 -31.33 -1.95 14.23
CA GLN A 1024 -32.59 -2.07 13.48
C GLN A 1024 -33.63 -2.82 14.34
N VAL A 1025 -34.34 -2.09 15.20
CA VAL A 1025 -35.58 -2.54 15.83
C VAL A 1025 -36.68 -1.54 15.43
N PRO A 1026 -37.84 -1.97 14.89
CA PRO A 1026 -38.75 -1.06 14.19
C PRO A 1026 -39.46 -0.05 15.11
N ALA A 1027 -39.69 1.16 14.58
CA ALA A 1027 -40.42 2.21 15.27
C ALA A 1027 -41.93 1.91 15.33
N LYS A 1028 -42.55 2.31 16.45
CA LYS A 1028 -44.00 2.30 16.67
C LYS A 1028 -44.45 3.70 17.06
N ALA A 1029 -45.15 4.38 16.15
CA ALA A 1029 -45.88 5.62 16.45
C ALA A 1029 -47.09 5.28 17.37
N PRO A 1030 -47.60 6.21 18.21
CA PRO A 1030 -48.45 7.28 17.68
C PRO A 1030 -48.44 8.61 18.49
N LEU A 1031 -49.39 9.49 18.14
CA LEU A 1031 -49.93 10.66 18.87
C LEU A 1031 -49.20 12.00 18.71
N ALA A 1032 -49.68 12.71 17.68
CA ALA A 1032 -49.61 14.16 17.48
C ALA A 1032 -49.98 15.00 18.71
N GLY A 1033 -49.43 16.21 18.80
CA GLY A 1033 -49.83 17.19 19.82
C GLY A 1033 -49.04 18.50 19.83
N GLN A 1034 -49.48 19.47 19.02
CA GLN A 1034 -49.29 20.92 19.18
C GLN A 1034 -47.89 21.50 19.46
N VAL A 1035 -47.43 22.29 18.48
CA VAL A 1035 -46.46 23.37 18.64
C VAL A 1035 -46.89 24.32 19.77
N ASN A 1036 -46.06 24.50 20.81
CA ASN A 1036 -45.54 25.83 21.17
C ASN A 1036 -44.46 25.81 22.27
N THR A 1037 -43.34 26.42 21.92
CA THR A 1037 -42.30 27.07 22.72
C THR A 1037 -42.69 27.44 24.16
N MET A 1038 -42.01 26.87 25.16
CA MET A 1038 -41.81 27.51 26.47
C MET A 1038 -40.36 27.33 26.96
N VAL A 1039 -39.87 28.36 27.65
CA VAL A 1039 -38.44 28.57 27.96
C VAL A 1039 -38.06 27.99 29.32
N THR A 1040 -36.82 27.51 29.41
CA THR A 1040 -36.20 26.96 30.62
C THR A 1040 -36.01 28.00 31.73
N THR A 1041 -36.34 27.65 32.98
CA THR A 1041 -35.84 28.37 34.17
C THR A 1041 -35.55 27.44 35.35
N SER A 1042 -34.38 27.66 35.97
CA SER A 1042 -34.16 27.65 37.42
C SER A 1042 -34.21 26.32 38.23
N THR A 1043 -33.01 25.74 38.37
CA THR A 1043 -32.32 25.48 39.65
C THR A 1043 -32.84 24.45 40.70
N THR A 1044 -31.96 23.46 40.95
CA THR A 1044 -31.36 23.06 42.26
C THR A 1044 -31.86 21.91 43.16
N THR A 1045 -30.84 21.21 43.68
CA THR A 1045 -30.67 20.60 45.03
C THR A 1045 -31.11 19.17 45.39
N THR A 1046 -30.09 18.29 45.44
CA THR A 1046 -29.71 17.36 46.55
C THR A 1046 -30.00 15.84 46.50
N VAL A 1047 -29.08 15.14 47.20
CA VAL A 1047 -29.05 13.71 47.63
C VAL A 1047 -28.94 12.62 46.56
N ALA A 1048 -27.69 12.36 46.17
CA ALA A 1048 -27.07 11.04 46.05
C ALA A 1048 -27.94 9.82 45.65
N LYS A 1049 -27.90 9.48 44.36
CA LYS A 1049 -27.88 8.09 43.88
C LYS A 1049 -27.02 7.98 42.62
N THR A 1050 -26.46 6.79 42.39
CA THR A 1050 -25.57 6.45 41.29
C THR A 1050 -26.20 6.74 39.92
N VAL A 1051 -25.79 7.83 39.27
CA VAL A 1051 -26.14 8.12 37.87
C VAL A 1051 -25.05 7.58 36.95
N THR A 1052 -25.52 6.83 35.96
CA THR A 1052 -24.80 6.22 34.84
C THR A 1052 -23.85 7.20 34.14
N VAL A 1053 -22.63 6.77 33.82
CA VAL A 1053 -21.65 7.59 33.10
C VAL A 1053 -22.15 7.91 31.69
N THR A 1054 -22.46 9.17 31.43
CA THR A 1054 -22.77 9.71 30.10
C THR A 1054 -21.50 9.74 29.24
N LYS A 1055 -21.60 9.32 27.97
CA LYS A 1055 -20.48 9.39 27.01
C LYS A 1055 -20.05 10.85 26.80
N PRO A 1056 -18.75 11.20 26.95
CA PRO A 1056 -18.25 12.50 26.55
C PRO A 1056 -18.12 12.62 25.03
N THR A 1057 -18.11 13.86 24.54
CA THR A 1057 -17.98 14.23 23.13
C THR A 1057 -16.58 13.93 22.56
N GLY A 1058 -16.51 13.48 21.31
CA GLY A 1058 -15.24 13.30 20.59
C GLY A 1058 -14.66 14.64 20.12
N VAL A 1059 -13.33 14.74 20.10
CA VAL A 1059 -12.56 15.92 19.66
C VAL A 1059 -11.50 15.48 18.62
N SER A 1060 -11.16 16.36 17.69
CA SER A 1060 -10.37 16.07 16.48
C SER A 1060 -8.95 15.56 16.74
N PHE A 1061 -8.53 14.53 15.98
CA PHE A 1061 -7.13 14.13 15.87
C PHE A 1061 -6.37 15.07 14.92
N LYS A 1062 -5.36 15.80 15.41
CA LYS A 1062 -4.45 16.61 14.56
C LYS A 1062 -3.05 16.00 14.42
N LYS A 1063 -2.92 15.14 13.41
CA LYS A 1063 -1.80 15.03 12.44
C LYS A 1063 -0.35 15.01 12.99
N ASP A 1064 0.21 13.81 13.10
CA ASP A 1064 1.67 13.60 13.15
C ASP A 1064 2.37 14.08 11.87
N VAL A 1065 3.57 14.66 12.01
CA VAL A 1065 4.52 14.93 10.91
C VAL A 1065 5.94 14.55 11.37
N PRO A 1066 6.73 13.78 10.60
CA PRO A 1066 8.07 13.33 11.02
C PRO A 1066 9.09 14.49 11.19
N PRO A 1067 10.12 14.32 12.03
CA PRO A 1067 10.92 15.44 12.53
C PRO A 1067 11.97 15.95 11.51
N SER A 1068 11.74 17.14 10.96
CA SER A 1068 12.80 18.02 10.49
C SER A 1068 13.32 18.86 11.65
N ILE A 1069 14.61 18.76 11.97
CA ILE A 1069 15.24 19.54 13.04
C ILE A 1069 15.30 21.01 12.61
N ASN A 1070 14.44 21.85 13.18
CA ASN A 1070 14.64 23.29 13.32
C ASN A 1070 13.87 23.81 14.54
N THR A 1071 14.36 24.92 15.08
CA THR A 1071 13.93 25.58 16.32
C THR A 1071 12.41 25.79 16.47
N THR A 1072 11.86 25.31 17.60
CA THR A 1072 10.64 25.82 18.27
C THR A 1072 9.53 26.38 17.37
N ASN A 1073 8.59 25.52 16.99
CA ASN A 1073 7.39 25.93 16.26
C ASN A 1073 6.55 26.96 17.05
N ILE A 1074 6.13 28.05 16.38
CA ILE A 1074 5.31 29.17 16.88
C ILE A 1074 3.90 29.26 16.22
N ASP A 1075 3.47 28.25 15.45
CA ASP A 1075 2.21 28.24 14.68
C ASP A 1075 0.99 28.68 15.51
N THR A 1076 0.88 28.26 16.77
CA THR A 1076 -0.21 28.62 17.69
C THR A 1076 -0.37 30.13 17.87
N LEU A 1077 0.74 30.88 17.84
CA LEU A 1077 0.73 32.35 17.89
C LEU A 1077 0.43 32.97 16.53
N LEU A 1078 0.96 32.39 15.44
CA LEU A 1078 0.78 32.85 14.05
C LEU A 1078 -0.65 32.65 13.52
N VAL A 1079 -1.38 31.67 14.03
CA VAL A 1079 -2.79 31.42 13.68
C VAL A 1079 -3.74 32.36 14.43
N ALA A 1080 -3.34 32.88 15.60
CA ALA A 1080 -4.18 33.66 16.49
C ALA A 1080 -4.10 35.20 16.30
N THR A 1081 -3.46 35.67 15.23
CA THR A 1081 -3.27 37.11 14.94
C THR A 1081 -4.40 37.76 14.13
N ASP A 1082 -5.36 36.98 13.63
CA ASP A 1082 -6.04 37.27 12.36
C ASP A 1082 -7.34 38.11 12.41
N GLN A 1083 -7.77 38.68 13.56
CA GLN A 1083 -9.16 39.20 13.68
C GLN A 1083 -9.45 40.58 14.33
N THR A 1084 -8.64 41.14 15.24
CA THR A 1084 -9.11 42.29 16.07
C THR A 1084 -8.55 43.68 15.76
N GLU A 1085 -7.31 43.84 15.29
CA GLU A 1085 -6.75 45.18 14.95
C GLU A 1085 -5.92 45.14 13.67
N ARG A 1086 -6.14 46.13 12.77
CA ARG A 1086 -5.40 46.25 11.50
C ARG A 1086 -4.01 46.84 11.72
N ILE A 1087 -3.07 45.99 12.15
CA ILE A 1087 -1.64 46.32 12.20
C ILE A 1087 -1.15 46.62 10.77
N VAL A 1088 -0.52 47.79 10.57
CA VAL A 1088 0.07 48.17 9.28
C VAL A 1088 1.44 47.51 9.14
N GLU A 1089 1.55 46.62 8.15
CA GLU A 1089 2.78 45.89 7.85
C GLU A 1089 3.80 46.80 7.13
N PRO A 1090 5.09 46.82 7.53
CA PRO A 1090 6.12 47.55 6.82
C PRO A 1090 6.44 46.89 5.46
N PRO A 1091 6.84 47.68 4.44
CA PRO A 1091 7.46 47.16 3.22
C PRO A 1091 8.61 46.19 3.50
N GLU A 1092 8.78 45.17 2.65
CA GLU A 1092 9.74 44.06 2.84
C GLU A 1092 11.16 44.55 3.16
N ASN A 1093 11.67 45.56 2.46
CA ASN A 1093 13.01 46.14 2.68
C ASN A 1093 13.17 46.81 4.06
N ILE A 1094 12.08 47.23 4.69
CA ILE A 1094 12.05 47.73 6.08
C ILE A 1094 12.02 46.53 7.03
N GLN A 1095 11.24 45.48 6.74
CA GLN A 1095 11.24 44.24 7.53
C GLN A 1095 12.61 43.57 7.57
N GLU A 1096 13.29 43.46 6.42
CA GLU A 1096 14.65 42.93 6.30
C GLU A 1096 15.64 43.73 7.15
N LYS A 1097 15.56 45.07 7.11
CA LYS A 1097 16.43 45.92 7.92
C LYS A 1097 16.12 45.81 9.42
N ILE A 1098 14.85 45.68 9.82
CA ILE A 1098 14.47 45.37 11.21
C ILE A 1098 15.04 44.01 11.65
N ALA A 1099 14.89 42.98 10.82
CA ALA A 1099 15.43 41.65 11.08
C ALA A 1099 16.96 41.65 11.18
N PHE A 1100 17.64 42.43 10.34
CA PHE A 1100 19.09 42.65 10.39
C PHE A 1100 19.52 43.40 11.65
N ILE A 1101 18.76 44.41 12.09
CA ILE A 1101 19.00 45.12 13.36
C ILE A 1101 18.95 44.16 14.55
N PHE A 1102 17.90 43.32 14.65
CA PHE A 1102 17.78 42.36 15.75
C PHE A 1102 18.79 41.19 15.66
N ASN A 1103 19.10 40.69 14.46
CA ASN A 1103 20.14 39.65 14.27
C ASN A 1103 21.54 40.13 14.66
N ASN A 1104 21.85 41.41 14.45
CA ASN A 1104 23.17 41.98 14.75
C ASN A 1104 23.20 42.72 16.10
N LEU A 1105 22.16 42.61 16.93
CA LEU A 1105 22.10 43.35 18.18
C LEU A 1105 23.09 42.79 19.21
N SER A 1106 23.83 43.67 19.88
CA SER A 1106 24.75 43.31 20.95
C SER A 1106 24.77 44.38 22.05
N GLN A 1107 25.29 44.05 23.22
CA GLN A 1107 25.39 45.01 24.33
C GLN A 1107 26.36 46.18 24.01
N SER A 1108 27.27 46.01 23.05
CA SER A 1108 28.24 47.05 22.64
C SER A 1108 27.74 47.95 21.50
N ASN A 1109 26.89 47.45 20.59
CA ASN A 1109 26.32 48.25 19.51
C ASN A 1109 24.87 48.74 19.79
N MET A 1110 24.32 48.37 20.96
CA MET A 1110 22.98 48.70 21.46
C MET A 1110 22.48 50.10 21.04
N THR A 1111 23.22 51.15 21.41
CA THR A 1111 22.83 52.55 21.14
C THR A 1111 22.79 52.86 19.65
N GLN A 1112 23.76 52.36 18.86
CA GLN A 1112 23.79 52.54 17.41
C GLN A 1112 22.59 51.84 16.75
N LYS A 1113 22.28 50.61 17.17
CA LYS A 1113 21.14 49.83 16.65
C LYS A 1113 19.79 50.39 17.06
N VAL A 1114 19.71 51.07 18.21
CA VAL A 1114 18.53 51.84 18.63
C VAL A 1114 18.30 53.05 17.72
N GLU A 1115 19.30 53.87 17.43
CA GLU A 1115 19.12 55.00 16.51
C GLU A 1115 18.86 54.53 15.07
N GLU A 1116 19.53 53.48 14.60
CA GLU A 1116 19.27 52.87 13.28
C GLU A 1116 17.82 52.37 13.16
N LEU A 1117 17.21 51.84 14.23
CA LEU A 1117 15.79 51.48 14.24
C LEU A 1117 14.90 52.72 14.14
N LYS A 1118 15.18 53.80 14.89
CA LYS A 1118 14.40 55.05 14.85
C LYS A 1118 14.44 55.72 13.48
N GLU A 1119 15.59 55.71 12.80
CA GLU A 1119 15.73 56.22 11.42
C GLU A 1119 14.96 55.36 10.39
N THR A 1120 14.81 54.06 10.66
CA THR A 1120 14.24 53.08 9.72
C THR A 1120 12.73 52.91 9.89
N VAL A 1121 12.23 52.98 11.13
CA VAL A 1121 10.87 52.61 11.51
C VAL A 1121 10.08 53.85 11.91
N LYS A 1122 9.15 54.25 11.03
CA LYS A 1122 8.13 55.25 11.35
C LYS A 1122 7.16 54.76 12.43
N GLU A 1123 6.50 55.67 13.12
CA GLU A 1123 5.52 55.36 14.17
C GLU A 1123 4.36 54.46 13.68
N GLU A 1124 3.92 54.61 12.43
CA GLU A 1124 2.87 53.76 11.81
C GLU A 1124 3.21 52.26 11.80
N PHE A 1125 4.49 51.90 11.81
CA PHE A 1125 4.98 50.51 11.80
C PHE A 1125 5.30 49.94 13.19
N MET A 1126 5.29 50.78 14.24
CA MET A 1126 5.58 50.35 15.62
C MET A 1126 4.68 49.21 16.14
N PRO A 1127 3.38 49.09 15.80
CA PRO A 1127 2.59 47.93 16.20
C PRO A 1127 3.16 46.63 15.64
N TRP A 1128 3.51 46.60 14.35
CA TRP A 1128 4.11 45.43 13.69
C TRP A 1128 5.49 45.10 14.27
N VAL A 1129 6.32 46.09 14.59
CA VAL A 1129 7.63 45.84 15.22
C VAL A 1129 7.47 45.26 16.63
N SER A 1130 6.43 45.66 17.37
CA SER A 1130 6.12 45.05 18.68
C SER A 1130 5.67 43.58 18.52
N GLN A 1131 4.84 43.28 17.51
CA GLN A 1131 4.41 41.93 17.15
C GLN A 1131 5.59 41.05 16.71
N TYR A 1132 6.46 41.56 15.82
CA TYR A 1132 7.68 40.87 15.38
C TYR A 1132 8.60 40.55 16.57
N LEU A 1133 8.86 41.52 17.44
CA LEU A 1133 9.73 41.34 18.61
C LEU A 1133 9.16 40.31 19.60
N VAL A 1134 7.86 40.32 19.87
CA VAL A 1134 7.26 39.35 20.81
C VAL A 1134 7.11 37.96 20.19
N MET A 1135 6.49 37.86 19.01
CA MET A 1135 6.12 36.58 18.39
C MET A 1135 7.27 35.85 17.70
N LYS A 1136 8.19 36.58 17.05
CA LYS A 1136 9.27 35.99 16.22
C LYS A 1136 10.67 36.09 16.85
N ARG A 1137 10.80 36.69 18.04
CA ARG A 1137 12.07 36.76 18.80
C ARG A 1137 11.90 36.29 20.24
N VAL A 1138 11.27 37.09 21.11
CA VAL A 1138 11.13 36.83 22.55
C VAL A 1138 10.52 35.44 22.84
N SER A 1139 9.51 35.02 22.08
CA SER A 1139 8.88 33.70 22.23
C SER A 1139 9.87 32.52 22.12
N ILE A 1140 10.95 32.66 21.34
CA ILE A 1140 11.88 31.58 20.95
C ILE A 1140 13.35 31.81 21.34
N GLU A 1141 13.76 33.05 21.66
CA GLU A 1141 15.15 33.44 21.95
C GLU A 1141 15.36 33.85 23.45
N PRO A 1142 15.09 32.96 24.44
CA PRO A 1142 15.07 33.32 25.86
C PRO A 1142 16.41 33.80 26.41
N ASN A 1143 17.53 33.35 25.82
CA ASN A 1143 18.87 33.76 26.20
C ASN A 1143 19.13 35.26 25.92
N PHE A 1144 18.42 35.85 24.94
CA PHE A 1144 18.57 37.25 24.57
C PHE A 1144 17.57 38.19 25.28
N HIS A 1145 16.73 37.71 26.21
CA HIS A 1145 15.80 38.58 26.96
C HIS A 1145 16.50 39.72 27.70
N SER A 1146 17.71 39.50 28.25
CA SER A 1146 18.48 40.59 28.87
C SER A 1146 18.88 41.66 27.84
N LEU A 1147 19.26 41.24 26.64
CA LEU A 1147 19.63 42.12 25.54
C LEU A 1147 18.40 42.91 25.03
N TYR A 1148 17.28 42.24 24.77
CA TYR A 1148 16.04 42.89 24.33
C TYR A 1148 15.45 43.81 25.41
N SER A 1149 15.53 43.44 26.70
CA SER A 1149 15.12 44.33 27.79
C SER A 1149 15.95 45.61 27.83
N ASN A 1150 17.28 45.48 27.68
CA ASN A 1150 18.21 46.61 27.59
C ASN A 1150 17.97 47.47 26.34
N PHE A 1151 17.54 46.87 25.22
CA PHE A 1151 17.12 47.57 24.02
C PHE A 1151 15.91 48.46 24.26
N LEU A 1152 14.86 47.93 24.91
CA LEU A 1152 13.67 48.69 25.28
C LEU A 1152 13.97 49.87 26.24
N ASP A 1153 14.92 49.69 27.16
CA ASP A 1153 15.37 50.75 28.07
C ASP A 1153 16.25 51.80 27.37
N THR A 1154 17.01 51.41 26.35
CA THR A 1154 17.87 52.31 25.55
C THR A 1154 17.08 53.08 24.50
N LEU A 1155 16.03 52.45 23.92
CA LEU A 1155 15.09 53.05 22.97
C LEU A 1155 14.29 54.20 23.58
N LYS A 1156 13.99 54.12 24.89
CA LYS A 1156 13.29 55.15 25.69
C LYS A 1156 11.91 55.58 25.16
N ASN A 1157 11.27 54.80 24.29
CA ASN A 1157 9.92 55.06 23.80
C ASN A 1157 8.88 54.40 24.74
N PRO A 1158 8.07 55.18 25.51
CA PRO A 1158 7.13 54.61 26.47
C PRO A 1158 5.91 53.95 25.81
N GLU A 1159 5.43 54.45 24.68
CA GLU A 1159 4.29 53.87 23.97
C GLU A 1159 4.69 52.56 23.26
N PHE A 1160 5.87 52.49 22.65
CA PHE A 1160 6.38 51.21 22.11
C PHE A 1160 6.55 50.15 23.22
N ASN A 1161 7.04 50.56 24.39
CA ASN A 1161 7.15 49.67 25.55
C ASN A 1161 5.79 49.17 26.07
N LYS A 1162 4.72 49.95 25.88
CA LYS A 1162 3.33 49.57 26.20
C LYS A 1162 2.74 48.67 25.11
N MET A 1163 3.04 48.90 23.83
CA MET A 1163 2.67 48.00 22.72
C MET A 1163 3.29 46.60 22.91
N VAL A 1164 4.60 46.53 23.19
CA VAL A 1164 5.31 45.27 23.47
C VAL A 1164 4.73 44.54 24.69
N LEU A 1165 4.29 45.27 25.72
CA LEU A 1165 3.64 44.68 26.90
C LEU A 1165 2.23 44.13 26.56
N ASN A 1166 1.40 44.90 25.85
CA ASN A 1166 0.07 44.46 25.40
C ASN A 1166 0.17 43.21 24.53
N GLU A 1167 1.10 43.20 23.59
CA GLU A 1167 1.35 42.07 22.69
C GLU A 1167 1.94 40.85 23.45
N THR A 1168 2.76 41.08 24.48
CA THR A 1168 3.19 40.01 25.41
C THR A 1168 1.97 39.37 26.09
N TYR A 1169 1.04 40.17 26.62
CA TYR A 1169 -0.20 39.65 27.20
C TYR A 1169 -1.10 38.94 26.17
N ARG A 1170 -1.19 39.44 24.93
CA ARG A 1170 -1.98 38.78 23.86
C ARG A 1170 -1.47 37.37 23.58
N ASN A 1171 -0.17 37.21 23.36
CA ASN A 1171 0.44 35.89 23.09
C ASN A 1171 0.36 34.95 24.30
N ILE A 1172 0.47 35.46 25.52
CA ILE A 1172 0.22 34.69 26.74
C ILE A 1172 -1.23 34.20 26.79
N LYS A 1173 -2.23 35.07 26.55
CA LYS A 1173 -3.65 34.68 26.57
C LYS A 1173 -3.98 33.63 25.52
N VAL A 1174 -3.41 33.72 24.31
CA VAL A 1174 -3.54 32.69 23.26
C VAL A 1174 -3.03 31.32 23.74
N LEU A 1175 -1.84 31.26 24.35
CA LEU A 1175 -1.25 30.00 24.83
C LEU A 1175 -1.92 29.46 26.11
N LEU A 1176 -2.53 30.33 26.92
CA LEU A 1176 -3.35 29.92 28.07
C LEU A 1176 -4.70 29.35 27.62
N THR A 1177 -5.34 29.93 26.60
CA THR A 1177 -6.66 29.49 26.09
C THR A 1177 -6.61 28.39 25.02
N SER A 1178 -5.42 27.99 24.55
CA SER A 1178 -5.26 26.87 23.61
C SER A 1178 -5.71 25.52 24.18
N ASP A 1179 -6.15 24.59 23.32
CA ASP A 1179 -6.47 23.22 23.74
C ASP A 1179 -5.22 22.47 24.20
N LYS A 1180 -5.24 21.92 25.42
CA LYS A 1180 -4.15 21.16 26.03
C LYS A 1180 -4.26 19.64 25.83
N ALA A 1181 -5.28 19.15 25.12
CA ALA A 1181 -5.45 17.73 24.81
C ALA A 1181 -4.32 17.18 23.92
N ALA A 1182 -3.82 18.00 22.99
CA ALA A 1182 -2.59 17.71 22.26
C ALA A 1182 -1.35 18.10 23.10
N ALA A 1183 -0.37 17.19 23.18
CA ALA A 1183 0.82 17.36 24.02
C ALA A 1183 1.88 18.29 23.39
N ASN A 1184 1.51 19.53 23.07
CA ASN A 1184 2.39 20.54 22.47
C ASN A 1184 3.47 21.04 23.45
N PHE A 1185 4.56 20.28 23.57
CA PHE A 1185 5.75 20.69 24.33
C PHE A 1185 6.36 22.03 23.85
N SER A 1186 6.11 22.43 22.59
CA SER A 1186 6.41 23.77 22.06
C SER A 1186 5.65 24.86 22.80
N ASP A 1187 4.32 24.83 22.82
CA ASP A 1187 3.46 25.85 23.45
C ASP A 1187 3.81 26.04 24.93
N ARG A 1188 4.10 24.93 25.63
CA ARG A 1188 4.56 24.96 27.03
C ARG A 1188 5.88 25.72 27.19
N SER A 1189 6.79 25.58 26.23
CA SER A 1189 8.10 26.24 26.22
C SER A 1189 7.99 27.72 25.84
N LEU A 1190 7.18 28.05 24.82
CA LEU A 1190 6.85 29.44 24.45
C LEU A 1190 6.21 30.19 25.62
N LEU A 1191 5.28 29.56 26.33
CA LEU A 1191 4.64 30.15 27.51
C LEU A 1191 5.66 30.37 28.65
N LYS A 1192 6.57 29.43 28.93
CA LYS A 1192 7.67 29.65 29.90
C LYS A 1192 8.59 30.81 29.49
N ASN A 1193 8.90 30.95 28.21
CA ASN A 1193 9.71 32.06 27.69
C ASN A 1193 8.96 33.40 27.87
N LEU A 1194 7.72 33.50 27.42
CA LEU A 1194 6.89 34.71 27.59
C LEU A 1194 6.66 35.06 29.07
N GLY A 1195 6.58 34.08 29.96
CA GLY A 1195 6.56 34.30 31.41
C GLY A 1195 7.84 34.94 31.95
N HIS A 1196 9.01 34.41 31.56
CA HIS A 1196 10.31 35.00 31.91
C HIS A 1196 10.44 36.43 31.38
N TRP A 1197 10.02 36.67 30.12
CA TRP A 1197 10.00 38.00 29.52
C TRP A 1197 9.09 38.98 30.26
N LEU A 1198 7.83 38.58 30.52
CA LEU A 1198 6.86 39.41 31.24
C LEU A 1198 7.40 39.82 32.60
N GLY A 1199 7.95 38.87 33.38
CA GLY A 1199 8.59 39.15 34.66
C GLY A 1199 9.76 40.15 34.56
N MET A 1200 10.58 40.04 33.51
CA MET A 1200 11.70 40.94 33.26
C MET A 1200 11.29 42.37 32.88
N ILE A 1201 10.25 42.54 32.06
CA ILE A 1201 9.79 43.88 31.64
C ILE A 1201 8.81 44.53 32.64
N THR A 1202 8.22 43.76 33.56
CA THR A 1202 7.33 44.26 34.62
C THR A 1202 7.98 44.23 36.01
N LEU A 1203 8.00 43.07 36.69
CA LEU A 1203 8.35 42.93 38.10
C LEU A 1203 9.80 43.37 38.40
N ALA A 1204 10.77 42.95 37.59
CA ALA A 1204 12.17 43.37 37.73
C ALA A 1204 12.37 44.88 37.51
N LYS A 1205 11.45 45.55 36.81
CA LYS A 1205 11.41 47.01 36.58
C LYS A 1205 10.45 47.73 37.53
N ASN A 1206 10.03 47.08 38.62
CA ASN A 1206 9.11 47.59 39.65
C ASN A 1206 7.71 47.98 39.14
N LYS A 1207 7.26 47.45 38.00
CA LYS A 1207 5.90 47.63 37.49
C LYS A 1207 5.02 46.43 37.88
N PRO A 1208 3.80 46.63 38.40
CA PRO A 1208 2.88 45.54 38.69
C PRO A 1208 2.36 44.88 37.40
N ILE A 1209 2.02 43.61 37.52
CA ILE A 1209 1.07 42.94 36.60
C ILE A 1209 -0.33 43.23 37.15
N LEU A 1210 -1.22 43.77 36.33
CA LEU A 1210 -2.57 44.13 36.77
C LEU A 1210 -3.53 42.93 36.69
N HIS A 1211 -4.45 42.83 37.64
CA HIS A 1211 -5.49 41.79 37.68
C HIS A 1211 -6.42 41.81 36.44
N THR A 1212 -6.58 42.98 35.79
CA THR A 1212 -7.29 43.14 34.51
C THR A 1212 -6.56 42.48 33.34
N ASP A 1213 -5.23 42.41 33.43
CA ASP A 1213 -4.38 41.94 32.34
C ASP A 1213 -4.13 40.45 32.52
N LEU A 1214 -3.82 40.02 33.74
CA LEU A 1214 -3.56 38.63 34.14
C LEU A 1214 -3.62 38.48 35.68
N ASP A 1215 -4.65 37.84 36.25
CA ASP A 1215 -4.59 37.41 37.65
C ASP A 1215 -3.89 36.06 37.78
N VAL A 1216 -2.58 36.15 38.00
CA VAL A 1216 -1.66 35.05 38.29
C VAL A 1216 -2.16 34.16 39.44
N LYS A 1217 -2.91 34.69 40.41
CA LYS A 1217 -3.37 33.90 41.56
C LYS A 1217 -4.57 33.03 41.22
N SER A 1218 -5.63 33.60 40.65
CA SER A 1218 -6.80 32.80 40.22
C SER A 1218 -6.45 31.84 39.10
N LEU A 1219 -5.47 32.17 38.24
CA LEU A 1219 -4.96 31.26 37.20
C LEU A 1219 -4.42 29.93 37.77
N LEU A 1220 -3.74 29.95 38.93
CA LEU A 1220 -3.29 28.73 39.62
C LEU A 1220 -4.47 27.92 40.18
N LEU A 1221 -5.49 28.60 40.72
CA LEU A 1221 -6.68 27.97 41.29
C LEU A 1221 -7.55 27.33 40.18
N GLU A 1222 -7.76 28.04 39.08
CA GLU A 1222 -8.46 27.53 37.90
C GLU A 1222 -7.71 26.35 37.27
N ALA A 1223 -6.38 26.42 37.17
CA ALA A 1223 -5.56 25.31 36.68
C ALA A 1223 -5.66 24.07 37.59
N TYR A 1224 -5.73 24.23 38.91
CA TYR A 1224 -5.97 23.12 39.83
C TYR A 1224 -7.36 22.48 39.64
N VAL A 1225 -8.39 23.30 39.44
CA VAL A 1225 -9.77 22.83 39.18
C VAL A 1225 -9.91 22.13 37.83
N LYS A 1226 -9.29 22.66 36.76
CA LYS A 1226 -9.23 22.04 35.43
C LYS A 1226 -8.28 20.82 35.37
N GLY A 1227 -7.34 20.72 36.31
CA GLY A 1227 -6.57 19.52 36.61
C GLY A 1227 -5.14 19.50 36.07
N GLN A 1228 -4.49 18.34 36.20
CA GLN A 1228 -3.03 18.22 36.10
C GLN A 1228 -2.41 18.57 34.74
N GLN A 1229 -3.19 18.68 33.66
CA GLN A 1229 -2.65 19.13 32.36
C GLN A 1229 -2.50 20.66 32.34
N GLU A 1230 -3.49 21.43 32.81
CA GLU A 1230 -3.35 22.90 32.93
C GLU A 1230 -2.23 23.28 33.90
N LEU A 1231 -2.13 22.61 35.05
CA LEU A 1231 -1.03 22.82 36.00
C LEU A 1231 0.36 22.61 35.36
N LEU A 1232 0.50 21.72 34.37
CA LEU A 1232 1.77 21.53 33.65
C LEU A 1232 2.17 22.76 32.83
N TYR A 1233 1.23 23.56 32.33
CA TYR A 1233 1.51 24.81 31.61
C TYR A 1233 1.61 25.99 32.57
N VAL A 1234 0.65 26.13 33.49
CA VAL A 1234 0.52 27.30 34.37
C VAL A 1234 1.61 27.37 35.43
N VAL A 1235 1.93 26.29 36.15
CA VAL A 1235 2.91 26.37 37.26
C VAL A 1235 4.31 26.80 36.77
N PRO A 1236 4.87 26.23 35.68
CA PRO A 1236 6.17 26.70 35.16
C PRO A 1236 6.13 28.10 34.55
N PHE A 1237 4.98 28.53 34.01
CA PHE A 1237 4.77 29.90 33.55
C PHE A 1237 4.82 30.90 34.71
N VAL A 1238 4.03 30.65 35.77
CA VAL A 1238 4.00 31.49 36.97
C VAL A 1238 5.36 31.51 37.68
N ALA A 1239 6.06 30.37 37.74
CA ALA A 1239 7.43 30.33 38.25
C ALA A 1239 8.38 31.22 37.44
N LYS A 1240 8.31 31.21 36.11
CA LYS A 1240 9.16 32.06 35.26
C LYS A 1240 8.79 33.55 35.29
N VAL A 1241 7.53 33.90 35.53
CA VAL A 1241 7.13 35.28 35.86
C VAL A 1241 7.75 35.71 37.21
N LEU A 1242 7.55 34.90 38.25
CA LEU A 1242 7.96 35.26 39.62
C LEU A 1242 9.47 35.26 39.84
N GLU A 1243 10.26 34.48 39.10
CA GLU A 1243 11.73 34.45 39.17
C GLU A 1243 12.36 35.84 39.04
N SER A 1244 11.75 36.75 38.27
CA SER A 1244 12.21 38.14 38.12
C SER A 1244 11.99 39.02 39.36
N SER A 1245 11.14 38.59 40.31
CA SER A 1245 10.78 39.40 41.49
C SER A 1245 11.95 39.64 42.45
N ILE A 1246 12.96 38.76 42.52
CA ILE A 1246 14.15 38.98 43.35
C ILE A 1246 15.01 40.17 42.90
N ARG A 1247 14.90 40.56 41.62
CA ARG A 1247 15.56 41.76 41.05
C ARG A 1247 14.75 43.04 41.29
N SER A 1248 13.51 42.92 41.77
CA SER A 1248 12.64 44.03 42.13
C SER A 1248 13.06 44.66 43.47
N LEU A 1249 12.82 45.95 43.62
CA LEU A 1249 12.80 46.64 44.92
C LEU A 1249 11.42 46.52 45.58
N VAL A 1250 10.36 46.32 44.79
CA VAL A 1250 8.97 46.31 45.26
C VAL A 1250 8.43 44.89 45.44
N PHE A 1251 8.59 44.01 44.44
CA PHE A 1251 7.98 42.67 44.41
C PHE A 1251 8.83 41.57 45.05
N ARG A 1252 10.04 41.89 45.49
CA ARG A 1252 10.91 40.91 46.18
C ARG A 1252 10.23 40.40 47.47
N PRO A 1253 10.32 39.10 47.79
CA PRO A 1253 9.82 38.59 49.07
C PRO A 1253 10.40 39.36 50.28
N PRO A 1254 9.61 39.61 51.34
CA PRO A 1254 8.25 39.11 51.59
C PRO A 1254 7.13 40.07 51.13
N ASN A 1255 7.19 40.65 49.93
CA ASN A 1255 6.09 41.44 49.35
C ASN A 1255 4.73 40.70 49.42
N PRO A 1256 3.63 41.31 49.92
CA PRO A 1256 2.34 40.63 50.11
C PRO A 1256 1.71 40.01 48.86
N TRP A 1257 1.86 40.62 47.67
CA TRP A 1257 1.35 40.07 46.41
C TRP A 1257 2.14 38.82 46.01
N THR A 1258 3.47 38.90 46.04
CA THR A 1258 4.36 37.77 45.75
C THR A 1258 4.14 36.62 46.74
N MET A 1259 4.08 36.92 48.04
CA MET A 1259 3.84 35.91 49.08
C MET A 1259 2.44 35.29 49.00
N ALA A 1260 1.42 36.04 48.56
CA ALA A 1260 0.08 35.50 48.36
C ALA A 1260 -0.02 34.50 47.20
N ILE A 1261 0.92 34.54 46.23
CA ILE A 1261 1.05 33.55 45.17
C ILE A 1261 1.96 32.39 45.63
N MET A 1262 3.10 32.68 46.28
CA MET A 1262 4.00 31.67 46.84
C MET A 1262 3.29 30.75 47.86
N ASN A 1263 2.39 31.28 48.68
CA ASN A 1263 1.59 30.48 49.62
C ASN A 1263 0.60 29.54 48.90
N VAL A 1264 0.08 29.91 47.72
CA VAL A 1264 -0.75 29.00 46.89
C VAL A 1264 0.12 27.93 46.23
N LEU A 1265 1.34 28.27 45.80
CA LEU A 1265 2.30 27.28 45.30
C LEU A 1265 2.77 26.31 46.40
N ALA A 1266 2.93 26.77 47.65
CA ALA A 1266 3.20 25.92 48.80
C ALA A 1266 2.00 25.01 49.14
N GLU A 1267 0.77 25.53 49.07
CA GLU A 1267 -0.45 24.72 49.24
C GLU A 1267 -0.54 23.63 48.16
N LEU A 1268 -0.24 23.97 46.89
CA LEU A 1268 -0.17 23.04 45.77
C LEU A 1268 0.94 21.99 45.95
N HIS A 1269 2.13 22.38 46.42
CA HIS A 1269 3.26 21.47 46.67
C HIS A 1269 2.91 20.40 47.71
N GLN A 1270 2.10 20.74 48.72
CA GLN A 1270 1.65 19.79 49.75
C GLN A 1270 0.60 18.78 49.25
N GLU A 1271 -0.07 19.03 48.13
CA GLU A 1271 -1.04 18.07 47.58
C GLU A 1271 -0.33 16.77 47.15
N HIS A 1272 -0.79 15.63 47.67
CA HIS A 1272 -0.12 14.34 47.52
C HIS A 1272 0.02 13.90 46.05
N ASP A 1273 -1.01 14.16 45.24
CA ASP A 1273 -1.12 13.65 43.87
C ASP A 1273 -0.41 14.53 42.82
N LEU A 1274 0.16 15.68 43.23
CA LEU A 1274 0.82 16.61 42.30
C LEU A 1274 2.12 16.01 41.75
N LYS A 1275 2.20 15.92 40.42
CA LYS A 1275 3.36 15.40 39.67
C LYS A 1275 4.69 16.03 40.14
N LEU A 1276 5.69 15.18 40.38
CA LEU A 1276 7.01 15.56 40.94
C LEU A 1276 7.71 16.71 40.20
N ASN A 1277 7.55 16.82 38.88
CA ASN A 1277 8.14 17.90 38.10
C ASN A 1277 7.56 19.28 38.43
N LEU A 1278 6.31 19.35 38.91
CA LEU A 1278 5.70 20.59 39.38
C LEU A 1278 6.20 20.96 40.78
N LYS A 1279 6.37 19.97 41.67
CA LYS A 1279 7.03 20.18 42.97
C LYS A 1279 8.44 20.73 42.79
N PHE A 1280 9.21 20.14 41.88
CA PHE A 1280 10.57 20.60 41.54
C PHE A 1280 10.60 22.02 40.95
N GLU A 1281 9.69 22.42 40.06
CA GLU A 1281 9.66 23.81 39.56
C GLU A 1281 9.29 24.82 40.66
N ILE A 1282 8.49 24.42 41.65
CA ILE A 1282 8.18 25.24 42.85
C ILE A 1282 9.38 25.33 43.79
N GLU A 1283 10.11 24.22 44.02
CA GLU A 1283 11.33 24.19 44.82
C GLU A 1283 12.46 25.04 44.20
N VAL A 1284 12.64 24.95 42.87
CA VAL A 1284 13.57 25.79 42.10
C VAL A 1284 13.15 27.27 42.19
N LEU A 1285 11.86 27.58 42.13
CA LEU A 1285 11.39 28.96 42.36
C LEU A 1285 11.71 29.45 43.77
N CYS A 1286 11.41 28.67 44.81
CA CYS A 1286 11.71 29.05 46.19
C CYS A 1286 13.22 29.34 46.35
N LYS A 1287 14.08 28.46 45.82
CA LYS A 1287 15.53 28.64 45.79
C LYS A 1287 15.96 29.91 45.04
N ASN A 1288 15.40 30.18 43.85
CA ASN A 1288 15.73 31.36 43.05
C ASN A 1288 15.22 32.67 43.69
N LEU A 1289 14.23 32.60 44.57
CA LEU A 1289 13.73 33.72 45.38
C LEU A 1289 14.37 33.83 46.78
N ALA A 1290 15.28 32.92 47.12
CA ALA A 1290 15.90 32.79 48.44
C ALA A 1290 14.88 32.63 49.60
N LEU A 1291 13.88 31.79 49.39
CA LEU A 1291 12.87 31.38 50.37
C LEU A 1291 13.03 29.88 50.70
N ASP A 1292 12.85 29.50 51.96
CA ASP A 1292 12.59 28.10 52.32
C ASP A 1292 11.10 27.78 52.12
N ILE A 1293 10.81 26.67 51.47
CA ILE A 1293 9.43 26.19 51.23
C ILE A 1293 8.70 25.85 52.54
N ASN A 1294 9.45 25.54 53.61
CA ASN A 1294 8.93 25.26 54.96
C ASN A 1294 8.54 26.54 55.74
N GLU A 1295 9.02 27.72 55.33
CA GLU A 1295 8.65 29.02 55.94
C GLU A 1295 7.37 29.61 55.32
N LEU A 1296 6.99 29.14 54.12
CA LEU A 1296 5.74 29.52 53.47
C LEU A 1296 4.53 29.01 54.27
N LYS A 1297 3.47 29.80 54.29
CA LYS A 1297 2.23 29.49 55.03
C LYS A 1297 1.15 29.09 54.03
N PRO A 1298 1.01 27.78 53.69
CA PRO A 1298 -0.05 27.31 52.80
C PRO A 1298 -1.42 27.68 53.36
N GLY A 1299 -2.37 27.94 52.46
CA GLY A 1299 -3.74 28.29 52.82
C GLY A 1299 -4.65 27.07 52.95
N ASN A 1300 -5.94 27.33 52.75
CA ASN A 1300 -6.96 26.32 52.44
C ASN A 1300 -7.71 26.70 51.14
N LEU A 1301 -7.08 27.48 50.25
CA LEU A 1301 -7.72 28.03 49.04
C LEU A 1301 -8.04 26.97 47.99
N LEU A 1302 -7.28 25.86 47.97
CA LEU A 1302 -7.55 24.69 47.12
C LEU A 1302 -8.69 23.81 47.69
N LYS A 1303 -9.07 24.03 48.95
CA LYS A 1303 -10.08 23.26 49.69
C LYS A 1303 -11.41 24.01 49.85
N ASP A 1304 -11.40 25.33 49.69
CA ASP A 1304 -12.58 26.21 49.67
C ASP A 1304 -13.37 26.07 48.36
N LYS A 1305 -14.26 25.06 48.31
CA LYS A 1305 -15.08 24.75 47.14
C LYS A 1305 -16.07 25.83 46.74
N ASP A 1306 -16.35 26.82 47.58
CA ASP A 1306 -17.28 27.91 47.25
C ASP A 1306 -16.53 29.11 46.64
N ARG A 1307 -15.29 29.37 47.06
CA ARG A 1307 -14.39 30.26 46.30
C ARG A 1307 -14.04 29.71 44.92
N LEU A 1308 -13.74 28.41 44.81
CA LEU A 1308 -13.32 27.80 43.54
C LEU A 1308 -14.41 27.82 42.45
N LYS A 1309 -15.69 28.01 42.80
CA LYS A 1309 -16.80 28.18 41.83
C LYS A 1309 -16.88 29.60 41.26
N ASN A 1310 -16.35 30.59 41.97
CA ASN A 1310 -16.51 32.01 41.69
C ASN A 1310 -15.19 32.62 41.19
N LEU A 1311 -14.40 31.84 40.44
CA LEU A 1311 -13.16 32.30 39.80
C LEU A 1311 -13.47 32.85 38.41
N ASP A 1312 -12.88 33.99 38.06
CA ASP A 1312 -12.92 34.51 36.69
C ASP A 1312 -12.12 33.58 35.76
N GLU A 1313 -12.77 33.06 34.72
CA GLU A 1313 -12.17 32.09 33.79
C GLU A 1313 -11.11 32.76 32.89
N GLN A 1314 -9.84 32.38 33.07
CA GLN A 1314 -8.69 32.86 32.27
C GLN A 1314 -8.11 31.77 31.36
N LEU A 1315 -8.35 30.49 31.67
CA LEU A 1315 -8.05 29.33 30.81
C LEU A 1315 -9.25 28.95 29.91
N SER A 1316 -10.24 29.83 29.76
CA SER A 1316 -11.38 29.68 28.85
C SER A 1316 -11.46 30.89 27.92
N ALA A 1317 -12.13 30.74 26.77
CA ALA A 1317 -12.58 31.90 26.00
C ALA A 1317 -13.71 32.63 26.74
N PRO A 1318 -13.73 33.97 26.80
CA PRO A 1318 -14.74 34.72 27.54
C PRO A 1318 -16.14 34.59 26.94
N LYS A 1319 -17.14 34.43 27.80
CA LYS A 1319 -18.56 34.36 27.43
C LYS A 1319 -19.09 35.77 27.18
N LYS A 1320 -19.95 35.94 26.16
CA LYS A 1320 -20.48 37.27 25.76
C LYS A 1320 -21.55 37.74 26.76
N ASP A 1321 -21.41 38.97 27.25
CA ASP A 1321 -22.36 39.60 28.18
C ASP A 1321 -23.76 39.80 27.58
N VAL A 1322 -24.78 39.53 28.39
CA VAL A 1322 -26.18 39.86 28.13
C VAL A 1322 -26.75 40.58 29.35
N LYS A 1323 -27.48 41.68 29.15
CA LYS A 1323 -27.93 42.57 30.22
C LYS A 1323 -28.98 41.93 31.15
N GLN A 1324 -28.88 42.23 32.44
CA GLN A 1324 -29.80 41.80 33.50
C GLN A 1324 -31.13 42.60 33.48
N PRO A 1325 -32.25 41.93 33.76
CA PRO A 1325 -33.46 42.52 34.37
C PRO A 1325 -33.55 42.21 35.89
N GLU A 1326 -34.40 42.95 36.61
CA GLU A 1326 -34.52 42.92 38.08
C GLU A 1326 -35.45 41.82 38.67
N GLU A 1327 -35.41 41.79 40.01
CA GLU A 1327 -36.03 40.91 41.03
C GLU A 1327 -37.50 40.44 40.85
N LEU A 1328 -37.87 39.40 41.61
CA LEU A 1328 -38.95 39.44 42.65
C LEU A 1328 -38.92 38.13 43.51
N PRO A 1329 -39.43 38.11 44.78
CA PRO A 1329 -39.02 37.10 45.78
C PRO A 1329 -40.05 36.05 46.26
N ALA A 1330 -39.49 34.92 46.72
CA ALA A 1330 -39.89 33.97 47.79
C ALA A 1330 -41.35 33.83 48.31
N ILE A 1331 -41.85 32.58 48.35
CA ILE A 1331 -42.92 32.08 49.26
C ILE A 1331 -42.50 30.70 49.85
N THR A 1332 -43.06 30.33 51.01
CA THR A 1332 -42.73 29.13 51.83
C THR A 1332 -43.94 28.20 52.03
N THR A 1333 -43.71 26.89 52.29
CA THR A 1333 -44.55 25.86 53.00
C THR A 1333 -43.95 24.46 52.69
N THR A 1334 -43.52 23.52 53.56
CA THR A 1334 -44.00 22.86 54.81
C THR A 1334 -44.58 21.43 54.62
N THR A 1335 -44.10 20.49 55.47
CA THR A 1335 -44.80 19.33 56.09
C THR A 1335 -45.14 18.01 55.35
N THR A 1336 -44.31 16.98 55.62
CA THR A 1336 -44.62 15.63 56.21
C THR A 1336 -45.37 14.47 55.51
N SER A 1337 -44.80 13.26 55.74
CA SER A 1337 -45.40 11.97 56.21
C SER A 1337 -45.83 10.79 55.27
N THR A 1338 -45.28 9.60 55.62
CA THR A 1338 -45.84 8.21 55.64
C THR A 1338 -46.08 7.34 54.37
N THR A 1339 -45.28 6.26 54.27
CA THR A 1339 -45.64 4.80 54.16
C THR A 1339 -47.04 4.36 53.69
N PRO A 1340 -47.20 3.23 52.92
CA PRO A 1340 -46.68 1.90 53.28
C PRO A 1340 -46.18 1.00 52.10
N ALA A 1341 -46.00 -0.30 52.37
CA ALA A 1341 -45.28 -1.27 51.52
C ALA A 1341 -46.17 -2.39 50.93
N THR A 1342 -45.68 -3.06 49.88
CA THR A 1342 -45.82 -4.53 49.71
C THR A 1342 -44.71 -5.09 48.81
N SER A 1343 -44.56 -6.43 48.79
CA SER A 1343 -43.40 -7.13 48.23
C SER A 1343 -43.78 -8.23 47.23
N THR A 1344 -42.98 -8.40 46.16
CA THR A 1344 -42.82 -9.70 45.48
C THR A 1344 -41.42 -9.84 44.87
N THR A 1345 -40.92 -11.08 44.88
CA THR A 1345 -39.52 -11.47 44.62
C THR A 1345 -39.12 -11.50 43.13
N CYS A 1346 -37.90 -11.07 42.83
CA CYS A 1346 -37.23 -11.36 41.56
C CYS A 1346 -36.79 -12.84 41.50
N THR A 1347 -37.06 -13.52 40.38
CA THR A 1347 -36.48 -14.84 40.07
C THR A 1347 -35.24 -14.67 39.18
N ALA A 1348 -34.08 -15.13 39.64
CA ALA A 1348 -32.84 -15.07 38.86
C ALA A 1348 -32.85 -16.05 37.67
N THR A 1349 -32.27 -15.64 36.54
CA THR A 1349 -32.20 -16.43 35.31
C THR A 1349 -31.17 -17.56 35.42
N VAL A 1350 -31.63 -18.76 35.76
CA VAL A 1350 -30.90 -20.02 35.54
C VAL A 1350 -30.76 -20.24 34.02
N PRO A 1351 -29.65 -20.81 33.50
CA PRO A 1351 -29.59 -21.25 32.11
C PRO A 1351 -30.77 -22.19 31.78
N PRO A 1352 -31.32 -22.14 30.56
CA PRO A 1352 -32.52 -22.92 30.21
C PRO A 1352 -32.30 -24.39 30.49
N GLN A 1353 -33.18 -24.99 31.30
CA GLN A 1353 -33.19 -26.43 31.52
C GLN A 1353 -33.58 -27.10 30.21
N PRO A 1354 -32.83 -28.10 29.72
CA PRO A 1354 -33.15 -28.77 28.47
C PRO A 1354 -34.53 -29.42 28.58
N GLN A 1355 -35.43 -29.09 27.68
CA GLN A 1355 -36.85 -29.49 27.78
C GLN A 1355 -37.12 -30.91 27.28
N TYR A 1356 -36.25 -31.44 26.42
CA TYR A 1356 -36.46 -32.68 25.68
C TYR A 1356 -35.45 -33.77 26.08
N SER A 1357 -35.89 -35.02 26.18
CA SER A 1357 -34.99 -36.18 26.27
C SER A 1357 -34.38 -36.48 24.89
N TYR A 1358 -33.17 -37.04 24.88
CA TYR A 1358 -32.49 -37.46 23.64
C TYR A 1358 -33.33 -38.42 22.79
N HIS A 1359 -34.25 -39.17 23.41
CA HIS A 1359 -35.09 -40.14 22.71
C HIS A 1359 -36.37 -39.55 22.11
N ASP A 1360 -36.87 -38.41 22.59
CA ASP A 1360 -38.18 -37.85 22.20
C ASP A 1360 -38.19 -37.30 20.77
N ILE A 1361 -37.06 -36.70 20.36
CA ILE A 1361 -36.92 -36.06 19.04
C ILE A 1361 -36.62 -37.13 17.98
N ASN A 1362 -37.52 -37.34 17.03
CA ASN A 1362 -37.30 -38.25 15.91
C ASN A 1362 -36.69 -37.50 14.71
N VAL A 1363 -35.48 -37.88 14.29
CA VAL A 1363 -34.74 -37.20 13.20
C VAL A 1363 -34.79 -37.91 11.84
N TYR A 1364 -35.43 -39.08 11.74
CA TYR A 1364 -35.52 -39.82 10.46
C TYR A 1364 -36.36 -39.10 9.40
N SER A 1365 -37.17 -38.11 9.77
CA SER A 1365 -37.82 -37.17 8.86
C SER A 1365 -38.16 -35.87 9.58
N LEU A 1366 -38.27 -34.75 8.84
CA LEU A 1366 -38.65 -33.45 9.42
C LEU A 1366 -40.04 -33.48 10.09
N ALA A 1367 -40.92 -34.39 9.67
CA ALA A 1367 -42.22 -34.60 10.32
C ALA A 1367 -42.11 -34.99 11.81
N GLY A 1368 -40.94 -35.45 12.27
CA GLY A 1368 -40.66 -35.69 13.69
C GLY A 1368 -40.58 -34.43 14.57
N LEU A 1369 -40.51 -33.24 13.98
CA LEU A 1369 -40.68 -31.96 14.70
C LEU A 1369 -42.14 -31.74 15.12
N ALA A 1370 -43.09 -32.14 14.27
CA ALA A 1370 -44.50 -31.77 14.37
C ALA A 1370 -45.20 -32.02 15.73
N PRO A 1371 -45.00 -33.15 16.46
CA PRO A 1371 -45.66 -33.37 17.75
C PRO A 1371 -45.13 -32.50 18.89
N HIS A 1372 -43.99 -31.83 18.70
CA HIS A 1372 -43.31 -31.05 19.75
C HIS A 1372 -43.39 -29.52 19.53
N ILE A 1373 -43.88 -29.06 18.37
CA ILE A 1373 -43.98 -27.62 18.04
C ILE A 1373 -44.94 -26.91 19.00
N THR A 1374 -44.41 -25.95 19.75
CA THR A 1374 -45.12 -25.18 20.77
C THR A 1374 -45.80 -23.98 20.13
N LEU A 1375 -47.14 -23.95 20.19
CA LEU A 1375 -47.96 -22.83 19.71
C LEU A 1375 -48.66 -22.15 20.88
N ASN A 1376 -48.03 -21.13 21.46
CA ASN A 1376 -48.60 -20.39 22.58
C ASN A 1376 -49.97 -19.77 22.20
N PRO A 1377 -51.09 -20.18 22.83
CA PRO A 1377 -52.43 -19.73 22.45
C PRO A 1377 -52.76 -18.30 22.91
N THR A 1378 -51.89 -17.67 23.72
CA THR A 1378 -52.05 -16.28 24.16
C THR A 1378 -51.54 -15.26 23.14
N ILE A 1379 -50.83 -15.69 22.09
CA ILE A 1379 -50.33 -14.82 21.03
C ILE A 1379 -51.51 -14.12 20.32
N PRO A 1380 -51.64 -12.78 20.40
CA PRO A 1380 -52.82 -12.07 19.91
C PRO A 1380 -53.10 -12.28 18.41
N LEU A 1381 -52.05 -12.45 17.60
CA LEU A 1381 -52.17 -12.75 16.17
C LEU A 1381 -53.00 -14.01 15.90
N PHE A 1382 -52.86 -15.05 16.73
CA PHE A 1382 -53.56 -16.33 16.57
C PHE A 1382 -54.95 -16.37 17.20
N GLN A 1383 -55.28 -15.39 18.04
CA GLN A 1383 -56.64 -15.17 18.50
C GLN A 1383 -57.45 -14.46 17.41
N ALA A 1384 -56.84 -13.53 16.68
CA ALA A 1384 -57.44 -12.86 15.53
C ALA A 1384 -57.45 -13.72 14.24
N HIS A 1385 -56.40 -14.49 13.97
CA HIS A 1385 -56.21 -15.23 12.72
C HIS A 1385 -55.72 -16.68 12.99
N PRO A 1386 -56.58 -17.56 13.53
CA PRO A 1386 -56.20 -18.93 13.91
C PRO A 1386 -55.66 -19.78 12.74
N GLN A 1387 -56.02 -19.45 11.49
CA GLN A 1387 -55.50 -20.09 10.27
C GLN A 1387 -53.98 -19.98 10.12
N LEU A 1388 -53.35 -18.91 10.63
CA LEU A 1388 -51.90 -18.68 10.51
C LEU A 1388 -51.06 -19.70 11.29
N LYS A 1389 -51.66 -20.46 12.21
CA LYS A 1389 -51.00 -21.55 12.94
C LYS A 1389 -50.41 -22.61 11.99
N GLN A 1390 -51.00 -22.83 10.81
CA GLN A 1390 -50.50 -23.79 9.83
C GLN A 1390 -49.16 -23.35 9.22
N CYS A 1391 -48.96 -22.05 9.04
CA CYS A 1391 -47.72 -21.47 8.49
C CYS A 1391 -46.50 -21.72 9.40
N VAL A 1392 -46.72 -21.80 10.72
CA VAL A 1392 -45.63 -21.94 11.71
C VAL A 1392 -44.83 -23.21 11.49
N ARG A 1393 -45.52 -24.33 11.27
CA ARG A 1393 -44.90 -25.63 11.03
C ARG A 1393 -43.98 -25.58 9.80
N GLN A 1394 -44.50 -25.04 8.69
CA GLN A 1394 -43.75 -24.95 7.43
C GLN A 1394 -42.51 -24.04 7.57
N ALA A 1395 -42.62 -22.93 8.30
CA ALA A 1395 -41.50 -22.02 8.55
C ALA A 1395 -40.38 -22.68 9.39
N ILE A 1396 -40.74 -23.47 10.41
CA ILE A 1396 -39.78 -24.21 11.25
C ILE A 1396 -39.14 -25.36 10.48
N GLU A 1397 -39.94 -26.19 9.78
CA GLU A 1397 -39.43 -27.29 8.94
C GLU A 1397 -38.44 -26.78 7.89
N ARG A 1398 -38.76 -25.65 7.23
CA ARG A 1398 -37.87 -24.99 6.26
C ARG A 1398 -36.58 -24.46 6.88
N ALA A 1399 -36.65 -23.76 8.01
CA ALA A 1399 -35.47 -23.24 8.70
C ALA A 1399 -34.50 -24.36 9.13
N VAL A 1400 -35.03 -25.50 9.58
CA VAL A 1400 -34.23 -26.70 9.88
C VAL A 1400 -33.60 -27.28 8.59
N GLN A 1401 -34.36 -27.38 7.49
CA GLN A 1401 -33.86 -27.89 6.22
C GLN A 1401 -32.72 -27.06 5.64
N GLU A 1402 -32.80 -25.73 5.74
CA GLU A 1402 -31.78 -24.78 5.26
C GLU A 1402 -30.47 -24.88 6.05
N LEU A 1403 -30.54 -25.17 7.36
CA LEU A 1403 -29.38 -25.12 8.26
C LEU A 1403 -28.82 -26.47 8.71
N VAL A 1404 -29.54 -27.58 8.54
CA VAL A 1404 -29.11 -28.91 9.02
C VAL A 1404 -27.80 -29.36 8.39
N HIS A 1405 -27.67 -29.35 7.06
CA HIS A 1405 -26.46 -29.87 6.39
C HIS A 1405 -25.18 -29.07 6.73
N PRO A 1406 -25.15 -27.72 6.61
CA PRO A 1406 -23.94 -26.95 6.93
C PRO A 1406 -23.49 -27.07 8.40
N VAL A 1407 -24.45 -27.15 9.34
CA VAL A 1407 -24.14 -27.29 10.77
C VAL A 1407 -23.66 -28.70 11.09
N VAL A 1408 -24.36 -29.73 10.61
CA VAL A 1408 -24.02 -31.14 10.84
C VAL A 1408 -22.60 -31.44 10.39
N ASP A 1409 -22.26 -31.14 9.13
CA ASP A 1409 -20.98 -31.54 8.55
C ASP A 1409 -19.80 -30.74 9.15
N ARG A 1410 -20.02 -29.48 9.54
CA ARG A 1410 -19.03 -28.69 10.29
C ARG A 1410 -18.81 -29.24 11.70
N SER A 1411 -19.89 -29.59 12.41
CA SER A 1411 -19.83 -30.06 13.80
C SER A 1411 -19.15 -31.42 13.89
N ILE A 1412 -19.50 -32.36 13.00
CA ILE A 1412 -18.86 -33.68 12.90
C ILE A 1412 -17.36 -33.50 12.59
N LYS A 1413 -16.99 -32.65 11.63
CA LYS A 1413 -15.59 -32.45 11.23
C LYS A 1413 -14.71 -31.95 12.38
N ILE A 1414 -15.22 -31.07 13.25
CA ILE A 1414 -14.50 -30.53 14.41
C ILE A 1414 -14.45 -31.55 15.56
N ALA A 1415 -15.59 -32.15 15.89
CA ALA A 1415 -15.70 -33.12 16.99
C ALA A 1415 -14.88 -34.40 16.71
N MET A 1416 -14.92 -34.91 15.48
CA MET A 1416 -14.25 -36.16 15.09
C MET A 1416 -12.75 -36.09 15.30
N THR A 1417 -12.07 -35.05 14.80
CA THR A 1417 -10.61 -34.92 14.98
C THR A 1417 -10.22 -34.76 16.45
N THR A 1418 -11.03 -34.07 17.24
CA THR A 1418 -10.79 -33.90 18.69
C THR A 1418 -10.95 -35.23 19.44
N CYS A 1419 -12.03 -35.95 19.16
CA CYS A 1419 -12.30 -37.28 19.74
C CYS A 1419 -11.25 -38.31 19.29
N GLU A 1420 -10.84 -38.28 18.02
CA GLU A 1420 -9.87 -39.20 17.41
C GLU A 1420 -8.51 -39.11 18.11
N GLN A 1421 -8.01 -37.90 18.31
CA GLN A 1421 -6.73 -37.66 18.98
C GLN A 1421 -6.78 -38.05 20.47
N ILE A 1422 -7.84 -37.68 21.18
CA ILE A 1422 -7.95 -37.94 22.62
C ILE A 1422 -8.15 -39.43 22.91
N VAL A 1423 -9.04 -40.12 22.17
CA VAL A 1423 -9.31 -41.55 22.36
C VAL A 1423 -8.13 -42.42 21.91
N ARG A 1424 -7.47 -42.13 20.78
CA ARG A 1424 -6.23 -42.86 20.42
C ARG A 1424 -5.16 -42.70 21.51
N LYS A 1425 -5.02 -41.50 22.07
CA LYS A 1425 -4.05 -41.20 23.13
C LYS A 1425 -4.38 -41.98 24.42
N ASP A 1426 -5.58 -41.85 24.97
CA ASP A 1426 -5.92 -42.46 26.27
C ASP A 1426 -6.07 -43.99 26.23
N PHE A 1427 -6.58 -44.57 25.12
CA PHE A 1427 -6.74 -46.03 24.98
C PHE A 1427 -5.53 -46.72 24.31
N ALA A 1428 -4.40 -46.03 24.11
CA ALA A 1428 -3.22 -46.56 23.45
C ALA A 1428 -2.66 -47.85 24.06
N LEU A 1429 -2.84 -48.06 25.37
CA LEU A 1429 -2.36 -49.24 26.11
C LEU A 1429 -3.51 -50.17 26.59
N ASP A 1430 -4.75 -49.89 26.18
CA ASP A 1430 -5.91 -50.74 26.45
C ASP A 1430 -6.11 -51.74 25.31
N SER A 1431 -6.21 -53.03 25.66
CA SER A 1431 -6.43 -54.12 24.72
C SER A 1431 -7.87 -54.30 24.27
N GLU A 1432 -8.83 -53.65 24.93
CA GLU A 1432 -10.26 -53.78 24.61
C GLU A 1432 -10.76 -52.72 23.62
N GLU A 1433 -10.91 -53.15 22.35
CA GLU A 1433 -11.60 -52.36 21.30
C GLU A 1433 -13.00 -51.89 21.73
N SER A 1434 -13.66 -52.67 22.59
CA SER A 1434 -15.04 -52.47 23.04
C SER A 1434 -15.16 -51.19 23.86
N ARG A 1435 -14.30 -51.04 24.89
CA ARG A 1435 -14.19 -49.82 25.69
C ARG A 1435 -13.79 -48.61 24.84
N MET A 1436 -12.83 -48.78 23.93
CA MET A 1436 -12.37 -47.69 23.05
C MET A 1436 -13.49 -47.19 22.13
N ARG A 1437 -14.29 -48.09 21.53
CA ARG A 1437 -15.42 -47.73 20.66
C ARG A 1437 -16.53 -47.03 21.44
N ILE A 1438 -16.91 -47.56 22.60
CA ILE A 1438 -17.93 -46.98 23.48
C ILE A 1438 -17.51 -45.57 23.94
N ALA A 1439 -16.27 -45.41 24.40
CA ALA A 1439 -15.70 -44.12 24.80
C ALA A 1439 -15.67 -43.10 23.64
N ALA A 1440 -15.29 -43.53 22.44
CA ALA A 1440 -15.35 -42.70 21.23
C ALA A 1440 -16.78 -42.26 20.91
N HIS A 1441 -17.76 -43.17 20.95
CA HIS A 1441 -19.17 -42.84 20.67
C HIS A 1441 -19.73 -41.85 21.69
N HIS A 1442 -19.43 -42.04 22.98
CA HIS A 1442 -19.86 -41.13 24.04
C HIS A 1442 -19.26 -39.72 23.91
N MET A 1443 -17.93 -39.62 23.73
CA MET A 1443 -17.26 -38.34 23.55
C MET A 1443 -17.66 -37.64 22.25
N MET A 1444 -17.78 -38.40 21.14
CA MET A 1444 -18.22 -37.87 19.86
C MET A 1444 -19.67 -37.37 19.93
N ARG A 1445 -20.58 -38.09 20.60
CA ARG A 1445 -21.95 -37.64 20.87
C ARG A 1445 -21.98 -36.30 21.60
N ASN A 1446 -21.23 -36.20 22.69
CA ASN A 1446 -21.17 -35.00 23.51
C ASN A 1446 -20.65 -33.77 22.73
N LEU A 1447 -19.46 -33.92 22.12
CA LEU A 1447 -18.83 -32.84 21.37
C LEU A 1447 -19.62 -32.42 20.14
N THR A 1448 -20.20 -33.37 19.39
CA THR A 1448 -20.98 -33.05 18.19
C THR A 1448 -22.26 -32.32 18.55
N ALA A 1449 -22.98 -32.74 19.60
CA ALA A 1449 -24.17 -32.03 20.07
C ALA A 1449 -23.84 -30.61 20.57
N GLY A 1450 -22.74 -30.45 21.32
CA GLY A 1450 -22.28 -29.13 21.79
C GLY A 1450 -21.89 -28.19 20.65
N MET A 1451 -21.09 -28.66 19.69
CA MET A 1451 -20.70 -27.87 18.51
C MET A 1451 -21.90 -27.53 17.62
N ALA A 1452 -22.83 -28.46 17.43
CA ALA A 1452 -24.05 -28.22 16.66
C ALA A 1452 -24.91 -27.13 17.30
N MET A 1453 -25.15 -27.17 18.62
CA MET A 1453 -25.92 -26.14 19.32
C MET A 1453 -25.33 -24.74 19.13
N ILE A 1454 -24.02 -24.60 19.41
CA ILE A 1454 -23.31 -23.31 19.32
C ILE A 1454 -23.32 -22.77 17.88
N THR A 1455 -23.31 -23.66 16.88
CA THR A 1455 -23.27 -23.27 15.46
C THR A 1455 -24.67 -22.99 14.89
N CYS A 1456 -25.74 -23.66 15.33
CA CYS A 1456 -27.09 -23.46 14.78
C CYS A 1456 -27.92 -22.38 15.48
N ARG A 1457 -27.82 -22.19 16.81
CA ARG A 1457 -28.84 -21.48 17.60
C ARG A 1457 -29.20 -20.09 17.05
N GLU A 1458 -28.21 -19.24 16.83
CA GLU A 1458 -28.45 -17.86 16.36
C GLU A 1458 -28.95 -17.82 14.89
N PRO A 1459 -28.32 -18.52 13.91
CA PRO A 1459 -28.88 -18.66 12.57
C PRO A 1459 -30.31 -19.22 12.54
N LEU A 1460 -30.63 -20.17 13.41
CA LEU A 1460 -31.91 -20.87 13.44
C LEU A 1460 -33.03 -19.98 13.97
N LEU A 1461 -32.79 -19.23 15.05
CA LEU A 1461 -33.71 -18.23 15.58
C LEU A 1461 -34.02 -17.17 14.53
N MET A 1462 -32.98 -16.66 13.84
CA MET A 1462 -33.14 -15.68 12.76
C MET A 1462 -33.87 -16.24 11.53
N SER A 1463 -33.58 -17.48 11.11
CA SER A 1463 -34.25 -18.15 9.99
C SER A 1463 -35.72 -18.45 10.30
N ILE A 1464 -36.04 -19.00 11.48
CA ILE A 1464 -37.43 -19.23 11.90
C ILE A 1464 -38.19 -17.90 11.94
N SER A 1465 -37.65 -16.86 12.57
CA SER A 1465 -38.27 -15.53 12.64
C SER A 1465 -38.53 -14.94 11.25
N THR A 1466 -37.55 -15.03 10.34
CA THR A 1466 -37.66 -14.52 8.96
C THR A 1466 -38.69 -15.31 8.15
N ASN A 1467 -38.65 -16.64 8.20
CA ASN A 1467 -39.61 -17.50 7.50
C ASN A 1467 -41.04 -17.31 8.04
N LEU A 1468 -41.22 -17.14 9.36
CA LEU A 1468 -42.51 -16.80 9.96
C LEU A 1468 -43.05 -15.46 9.47
N LYS A 1469 -42.25 -14.39 9.49
CA LYS A 1469 -42.66 -13.06 9.00
C LYS A 1469 -43.08 -13.11 7.53
N ASN A 1470 -42.31 -13.78 6.69
CA ASN A 1470 -42.61 -13.96 5.27
C ASN A 1470 -43.91 -14.76 5.04
N SER A 1471 -44.11 -15.86 5.78
CA SER A 1471 -45.35 -16.66 5.70
C SER A 1471 -46.58 -15.94 6.25
N PHE A 1472 -46.44 -15.17 7.33
CA PHE A 1472 -47.55 -14.35 7.84
C PHE A 1472 -47.89 -13.19 6.91
N ALA A 1473 -46.89 -12.54 6.28
CA ALA A 1473 -47.11 -11.44 5.32
C ALA A 1473 -47.75 -11.91 4.01
N SER A 1474 -47.38 -13.09 3.51
CA SER A 1474 -48.03 -13.68 2.31
C SER A 1474 -49.45 -14.19 2.58
N ALA A 1475 -49.72 -14.69 3.80
CA ALA A 1475 -51.06 -15.12 4.21
C ALA A 1475 -51.99 -13.93 4.53
N LEU A 1476 -51.52 -12.93 5.28
CA LEU A 1476 -52.21 -11.65 5.50
C LEU A 1476 -51.79 -10.63 4.45
N ARG A 1477 -52.24 -10.84 3.21
CA ARG A 1477 -51.90 -10.06 2.00
C ARG A 1477 -51.92 -8.54 2.17
N THR A 1478 -52.72 -8.02 3.11
CA THR A 1478 -52.94 -6.58 3.37
C THR A 1478 -52.87 -6.24 4.87
N ALA A 1479 -51.90 -6.80 5.60
CA ALA A 1479 -51.75 -6.58 7.04
C ALA A 1479 -51.57 -5.09 7.45
N SER A 1480 -52.46 -4.60 8.31
CA SER A 1480 -52.41 -3.27 8.93
C SER A 1480 -51.16 -3.08 9.83
N PRO A 1481 -50.78 -1.84 10.20
CA PRO A 1481 -49.61 -1.60 11.04
C PRO A 1481 -49.64 -2.34 12.40
N GLN A 1482 -50.81 -2.39 13.03
CA GLN A 1482 -51.00 -3.10 14.30
C GLN A 1482 -50.91 -4.63 14.11
N GLN A 1483 -51.43 -5.16 12.99
CA GLN A 1483 -51.23 -6.57 12.63
C GLN A 1483 -49.77 -6.89 12.30
N ARG A 1484 -49.02 -6.00 11.63
CA ARG A 1484 -47.58 -6.18 11.38
C ARG A 1484 -46.78 -6.25 12.68
N GLU A 1485 -47.07 -5.39 13.66
CA GLU A 1485 -46.42 -5.48 14.97
C GLU A 1485 -46.82 -6.78 15.71
N MET A 1486 -48.09 -7.18 15.65
CA MET A 1486 -48.55 -8.49 16.16
C MET A 1486 -47.85 -9.66 15.44
N MET A 1487 -47.51 -9.52 14.15
CA MET A 1487 -46.73 -10.49 13.38
C MET A 1487 -45.26 -10.52 13.78
N ASP A 1488 -44.63 -9.36 14.00
CA ASP A 1488 -43.25 -9.27 14.47
C ASP A 1488 -43.09 -9.84 15.88
N GLN A 1489 -44.00 -9.49 16.81
CA GLN A 1489 -44.04 -10.05 18.16
C GLN A 1489 -44.35 -11.56 18.13
N ALA A 1490 -45.32 -12.01 17.33
CA ALA A 1490 -45.61 -13.43 17.19
C ALA A 1490 -44.44 -14.21 16.59
N ALA A 1491 -43.78 -13.69 15.55
CA ALA A 1491 -42.64 -14.34 14.92
C ALA A 1491 -41.43 -14.43 15.88
N ALA A 1492 -41.15 -13.37 16.63
CA ALA A 1492 -40.12 -13.37 17.66
C ALA A 1492 -40.43 -14.36 18.78
N GLN A 1493 -41.66 -14.36 19.31
CA GLN A 1493 -42.07 -15.28 20.38
C GLN A 1493 -42.04 -16.74 19.90
N LEU A 1494 -42.56 -17.05 18.72
CA LEU A 1494 -42.59 -18.42 18.19
C LEU A 1494 -41.20 -18.93 17.80
N ALA A 1495 -40.32 -18.06 17.30
CA ALA A 1495 -38.92 -18.39 17.09
C ALA A 1495 -38.25 -18.72 18.43
N GLN A 1496 -38.49 -17.94 19.48
CA GLN A 1496 -37.96 -18.22 20.82
C GLN A 1496 -38.54 -19.52 21.41
N ASP A 1497 -39.86 -19.73 21.32
CA ASP A 1497 -40.59 -20.90 21.84
C ASP A 1497 -40.15 -22.22 21.18
N ASN A 1498 -39.72 -22.17 19.91
CA ASN A 1498 -39.40 -23.37 19.10
C ASN A 1498 -37.92 -23.52 18.70
N CYS A 1499 -37.06 -22.52 18.94
CA CYS A 1499 -35.64 -22.61 18.60
C CYS A 1499 -34.95 -23.76 19.34
N GLU A 1500 -35.31 -24.04 20.59
CA GLU A 1500 -34.72 -25.15 21.35
C GLU A 1500 -35.02 -26.51 20.70
N LEU A 1501 -36.29 -26.80 20.39
CA LEU A 1501 -36.72 -28.00 19.66
C LEU A 1501 -35.95 -28.17 18.33
N ALA A 1502 -35.89 -27.10 17.54
CA ALA A 1502 -35.25 -27.13 16.23
C ALA A 1502 -33.72 -27.28 16.35
N CYS A 1503 -33.09 -26.73 17.38
CA CYS A 1503 -31.70 -27.01 17.75
C CYS A 1503 -31.52 -28.50 18.08
N CYS A 1504 -32.32 -29.05 19.00
CA CYS A 1504 -32.26 -30.46 19.41
C CYS A 1504 -32.36 -31.41 18.20
N PHE A 1505 -33.22 -31.11 17.22
CA PHE A 1505 -33.31 -31.88 15.97
C PHE A 1505 -32.00 -31.89 15.16
N ILE A 1506 -31.39 -30.71 14.93
CA ILE A 1506 -30.11 -30.61 14.20
C ILE A 1506 -28.98 -31.28 15.00
N GLN A 1507 -28.94 -31.09 16.32
CA GLN A 1507 -27.96 -31.72 17.21
C GLN A 1507 -28.05 -33.25 17.15
N LYS A 1508 -29.24 -33.83 17.24
CA LYS A 1508 -29.43 -35.29 17.17
C LYS A 1508 -29.12 -35.84 15.78
N THR A 1509 -29.53 -35.16 14.71
CA THR A 1509 -29.12 -35.50 13.33
C THR A 1509 -27.60 -35.53 13.19
N ALA A 1510 -26.90 -34.56 13.81
CA ALA A 1510 -25.44 -34.52 13.80
C ALA A 1510 -24.81 -35.69 14.57
N VAL A 1511 -25.34 -36.03 15.75
CA VAL A 1511 -24.85 -37.15 16.58
C VAL A 1511 -25.07 -38.51 15.91
N GLU A 1512 -26.24 -38.76 15.31
CA GLU A 1512 -26.53 -40.05 14.69
C GLU A 1512 -25.70 -40.28 13.42
N LYS A 1513 -25.41 -39.20 12.65
CA LYS A 1513 -24.45 -39.25 11.54
C LYS A 1513 -22.99 -39.35 12.01
N ALA A 1514 -22.66 -38.83 13.20
CA ALA A 1514 -21.30 -38.82 13.74
C ALA A 1514 -20.77 -40.21 14.13
N GLY A 1515 -21.60 -41.07 14.74
CA GLY A 1515 -21.19 -42.39 15.24
C GLY A 1515 -20.56 -43.28 14.14
N PRO A 1516 -21.24 -43.51 13.01
CA PRO A 1516 -20.69 -44.30 11.91
C PRO A 1516 -19.43 -43.72 11.26
N GLU A 1517 -19.29 -42.39 11.20
CA GLU A 1517 -18.05 -41.75 10.71
C GLU A 1517 -16.89 -41.92 11.69
N MET A 1518 -17.17 -41.89 13.00
CA MET A 1518 -16.17 -42.17 14.03
C MET A 1518 -15.70 -43.63 14.00
N ASP A 1519 -16.60 -44.57 13.74
CA ASP A 1519 -16.24 -45.99 13.56
C ASP A 1519 -15.39 -46.22 12.31
N LYS A 1520 -15.73 -45.59 11.17
CA LYS A 1520 -14.87 -45.60 9.97
C LYS A 1520 -13.47 -45.03 10.28
N ARG A 1521 -13.38 -43.99 11.11
CA ARG A 1521 -12.12 -43.34 11.48
C ARG A 1521 -11.27 -44.17 12.46
N LEU A 1522 -11.89 -45.01 13.28
CA LEU A 1522 -11.22 -45.86 14.28
C LEU A 1522 -11.14 -47.35 13.89
N ALA A 1523 -11.63 -47.78 12.73
CA ALA A 1523 -11.45 -49.14 12.20
C ALA A 1523 -10.00 -49.64 12.39
N THR A 1524 -9.05 -48.79 12.01
CA THR A 1524 -7.60 -48.94 12.18
C THR A 1524 -7.17 -49.39 13.58
N GLU A 1525 -7.84 -48.87 14.62
CA GLU A 1525 -7.53 -49.13 16.02
C GLU A 1525 -8.19 -50.41 16.55
N PHE A 1526 -9.33 -50.78 15.96
CA PHE A 1526 -10.09 -51.95 16.34
C PHE A 1526 -9.45 -53.23 15.80
N GLU A 1527 -9.12 -53.28 14.51
CA GLU A 1527 -8.52 -54.48 13.89
C GLU A 1527 -7.15 -54.82 14.48
N LEU A 1528 -6.34 -53.83 14.87
CA LEU A 1528 -5.06 -54.09 15.55
C LEU A 1528 -5.23 -54.71 16.95
N ARG A 1529 -6.30 -54.35 17.66
CA ARG A 1529 -6.64 -54.95 18.96
C ARG A 1529 -7.19 -56.36 18.78
N LYS A 1530 -7.96 -56.62 17.72
CA LYS A 1530 -8.37 -57.98 17.32
C LYS A 1530 -7.17 -58.85 16.92
N HIS A 1531 -6.26 -58.36 16.08
CA HIS A 1531 -5.08 -59.11 15.62
C HIS A 1531 -4.18 -59.51 16.79
N ALA A 1532 -3.91 -58.58 17.71
CA ALA A 1532 -3.17 -58.88 18.94
C ALA A 1532 -3.88 -59.97 19.77
N ARG A 1533 -5.22 -59.86 19.95
CA ARG A 1533 -6.05 -60.84 20.66
C ARG A 1533 -6.02 -62.22 19.98
N GLN A 1534 -6.00 -62.28 18.64
CA GLN A 1534 -5.85 -63.51 17.85
C GLN A 1534 -4.46 -64.14 18.01
N GLU A 1535 -3.40 -63.33 18.08
CA GLU A 1535 -2.04 -63.75 18.43
C GLU A 1535 -1.86 -64.10 19.92
N GLY A 1536 -2.93 -64.12 20.72
CA GLY A 1536 -2.90 -64.43 22.16
C GLY A 1536 -2.19 -63.38 23.04
N ARG A 1537 -1.77 -62.24 22.47
CA ARG A 1537 -1.05 -61.17 23.17
C ARG A 1537 -1.97 -60.00 23.50
N ARG A 1538 -1.66 -59.27 24.58
CA ARG A 1538 -2.35 -57.99 24.84
C ARG A 1538 -1.86 -56.95 23.84
N TYR A 1539 -2.79 -56.18 23.27
CA TYR A 1539 -2.43 -54.99 22.50
C TYR A 1539 -1.92 -53.90 23.43
N CYS A 1540 -0.76 -53.35 23.09
CA CYS A 1540 -0.24 -52.09 23.60
C CYS A 1540 0.40 -51.37 22.41
N ASP A 1541 0.13 -50.09 22.18
CA ASP A 1541 0.94 -49.29 21.25
C ASP A 1541 2.40 -49.30 21.76
N PRO A 1542 3.37 -49.88 21.02
CA PRO A 1542 4.74 -50.05 21.52
C PRO A 1542 5.51 -48.73 21.69
N VAL A 1543 4.92 -47.62 21.26
CA VAL A 1543 5.56 -46.33 21.02
C VAL A 1543 5.05 -45.28 21.98
N VAL A 1544 3.75 -45.26 22.24
CA VAL A 1544 3.21 -44.63 23.46
C VAL A 1544 3.88 -45.27 24.68
N LEU A 1545 4.07 -46.60 24.68
CA LEU A 1545 4.80 -47.30 25.73
C LEU A 1545 6.26 -46.80 25.89
N THR A 1546 7.08 -46.78 24.82
CA THR A 1546 8.46 -46.25 24.93
C THR A 1546 8.50 -44.77 25.27
N TYR A 1547 7.65 -43.94 24.66
CA TYR A 1547 7.64 -42.49 24.90
C TYR A 1547 7.31 -42.17 26.36
N GLN A 1548 6.33 -42.86 26.94
CA GLN A 1548 5.96 -42.67 28.34
C GLN A 1548 7.07 -43.14 29.29
N ALA A 1549 7.66 -44.31 29.03
CA ALA A 1549 8.78 -44.84 29.81
C ALA A 1549 10.00 -43.89 29.80
N GLU A 1550 10.31 -43.29 28.65
CA GLU A 1550 11.44 -42.38 28.45
C GLU A 1550 11.18 -40.94 28.95
N ARG A 1551 9.96 -40.40 28.82
CA ARG A 1551 9.73 -38.92 28.85
C ARG A 1551 8.62 -38.39 29.74
N MET A 1552 7.69 -39.23 30.24
CA MET A 1552 6.62 -38.76 31.12
C MET A 1552 6.91 -39.09 32.59
N PRO A 1553 6.62 -38.20 33.56
CA PRO A 1553 6.52 -38.55 34.98
C PRO A 1553 5.44 -39.60 35.23
N GLU A 1554 5.65 -40.52 36.16
CA GLU A 1554 4.79 -41.69 36.36
C GLU A 1554 3.34 -41.34 36.73
N GLN A 1555 3.13 -40.19 37.39
CA GLN A 1555 1.80 -39.68 37.76
C GLN A 1555 0.91 -39.32 36.54
N ILE A 1556 1.49 -39.17 35.35
CA ILE A 1556 0.76 -38.88 34.10
C ILE A 1556 1.00 -39.92 32.99
N ARG A 1557 1.68 -41.04 33.30
CA ARG A 1557 1.76 -42.18 32.38
C ARG A 1557 0.41 -42.88 32.32
N LEU A 1558 0.07 -43.42 31.15
CA LEU A 1558 -0.99 -44.41 31.03
C LEU A 1558 -0.44 -45.72 31.56
N LYS A 1559 -1.22 -46.41 32.41
CA LYS A 1559 -0.84 -47.71 32.94
C LYS A 1559 -1.10 -48.78 31.89
N VAL A 1560 -0.24 -49.81 31.84
CA VAL A 1560 -0.40 -50.92 30.89
C VAL A 1560 -1.61 -51.77 31.29
N GLY A 1561 -2.66 -51.75 30.48
CA GLY A 1561 -3.94 -52.38 30.80
C GLY A 1561 -5.12 -51.46 30.49
N GLY A 1562 -6.26 -51.73 31.14
CA GLY A 1562 -7.45 -50.90 30.97
C GLY A 1562 -7.27 -49.49 31.53
N VAL A 1563 -7.94 -48.52 30.90
CA VAL A 1563 -8.16 -47.17 31.45
C VAL A 1563 -8.78 -47.30 32.85
N ASP A 1564 -8.32 -46.50 33.83
CA ASP A 1564 -8.80 -46.57 35.22
C ASP A 1564 -10.33 -46.36 35.26
N PRO A 1565 -11.12 -47.11 36.05
CA PRO A 1565 -12.57 -46.89 36.14
C PRO A 1565 -12.97 -45.42 36.41
N LYS A 1566 -12.15 -44.65 37.12
CA LYS A 1566 -12.38 -43.20 37.34
C LYS A 1566 -12.11 -42.35 36.10
N GLN A 1567 -11.21 -42.77 35.22
CA GLN A 1567 -10.99 -42.15 33.92
C GLN A 1567 -12.08 -42.56 32.91
N LEU A 1568 -12.51 -43.83 32.95
CA LEU A 1568 -13.60 -44.34 32.13
C LEU A 1568 -14.94 -43.64 32.47
N ALA A 1569 -15.18 -43.34 33.75
CA ALA A 1569 -16.33 -42.58 34.20
C ALA A 1569 -16.47 -41.19 33.54
N VAL A 1570 -15.37 -40.55 33.11
CA VAL A 1570 -15.43 -39.27 32.36
C VAL A 1570 -16.04 -39.49 30.96
N TYR A 1571 -15.77 -40.63 30.34
CA TYR A 1571 -16.41 -41.01 29.07
C TYR A 1571 -17.87 -41.42 29.26
N GLU A 1572 -18.22 -42.06 30.38
CA GLU A 1572 -19.64 -42.28 30.74
C GLU A 1572 -20.38 -40.97 31.04
N GLU A 1573 -19.72 -39.98 31.63
CA GLU A 1573 -20.30 -38.66 31.88
C GLU A 1573 -20.63 -37.93 30.57
N PHE A 1574 -19.76 -38.01 29.56
CA PHE A 1574 -20.07 -37.55 28.20
C PHE A 1574 -21.32 -38.23 27.61
N ALA A 1575 -21.59 -39.49 27.98
CA ALA A 1575 -22.79 -40.21 27.57
C ALA A 1575 -24.05 -39.67 28.25
N ARG A 1576 -24.01 -39.46 29.57
CA ARG A 1576 -25.15 -39.02 30.39
C ARG A 1576 -25.53 -37.56 30.11
N ASN A 1577 -24.52 -36.69 29.95
CA ASN A 1577 -24.69 -35.24 29.85
C ASN A 1577 -24.60 -34.74 28.41
N VAL A 1578 -25.46 -35.21 27.50
CA VAL A 1578 -25.49 -34.72 26.10
C VAL A 1578 -25.98 -33.27 26.07
N PRO A 1579 -25.20 -32.27 25.58
CA PRO A 1579 -25.60 -30.88 25.61
C PRO A 1579 -26.94 -30.64 24.89
N GLY A 1580 -27.90 -29.99 25.56
CA GLY A 1580 -29.22 -29.68 24.99
C GLY A 1580 -30.30 -30.76 25.20
N PHE A 1581 -30.02 -31.81 25.97
CA PHE A 1581 -31.01 -32.83 26.32
C PHE A 1581 -31.03 -33.12 27.82
N LEU A 1582 -32.16 -33.63 28.32
CA LEU A 1582 -32.28 -34.12 29.70
C LEU A 1582 -31.29 -35.29 29.96
N PRO A 1583 -30.58 -35.30 31.09
CA PRO A 1583 -29.67 -36.40 31.42
C PRO A 1583 -30.38 -37.75 31.55
N THR A 1584 -29.95 -38.73 30.76
CA THR A 1584 -30.53 -40.09 30.79
C THR A 1584 -29.88 -40.95 31.89
N ASN A 1585 -30.73 -41.58 32.72
CA ASN A 1585 -30.29 -42.40 33.86
C ASN A 1585 -30.29 -43.93 33.59
N ASP A 1586 -30.93 -44.40 32.52
CA ASP A 1586 -31.01 -45.84 32.22
C ASP A 1586 -29.81 -46.38 31.43
N LEU A 1587 -29.36 -47.56 31.80
CA LEU A 1587 -28.06 -48.13 31.41
C LEU A 1587 -28.16 -49.44 30.61
N SER A 1588 -29.35 -49.80 30.10
CA SER A 1588 -29.58 -51.12 29.49
C SER A 1588 -30.62 -51.16 28.36
N GLN A 1589 -30.16 -51.01 27.10
CA GLN A 1589 -30.65 -51.80 25.96
C GLN A 1589 -29.74 -51.62 24.71
N PRO A 1590 -29.22 -52.70 24.09
CA PRO A 1590 -28.38 -52.60 22.90
C PRO A 1590 -29.20 -52.76 21.60
N THR A 1591 -29.20 -51.74 20.75
CA THR A 1591 -29.88 -51.77 19.44
C THR A 1591 -28.92 -52.13 18.31
N GLY A 1592 -29.15 -53.28 17.67
CA GLY A 1592 -28.55 -53.61 16.38
C GLY A 1592 -29.64 -53.93 15.36
N PHE A 1593 -29.54 -53.37 14.15
CA PHE A 1593 -30.31 -53.81 12.99
C PHE A 1593 -29.46 -53.69 11.72
N LEU A 1594 -29.56 -54.69 10.84
CA LEU A 1594 -28.84 -54.79 9.58
C LEU A 1594 -29.81 -54.55 8.42
N ALA A 1595 -29.37 -53.81 7.40
CA ALA A 1595 -30.07 -53.66 6.12
C ALA A 1595 -29.07 -53.80 4.97
N GLN A 1596 -29.46 -54.50 3.89
CA GLN A 1596 -28.55 -54.89 2.81
C GLN A 1596 -28.49 -53.86 1.68
N PRO A 1597 -27.32 -53.69 1.00
CA PRO A 1597 -27.17 -52.73 -0.10
C PRO A 1597 -27.65 -53.29 -1.45
N MET A 1598 -28.32 -52.45 -2.24
CA MET A 1598 -28.75 -52.73 -3.61
C MET A 1598 -27.82 -52.04 -4.65
N LYS A 1599 -27.82 -52.48 -5.90
CA LYS A 1599 -26.70 -52.29 -6.86
C LYS A 1599 -26.97 -51.33 -8.04
N GLN A 1600 -25.86 -50.72 -8.51
CA GLN A 1600 -25.49 -50.37 -9.91
C GLN A 1600 -26.25 -49.26 -10.69
N ALA A 1601 -25.51 -48.16 -10.94
CA ALA A 1601 -25.57 -47.28 -12.13
C ALA A 1601 -24.12 -46.75 -12.33
N TRP A 1602 -23.35 -47.27 -13.30
CA TRP A 1602 -23.09 -46.72 -14.66
C TRP A 1602 -22.29 -45.39 -14.67
N ALA A 1603 -21.29 -45.29 -15.56
CA ALA A 1603 -20.19 -44.32 -15.49
C ALA A 1603 -20.30 -43.16 -16.50
N THR A 1604 -19.55 -42.08 -16.23
CA THR A 1604 -19.51 -40.82 -17.02
C THR A 1604 -18.42 -40.83 -18.11
N ASP A 1605 -18.54 -39.89 -19.05
CA ASP A 1605 -17.91 -39.95 -20.38
C ASP A 1605 -17.32 -38.58 -20.78
N ASP A 1606 -16.01 -38.40 -20.55
CA ASP A 1606 -15.35 -37.08 -20.57
C ASP A 1606 -15.06 -36.52 -21.97
N VAL A 1607 -14.89 -37.37 -22.99
CA VAL A 1607 -14.50 -36.96 -24.36
C VAL A 1607 -15.55 -36.03 -24.99
N ALA A 1608 -16.82 -36.26 -24.68
CA ALA A 1608 -17.93 -35.43 -25.17
C ALA A 1608 -17.80 -33.97 -24.73
N GLN A 1609 -17.28 -33.69 -23.53
CA GLN A 1609 -17.12 -32.32 -23.02
C GLN A 1609 -16.05 -31.53 -23.79
N ILE A 1610 -15.02 -32.22 -24.29
CA ILE A 1610 -13.93 -31.61 -25.06
C ILE A 1610 -14.45 -31.18 -26.43
N TYR A 1611 -15.24 -32.05 -27.08
CA TYR A 1611 -15.93 -31.69 -28.32
C TYR A 1611 -16.96 -30.58 -28.11
N ASP A 1612 -17.77 -30.61 -27.06
CA ASP A 1612 -18.77 -29.57 -26.79
C ASP A 1612 -18.12 -28.20 -26.54
N LYS A 1613 -16.96 -28.15 -25.87
CA LYS A 1613 -16.15 -26.94 -25.77
C LYS A 1613 -15.63 -26.48 -27.13
N CYS A 1614 -15.05 -27.40 -27.91
CA CYS A 1614 -14.49 -27.12 -29.23
C CYS A 1614 -15.55 -26.58 -30.22
N ILE A 1615 -16.76 -27.15 -30.19
CA ILE A 1615 -17.95 -26.67 -30.91
C ILE A 1615 -18.25 -25.22 -30.51
N THR A 1616 -18.36 -24.96 -29.20
CA THR A 1616 -18.70 -23.62 -28.67
C THR A 1616 -17.66 -22.56 -29.06
N GLU A 1617 -16.37 -22.90 -29.04
CA GLU A 1617 -15.29 -21.98 -29.45
C GLU A 1617 -15.29 -21.75 -30.97
N LEU A 1618 -15.44 -22.81 -31.79
CA LEU A 1618 -15.58 -22.67 -33.25
C LEU A 1618 -16.80 -21.84 -33.65
N GLU A 1619 -17.93 -22.01 -32.97
CA GLU A 1619 -19.14 -21.21 -33.18
C GLU A 1619 -18.89 -19.73 -32.86
N GLN A 1620 -18.15 -19.40 -31.80
CA GLN A 1620 -17.77 -18.01 -31.49
C GLN A 1620 -16.86 -17.40 -32.55
N HIS A 1621 -15.84 -18.14 -33.02
CA HIS A 1621 -14.98 -17.67 -34.11
C HIS A 1621 -15.76 -17.49 -35.43
N LEU A 1622 -16.74 -18.37 -35.73
CA LEU A 1622 -17.61 -18.26 -36.90
C LEU A 1622 -18.59 -17.07 -36.84
N HIS A 1623 -19.16 -16.78 -35.66
CA HIS A 1623 -20.01 -15.59 -35.46
C HIS A 1623 -19.23 -14.27 -35.54
N ALA A 1624 -17.91 -14.31 -35.29
CA ALA A 1624 -17.02 -13.15 -35.41
C ALA A 1624 -16.54 -12.87 -36.86
N ILE A 1625 -16.92 -13.69 -37.85
CA ILE A 1625 -16.61 -13.44 -39.26
C ILE A 1625 -17.71 -12.54 -39.86
N PRO A 1626 -17.38 -11.38 -40.45
CA PRO A 1626 -18.37 -10.50 -41.09
C PRO A 1626 -19.24 -11.20 -42.13
N PRO A 1627 -20.55 -10.87 -42.26
CA PRO A 1627 -21.44 -11.48 -43.25
C PRO A 1627 -20.92 -11.40 -44.69
N THR A 1628 -20.26 -10.30 -45.05
CA THR A 1628 -19.59 -10.09 -46.35
C THR A 1628 -18.52 -11.13 -46.67
N LEU A 1629 -17.91 -11.76 -45.66
CA LEU A 1629 -16.92 -12.83 -45.79
C LEU A 1629 -17.54 -14.23 -45.61
N ALA A 1630 -18.83 -14.35 -45.31
CA ALA A 1630 -19.51 -15.64 -45.08
C ALA A 1630 -19.60 -16.55 -46.32
N MET A 1631 -19.35 -16.00 -47.51
CA MET A 1631 -19.23 -16.74 -48.78
C MET A 1631 -17.78 -17.06 -49.18
N ASN A 1632 -16.78 -16.58 -48.43
CA ASN A 1632 -15.38 -16.94 -48.69
C ASN A 1632 -15.18 -18.47 -48.52
N PRO A 1633 -14.46 -19.16 -49.42
CA PRO A 1633 -14.17 -20.59 -49.29
C PRO A 1633 -13.65 -21.00 -47.90
N GLN A 1634 -12.84 -20.15 -47.26
CA GLN A 1634 -12.29 -20.38 -45.92
C GLN A 1634 -13.39 -20.33 -44.83
N ALA A 1635 -14.36 -19.42 -44.94
CA ALA A 1635 -15.50 -19.37 -44.02
C ALA A 1635 -16.44 -20.56 -44.22
N GLN A 1636 -16.60 -21.05 -45.46
CA GLN A 1636 -17.33 -22.29 -45.73
C GLN A 1636 -16.59 -23.52 -45.21
N ALA A 1637 -15.26 -23.58 -45.38
CA ALA A 1637 -14.41 -24.64 -44.83
C ALA A 1637 -14.45 -24.68 -43.30
N LEU A 1638 -14.50 -23.54 -42.61
CA LEU A 1638 -14.69 -23.50 -41.15
C LEU A 1638 -16.06 -24.02 -40.70
N ARG A 1639 -17.15 -23.72 -41.42
CA ARG A 1639 -18.45 -24.36 -41.16
C ARG A 1639 -18.37 -25.87 -41.36
N SER A 1640 -17.69 -26.32 -42.42
CA SER A 1640 -17.52 -27.76 -42.68
C SER A 1640 -16.50 -28.44 -41.76
N LEU A 1641 -15.63 -27.68 -41.09
CA LEU A 1641 -14.81 -28.18 -39.97
C LEU A 1641 -15.70 -28.41 -38.74
N LEU A 1642 -16.54 -27.43 -38.38
CA LEU A 1642 -17.52 -27.54 -37.30
C LEU A 1642 -18.48 -28.73 -37.51
N GLU A 1643 -19.01 -28.92 -38.72
CA GLU A 1643 -19.83 -30.10 -39.07
C GLU A 1643 -19.11 -31.42 -38.76
N VAL A 1644 -17.81 -31.51 -39.05
CA VAL A 1644 -17.02 -32.73 -38.79
C VAL A 1644 -16.69 -32.88 -37.30
N VAL A 1645 -16.48 -31.78 -36.55
CA VAL A 1645 -16.37 -31.84 -35.08
C VAL A 1645 -17.67 -32.38 -34.47
N VAL A 1646 -18.84 -31.87 -34.90
CA VAL A 1646 -20.15 -32.37 -34.47
C VAL A 1646 -20.36 -33.84 -34.87
N LEU A 1647 -19.88 -34.25 -36.06
CA LEU A 1647 -19.94 -35.64 -36.52
C LEU A 1647 -19.06 -36.57 -35.68
N SER A 1648 -17.81 -36.18 -35.33
CA SER A 1648 -16.95 -36.95 -34.43
C SER A 1648 -17.55 -37.06 -33.03
N ARG A 1649 -18.10 -35.96 -32.51
CA ARG A 1649 -18.80 -35.87 -31.21
C ARG A 1649 -20.00 -36.81 -31.12
N ASN A 1650 -20.76 -36.92 -32.20
CA ASN A 1650 -21.96 -37.76 -32.27
C ASN A 1650 -21.64 -39.24 -32.59
N SER A 1651 -20.65 -39.51 -33.45
CA SER A 1651 -20.26 -40.87 -33.85
C SER A 1651 -19.41 -41.59 -32.80
N ARG A 1652 -18.59 -40.86 -32.04
CA ARG A 1652 -17.72 -41.38 -30.95
C ARG A 1652 -16.67 -42.41 -31.40
N ASP A 1653 -16.44 -42.52 -32.72
CA ASP A 1653 -15.49 -43.47 -33.32
C ASP A 1653 -14.12 -42.80 -33.53
N ALA A 1654 -13.04 -43.53 -33.23
CA ALA A 1654 -11.67 -43.11 -33.54
C ALA A 1654 -11.43 -42.91 -35.04
N ILE A 1655 -12.20 -43.59 -35.91
CA ILE A 1655 -12.17 -43.36 -37.37
C ILE A 1655 -12.66 -41.94 -37.71
N ALA A 1656 -13.73 -41.47 -37.06
CA ALA A 1656 -14.26 -40.13 -37.27
C ALA A 1656 -13.33 -39.04 -36.70
N ALA A 1657 -12.64 -39.32 -35.58
CA ALA A 1657 -11.62 -38.44 -35.04
C ALA A 1657 -10.36 -38.37 -35.93
N LEU A 1658 -9.98 -39.47 -36.58
CA LEU A 1658 -8.90 -39.49 -37.57
C LEU A 1658 -9.27 -38.63 -38.80
N GLY A 1659 -10.49 -38.75 -39.31
CA GLY A 1659 -11.00 -37.92 -40.41
C GLY A 1659 -11.06 -36.42 -40.06
N LEU A 1660 -11.45 -36.09 -38.83
CA LEU A 1660 -11.39 -34.72 -38.31
C LEU A 1660 -9.95 -34.20 -38.24
N LEU A 1661 -9.02 -35.01 -37.74
CA LEU A 1661 -7.59 -34.66 -37.67
C LEU A 1661 -7.01 -34.41 -39.07
N GLN A 1662 -7.27 -35.30 -40.03
CA GLN A 1662 -6.82 -35.12 -41.41
C GLN A 1662 -7.38 -33.82 -42.00
N LYS A 1663 -8.70 -33.59 -41.91
CA LYS A 1663 -9.33 -32.35 -42.42
C LYS A 1663 -8.79 -31.09 -41.74
N ALA A 1664 -8.45 -31.15 -40.45
CA ALA A 1664 -7.87 -30.03 -39.71
C ALA A 1664 -6.39 -29.77 -40.08
N VAL A 1665 -5.61 -30.79 -40.46
CA VAL A 1665 -4.25 -30.62 -40.99
C VAL A 1665 -4.27 -30.15 -42.44
N GLU A 1666 -5.06 -30.80 -43.31
CA GLU A 1666 -5.22 -30.43 -44.72
C GLU A 1666 -5.73 -29.00 -44.87
N GLY A 1667 -6.75 -28.61 -44.10
CA GLY A 1667 -7.27 -27.24 -44.10
C GLY A 1667 -6.24 -26.18 -43.69
N LEU A 1668 -5.35 -26.50 -42.74
CA LEU A 1668 -4.25 -25.60 -42.36
C LEU A 1668 -3.16 -25.51 -43.45
N LEU A 1669 -2.87 -26.61 -44.15
CA LEU A 1669 -1.91 -26.66 -45.26
C LEU A 1669 -2.43 -25.95 -46.53
N ASP A 1670 -3.74 -25.97 -46.77
CA ASP A 1670 -4.45 -25.23 -47.83
C ASP A 1670 -4.67 -23.73 -47.48
N ALA A 1671 -4.11 -23.23 -46.38
CA ALA A 1671 -4.20 -21.82 -45.97
C ALA A 1671 -3.34 -20.88 -46.86
N THR A 1672 -3.74 -20.79 -48.14
CA THR A 1672 -3.07 -20.09 -49.22
C THR A 1672 -3.16 -18.56 -49.11
N SER A 1673 -2.11 -17.88 -49.57
CA SER A 1673 -1.85 -16.45 -49.39
C SER A 1673 -2.64 -15.56 -50.36
N GLY A 1674 -3.98 -15.61 -50.27
CA GLY A 1674 -4.89 -14.81 -51.12
C GLY A 1674 -6.13 -14.23 -50.40
N ALA A 1675 -6.28 -14.42 -49.10
CA ALA A 1675 -7.44 -13.97 -48.33
C ALA A 1675 -7.14 -12.80 -47.38
N ASP A 1676 -8.20 -12.21 -46.83
CA ASP A 1676 -8.12 -11.18 -45.79
C ASP A 1676 -7.34 -11.67 -44.57
N ALA A 1677 -6.48 -10.82 -44.00
CA ALA A 1677 -5.53 -11.20 -42.97
C ALA A 1677 -6.20 -11.65 -41.66
N ASP A 1678 -7.30 -10.99 -41.25
CA ASP A 1678 -8.01 -11.34 -40.02
C ASP A 1678 -8.83 -12.62 -40.20
N LEU A 1679 -9.38 -12.85 -41.40
CA LEU A 1679 -10.01 -14.13 -41.73
C LEU A 1679 -8.98 -15.27 -41.76
N LEU A 1680 -7.81 -15.06 -42.39
CA LEU A 1680 -6.74 -16.05 -42.49
C LEU A 1680 -6.18 -16.41 -41.10
N LEU A 1681 -6.06 -15.41 -40.22
CA LEU A 1681 -5.66 -15.61 -38.82
C LEU A 1681 -6.68 -16.48 -38.07
N ARG A 1682 -7.95 -16.08 -38.05
CA ARG A 1682 -9.05 -16.84 -37.41
C ARG A 1682 -9.17 -18.25 -37.98
N TYR A 1683 -8.98 -18.40 -39.28
CA TYR A 1683 -8.98 -19.68 -39.98
C TYR A 1683 -7.87 -20.60 -39.45
N ARG A 1684 -6.63 -20.10 -39.34
CA ARG A 1684 -5.48 -20.83 -38.77
C ARG A 1684 -5.70 -21.17 -37.29
N GLU A 1685 -6.22 -20.23 -36.50
CA GLU A 1685 -6.57 -20.43 -35.08
C GLU A 1685 -7.59 -21.57 -34.90
N CYS A 1686 -8.67 -21.59 -35.67
CA CYS A 1686 -9.71 -22.63 -35.58
C CYS A 1686 -9.18 -24.04 -35.88
N HIS A 1687 -8.32 -24.18 -36.88
CA HIS A 1687 -7.71 -25.47 -37.22
C HIS A 1687 -6.75 -25.93 -36.11
N LEU A 1688 -5.92 -25.02 -35.58
CA LEU A 1688 -5.04 -25.31 -34.43
C LEU A 1688 -5.84 -25.64 -33.15
N LEU A 1689 -7.01 -25.02 -32.94
CA LEU A 1689 -7.89 -25.26 -31.80
C LEU A 1689 -8.45 -26.69 -31.83
N VAL A 1690 -8.90 -27.18 -33.00
CA VAL A 1690 -9.32 -28.57 -33.19
C VAL A 1690 -8.16 -29.55 -32.92
N LEU A 1691 -6.97 -29.28 -33.49
CA LEU A 1691 -5.81 -30.17 -33.32
C LEU A 1691 -5.35 -30.24 -31.85
N LYS A 1692 -5.36 -29.10 -31.13
CA LYS A 1692 -5.08 -29.06 -29.67
C LYS A 1692 -6.14 -29.78 -28.84
N ALA A 1693 -7.42 -29.68 -29.20
CA ALA A 1693 -8.50 -30.40 -28.53
C ALA A 1693 -8.36 -31.93 -28.66
N LEU A 1694 -7.88 -32.42 -29.81
CA LEU A 1694 -7.56 -33.84 -30.01
C LEU A 1694 -6.27 -34.28 -29.29
N GLN A 1695 -5.31 -33.34 -29.10
CA GLN A 1695 -4.06 -33.56 -28.39
C GLN A 1695 -4.23 -33.69 -26.86
N ASP A 1696 -5.35 -33.21 -26.30
CA ASP A 1696 -5.67 -33.31 -24.86
C ASP A 1696 -5.55 -34.76 -24.37
N GLY A 1697 -4.92 -34.97 -23.21
CA GLY A 1697 -4.73 -36.30 -22.61
C GLY A 1697 -6.03 -37.01 -22.20
N ARG A 1698 -7.16 -36.28 -22.18
CA ARG A 1698 -8.51 -36.81 -21.95
C ARG A 1698 -9.22 -37.19 -23.26
N ALA A 1699 -8.66 -36.86 -24.42
CA ALA A 1699 -9.13 -37.23 -25.75
C ALA A 1699 -8.27 -38.37 -26.31
N TYR A 1700 -7.34 -38.07 -27.22
CA TYR A 1700 -6.46 -39.06 -27.86
C TYR A 1700 -4.99 -38.93 -27.45
N GLY A 1701 -4.61 -37.81 -26.85
CA GLY A 1701 -3.27 -37.56 -26.32
C GLY A 1701 -2.21 -37.25 -27.38
N SER A 1702 -1.18 -36.50 -26.97
CA SER A 1702 -0.08 -36.08 -27.82
C SER A 1702 0.60 -37.19 -28.65
N PRO A 1703 0.93 -38.39 -28.11
CA PRO A 1703 1.66 -39.40 -28.89
C PRO A 1703 0.86 -39.97 -30.07
N TRP A 1704 -0.47 -40.04 -29.97
CA TRP A 1704 -1.33 -40.42 -31.10
C TRP A 1704 -1.52 -39.23 -32.04
N CYS A 1705 -1.92 -38.08 -31.51
CA CYS A 1705 -2.23 -36.89 -32.29
C CYS A 1705 -1.03 -36.45 -33.14
N ASN A 1706 0.14 -36.24 -32.52
CA ASN A 1706 1.34 -35.80 -33.22
C ASN A 1706 1.80 -36.82 -34.27
N LYS A 1707 1.66 -38.12 -34.01
CA LYS A 1707 2.00 -39.16 -34.99
C LYS A 1707 1.10 -39.11 -36.23
N GLN A 1708 -0.22 -38.94 -36.04
CA GLN A 1708 -1.14 -38.83 -37.18
C GLN A 1708 -0.98 -37.50 -37.92
N ILE A 1709 -0.71 -36.38 -37.23
CA ILE A 1709 -0.43 -35.08 -37.86
C ILE A 1709 0.86 -35.16 -38.68
N THR A 1710 1.95 -35.71 -38.12
CA THR A 1710 3.23 -35.88 -38.83
C THR A 1710 3.07 -36.81 -40.03
N ARG A 1711 2.30 -37.88 -39.89
CA ARG A 1711 1.97 -38.77 -41.01
C ARG A 1711 1.17 -38.04 -42.10
N CYS A 1712 0.14 -37.27 -41.72
CA CYS A 1712 -0.66 -36.49 -42.65
C CYS A 1712 0.18 -35.42 -43.38
N LEU A 1713 1.14 -34.80 -42.70
CA LEU A 1713 2.09 -33.84 -43.27
C LEU A 1713 3.11 -34.51 -44.23
N ILE A 1714 3.54 -35.74 -43.95
CA ILE A 1714 4.42 -36.51 -44.83
C ILE A 1714 3.67 -37.03 -46.06
N GLU A 1715 2.44 -37.52 -45.88
CA GLU A 1715 1.59 -38.12 -46.92
C GLU A 1715 0.75 -37.09 -47.72
N CYS A 1716 0.82 -35.79 -47.39
CA CYS A 1716 0.09 -34.75 -48.14
C CYS A 1716 0.61 -34.54 -49.56
N ARG A 1717 -0.22 -33.92 -50.40
CA ARG A 1717 0.10 -33.62 -51.81
C ARG A 1717 1.18 -32.56 -51.93
N ASP A 1718 2.05 -32.71 -52.93
CA ASP A 1718 3.19 -31.81 -53.18
C ASP A 1718 2.79 -30.34 -53.37
N GLU A 1719 1.54 -30.08 -53.80
CA GLU A 1719 0.87 -28.77 -53.87
C GLU A 1719 0.93 -27.98 -52.54
N TYR A 1720 0.78 -28.67 -51.40
CA TYR A 1720 0.71 -28.05 -50.06
C TYR A 1720 1.90 -28.40 -49.17
N LYS A 1721 2.65 -29.47 -49.52
CA LYS A 1721 3.74 -30.08 -48.75
C LYS A 1721 4.89 -29.14 -48.38
N TYR A 1722 5.02 -28.03 -49.10
CA TYR A 1722 6.06 -27.01 -48.92
C TYR A 1722 5.48 -25.64 -48.47
N ASN A 1723 4.29 -25.60 -47.86
CA ASN A 1723 3.73 -24.39 -47.25
C ASN A 1723 4.44 -24.06 -45.92
N VAL A 1724 5.47 -23.21 -45.99
CA VAL A 1724 6.34 -22.86 -44.84
C VAL A 1724 5.55 -22.33 -43.65
N GLU A 1725 4.60 -21.41 -43.85
CA GLU A 1725 3.82 -20.81 -42.76
C GLU A 1725 2.93 -21.83 -42.04
N ALA A 1726 2.31 -22.74 -42.79
CA ALA A 1726 1.47 -23.79 -42.21
C ALA A 1726 2.30 -24.83 -41.42
N VAL A 1727 3.49 -25.19 -41.93
CA VAL A 1727 4.41 -26.11 -41.25
C VAL A 1727 5.03 -25.46 -40.01
N GLU A 1728 5.41 -24.18 -40.08
CA GLU A 1728 5.86 -23.41 -38.91
C GLU A 1728 4.78 -23.43 -37.82
N LEU A 1729 3.51 -23.18 -38.16
CA LEU A 1729 2.41 -23.19 -37.20
C LEU A 1729 2.20 -24.58 -36.54
N LEU A 1730 2.30 -25.68 -37.27
CA LEU A 1730 2.22 -27.03 -36.68
C LEU A 1730 3.40 -27.32 -35.74
N ILE A 1731 4.61 -26.94 -36.17
CA ILE A 1731 5.86 -27.10 -35.42
C ILE A 1731 5.84 -26.27 -34.12
N ARG A 1732 5.49 -24.98 -34.22
CA ARG A 1732 5.43 -23.98 -33.14
C ARG A 1732 4.36 -24.28 -32.09
N ASN A 1733 3.40 -25.13 -32.42
CA ASN A 1733 2.37 -25.62 -31.50
C ASN A 1733 2.63 -27.07 -31.01
N HIS A 1734 3.84 -27.61 -31.23
CA HIS A 1734 4.23 -28.97 -30.85
C HIS A 1734 3.29 -30.07 -31.38
N LEU A 1735 2.79 -29.92 -32.61
CA LEU A 1735 1.89 -30.88 -33.26
C LEU A 1735 2.63 -31.87 -34.20
N VAL A 1736 3.91 -31.65 -34.47
CA VAL A 1736 4.76 -32.49 -35.33
C VAL A 1736 5.78 -33.24 -34.46
N ASN A 1737 6.03 -34.52 -34.73
CA ASN A 1737 7.21 -35.23 -34.23
C ASN A 1737 8.40 -34.87 -35.14
N MET A 1738 9.30 -34.02 -34.64
CA MET A 1738 10.34 -33.45 -35.49
C MET A 1738 11.30 -34.53 -36.03
N GLN A 1739 11.67 -35.54 -35.25
CA GLN A 1739 12.60 -36.60 -35.68
C GLN A 1739 12.12 -37.33 -36.95
N GLN A 1740 10.82 -37.63 -37.06
CA GLN A 1740 10.24 -38.25 -38.26
C GLN A 1740 10.14 -37.27 -39.44
N TYR A 1741 9.88 -35.98 -39.16
CA TYR A 1741 9.77 -34.97 -40.20
C TYR A 1741 11.12 -34.54 -40.78
N ASP A 1742 12.13 -34.32 -39.92
CA ASP A 1742 13.52 -34.01 -40.28
C ASP A 1742 14.14 -35.10 -41.17
N LEU A 1743 14.02 -36.36 -40.77
CA LEU A 1743 14.52 -37.49 -41.56
C LEU A 1743 13.83 -37.59 -42.93
N HIS A 1744 12.51 -37.35 -42.99
CA HIS A 1744 11.76 -37.32 -44.26
C HIS A 1744 12.13 -36.09 -45.12
N LEU A 1745 12.36 -34.92 -44.52
CA LEU A 1745 12.75 -33.70 -45.23
C LEU A 1745 14.16 -33.83 -45.82
N ALA A 1746 15.11 -34.39 -45.07
CA ALA A 1746 16.43 -34.76 -45.56
C ALA A 1746 16.34 -35.71 -46.77
N GLN A 1747 15.59 -36.81 -46.65
CA GLN A 1747 15.34 -37.75 -47.76
C GLN A 1747 14.65 -37.09 -48.96
N SER A 1748 13.77 -36.11 -48.73
CA SER A 1748 13.09 -35.35 -49.78
C SER A 1748 14.04 -34.43 -50.56
N MET A 1749 15.12 -33.95 -49.94
CA MET A 1749 16.18 -33.19 -50.61
C MET A 1749 17.13 -34.08 -51.42
N GLU A 1750 17.46 -35.27 -50.90
CA GLU A 1750 18.40 -36.19 -51.57
C GLU A 1750 17.78 -36.92 -52.77
N ASN A 1751 16.47 -37.18 -52.75
CA ASN A 1751 15.75 -37.79 -53.86
C ASN A 1751 15.64 -36.86 -55.08
N GLY A 1752 16.66 -36.88 -55.93
CA GLY A 1752 16.64 -36.30 -57.28
C GLY A 1752 16.89 -34.80 -57.36
N LEU A 1753 17.52 -34.19 -56.35
CA LEU A 1753 17.76 -32.74 -56.26
C LEU A 1753 16.44 -31.93 -56.34
N ASN A 1754 15.45 -32.31 -55.56
CA ASN A 1754 14.18 -31.59 -55.45
C ASN A 1754 14.40 -30.16 -54.94
N TYR A 1755 14.49 -29.21 -55.87
CA TYR A 1755 14.79 -27.81 -55.58
C TYR A 1755 13.75 -27.15 -54.64
N MET A 1756 12.48 -27.57 -54.72
CA MET A 1756 11.44 -27.07 -53.81
C MET A 1756 11.67 -27.54 -52.38
N ALA A 1757 12.03 -28.82 -52.17
CA ALA A 1757 12.38 -29.33 -50.84
C ALA A 1757 13.62 -28.63 -50.24
N VAL A 1758 14.63 -28.34 -51.07
CA VAL A 1758 15.85 -27.63 -50.61
C VAL A 1758 15.56 -26.17 -50.27
N ALA A 1759 14.80 -25.46 -51.13
CA ALA A 1759 14.41 -24.07 -50.86
C ALA A 1759 13.52 -23.95 -49.61
N PHE A 1760 12.56 -24.87 -49.45
CA PHE A 1760 11.72 -25.00 -48.27
C PHE A 1760 12.56 -25.24 -47.00
N ALA A 1761 13.49 -26.21 -47.03
CA ALA A 1761 14.37 -26.51 -45.91
C ALA A 1761 15.24 -25.31 -45.52
N MET A 1762 15.80 -24.58 -46.50
CA MET A 1762 16.55 -23.34 -46.26
C MET A 1762 15.70 -22.27 -45.58
N GLN A 1763 14.45 -22.06 -46.05
CA GLN A 1763 13.56 -21.05 -45.48
C GLN A 1763 13.10 -21.42 -44.07
N LEU A 1764 12.79 -22.70 -43.83
CA LEU A 1764 12.40 -23.23 -42.52
C LEU A 1764 13.56 -23.13 -41.51
N VAL A 1765 14.78 -23.54 -41.90
CA VAL A 1765 16.00 -23.37 -41.09
C VAL A 1765 16.27 -21.89 -40.77
N LYS A 1766 16.08 -20.97 -41.73
CA LYS A 1766 16.25 -19.54 -41.49
C LYS A 1766 15.23 -19.00 -40.47
N ILE A 1767 13.95 -19.32 -40.62
CA ILE A 1767 12.89 -18.83 -39.71
C ILE A 1767 13.12 -19.36 -38.29
N LEU A 1768 13.32 -20.68 -38.15
CA LEU A 1768 13.36 -21.35 -36.84
C LEU A 1768 14.68 -21.14 -36.07
N LEU A 1769 15.82 -20.98 -36.75
CA LEU A 1769 17.14 -20.93 -36.10
C LEU A 1769 17.86 -19.58 -36.23
N VAL A 1770 17.45 -18.69 -37.16
CA VAL A 1770 18.09 -17.39 -37.39
C VAL A 1770 17.18 -16.21 -37.05
N ASP A 1771 15.97 -16.16 -37.60
CA ASP A 1771 15.13 -14.95 -37.52
C ASP A 1771 14.40 -14.79 -36.17
N GLU A 1772 13.70 -15.82 -35.68
CA GLU A 1772 12.82 -15.73 -34.48
C GLU A 1772 13.52 -16.20 -33.17
N ARG A 1773 14.81 -15.92 -33.03
CA ARG A 1773 15.68 -16.49 -31.98
C ARG A 1773 15.29 -16.16 -30.52
N SER A 1774 14.35 -15.24 -30.30
CA SER A 1774 13.79 -14.90 -28.98
C SER A 1774 12.61 -15.79 -28.53
N VAL A 1775 12.09 -16.66 -29.40
CA VAL A 1775 10.91 -17.52 -29.12
C VAL A 1775 11.14 -18.98 -29.55
N ALA A 1776 12.37 -19.35 -29.93
CA ALA A 1776 12.67 -20.64 -30.54
C ALA A 1776 12.58 -21.82 -29.54
N HIS A 1777 11.53 -22.63 -29.68
CA HIS A 1777 11.37 -23.92 -28.98
C HIS A 1777 12.14 -25.09 -29.63
N ILE A 1778 12.98 -24.81 -30.64
CA ILE A 1778 13.57 -25.80 -31.57
C ILE A 1778 15.07 -25.54 -31.68
N THR A 1779 15.86 -26.60 -31.66
CA THR A 1779 17.32 -26.55 -31.71
C THR A 1779 17.87 -27.07 -33.04
N GLU A 1780 19.17 -26.88 -33.28
CA GLU A 1780 19.88 -27.52 -34.41
C GLU A 1780 19.86 -29.05 -34.34
N ALA A 1781 19.67 -29.65 -33.15
CA ALA A 1781 19.57 -31.10 -32.99
C ALA A 1781 18.22 -31.66 -33.48
N ASP A 1782 17.16 -30.86 -33.46
CA ASP A 1782 15.82 -31.26 -33.93
C ASP A 1782 15.70 -31.26 -35.46
N LEU A 1783 16.62 -30.57 -36.15
CA LEU A 1783 16.73 -30.49 -37.63
C LEU A 1783 18.07 -31.07 -38.13
N PHE A 1784 18.65 -32.02 -37.39
CA PHE A 1784 20.00 -32.51 -37.61
C PHE A 1784 20.23 -33.06 -39.03
N HIS A 1785 19.35 -33.93 -39.52
CA HIS A 1785 19.53 -34.54 -40.85
C HIS A 1785 19.32 -33.50 -41.96
N THR A 1786 18.38 -32.58 -41.78
CA THR A 1786 18.12 -31.46 -42.69
C THR A 1786 19.37 -30.56 -42.80
N ILE A 1787 19.98 -30.20 -41.67
CA ILE A 1787 21.22 -29.40 -41.64
C ILE A 1787 22.39 -30.18 -42.26
N GLU A 1788 22.54 -31.47 -41.95
CA GLU A 1788 23.62 -32.29 -42.52
C GLU A 1788 23.49 -32.39 -44.05
N THR A 1789 22.29 -32.67 -44.57
CA THR A 1789 22.03 -32.71 -46.02
C THR A 1789 22.18 -31.34 -46.68
N LEU A 1790 21.79 -30.24 -46.04
CA LEU A 1790 22.05 -28.88 -46.56
C LEU A 1790 23.56 -28.57 -46.62
N MET A 1791 24.33 -28.95 -45.60
CA MET A 1791 25.79 -28.85 -45.63
C MET A 1791 26.41 -29.74 -46.73
N ARG A 1792 25.87 -30.95 -46.92
CA ARG A 1792 26.28 -31.91 -47.96
C ARG A 1792 26.03 -31.33 -49.37
N ILE A 1793 24.86 -30.74 -49.61
CA ILE A 1793 24.51 -30.04 -50.87
C ILE A 1793 25.45 -28.85 -51.12
N ASN A 1794 25.68 -28.02 -50.10
CA ASN A 1794 26.59 -26.87 -50.18
C ASN A 1794 28.03 -27.28 -50.54
N ALA A 1795 28.51 -28.41 -50.01
CA ALA A 1795 29.87 -28.90 -50.25
C ALA A 1795 30.08 -29.51 -51.66
N HIS A 1796 29.06 -30.16 -52.23
CA HIS A 1796 29.18 -30.87 -53.51
C HIS A 1796 28.82 -30.01 -54.73
N SER A 1797 27.92 -29.03 -54.59
CA SER A 1797 27.37 -28.24 -55.70
C SER A 1797 28.30 -27.11 -56.18
N ARG A 1798 29.47 -27.44 -56.74
CA ARG A 1798 30.49 -26.51 -57.28
C ARG A 1798 30.07 -25.68 -58.53
N GLY A 1799 28.78 -25.43 -58.73
CA GLY A 1799 28.26 -24.62 -59.84
C GLY A 1799 26.77 -24.25 -59.72
N ASN A 1800 25.96 -25.12 -59.11
CA ASN A 1800 24.49 -24.97 -59.01
C ASN A 1800 24.00 -24.95 -57.54
N ALA A 1801 24.78 -24.43 -56.60
CA ALA A 1801 24.32 -24.27 -55.21
C ALA A 1801 23.18 -23.22 -55.14
N PRO A 1802 22.08 -23.45 -54.40
CA PRO A 1802 21.02 -22.46 -54.24
C PRO A 1802 21.52 -21.15 -53.65
N GLU A 1803 21.03 -20.04 -54.19
CA GLU A 1803 21.45 -18.69 -53.79
C GLU A 1803 21.12 -18.44 -52.30
N GLY A 1804 22.11 -17.91 -51.55
CA GLY A 1804 22.01 -17.70 -50.11
C GLY A 1804 22.34 -18.92 -49.21
N LEU A 1805 22.39 -20.16 -49.74
CA LEU A 1805 22.72 -21.34 -48.92
C LEU A 1805 24.09 -21.23 -48.19
N PRO A 1806 25.18 -20.74 -48.81
CA PRO A 1806 26.46 -20.59 -48.10
C PRO A 1806 26.37 -19.63 -46.91
N GLN A 1807 25.65 -18.52 -47.05
CA GLN A 1807 25.47 -17.50 -46.03
C GLN A 1807 24.62 -18.02 -44.86
N LEU A 1808 23.54 -18.77 -45.16
CA LEU A 1808 22.72 -19.41 -44.13
C LEU A 1808 23.56 -20.38 -43.29
N MET A 1809 24.38 -21.22 -43.94
CA MET A 1809 25.28 -22.17 -43.26
C MET A 1809 26.40 -21.46 -42.46
N GLU A 1810 26.82 -20.27 -42.86
CA GLU A 1810 27.82 -19.46 -42.14
C GLU A 1810 27.22 -18.75 -40.91
N VAL A 1811 25.97 -18.27 -41.01
CA VAL A 1811 25.22 -17.75 -39.86
C VAL A 1811 24.91 -18.84 -38.84
N VAL A 1812 24.50 -20.04 -39.27
CA VAL A 1812 24.35 -21.21 -38.38
C VAL A 1812 25.69 -21.58 -37.72
N ARG A 1813 26.78 -21.69 -38.49
CA ARG A 1813 28.09 -22.08 -37.93
C ARG A 1813 28.69 -21.06 -36.95
N SER A 1814 28.61 -19.77 -37.25
CA SER A 1814 29.11 -18.71 -36.35
C SER A 1814 28.29 -18.61 -35.05
N ASN A 1815 27.02 -19.01 -35.09
CA ASN A 1815 26.17 -19.15 -33.92
C ASN A 1815 26.53 -20.33 -33.01
N TYR A 1816 27.10 -21.40 -33.57
CA TYR A 1816 27.48 -22.63 -32.86
C TYR A 1816 28.71 -22.45 -31.96
N GLU A 1817 29.75 -21.74 -32.44
CA GLU A 1817 31.00 -21.53 -31.67
C GLU A 1817 30.79 -20.78 -30.36
N ALA A 1818 29.86 -19.81 -30.34
CA ALA A 1818 29.54 -18.99 -29.16
C ALA A 1818 28.98 -19.79 -27.95
N MET A 1819 28.59 -21.05 -28.15
CA MET A 1819 28.02 -21.91 -27.10
C MET A 1819 29.01 -22.95 -26.56
N ILE A 1820 30.04 -23.32 -27.35
CA ILE A 1820 30.93 -24.45 -27.06
C ILE A 1820 32.14 -24.11 -26.17
N ASP A 1821 32.48 -22.83 -26.02
CA ASP A 1821 33.67 -22.38 -25.26
C ASP A 1821 33.54 -22.53 -23.72
N ARG A 1822 32.63 -23.39 -23.25
CA ARG A 1822 32.52 -23.87 -21.87
C ARG A 1822 33.42 -25.09 -21.67
N ALA A 1823 34.68 -24.82 -21.35
CA ALA A 1823 35.76 -25.77 -21.08
C ALA A 1823 35.32 -27.17 -20.59
N HIS A 1824 35.46 -28.15 -21.50
CA HIS A 1824 35.21 -29.56 -21.23
C HIS A 1824 36.19 -30.08 -20.15
N GLY A 1825 35.66 -30.56 -19.02
CA GLY A 1825 36.45 -31.13 -17.92
C GLY A 1825 36.43 -30.38 -16.58
N GLY A 1826 35.74 -29.22 -16.49
CA GLY A 1826 35.55 -28.54 -15.20
C GLY A 1826 34.66 -29.33 -14.21
N PRO A 1827 34.79 -29.13 -12.89
CA PRO A 1827 34.01 -29.88 -11.87
C PRO A 1827 32.49 -29.65 -11.93
N ASN A 1828 32.04 -28.63 -12.68
CA ASN A 1828 30.63 -28.36 -12.93
C ASN A 1828 30.07 -29.09 -14.17
N PHE A 1829 30.84 -29.94 -14.84
CA PHE A 1829 30.42 -30.63 -16.07
C PHE A 1829 29.09 -31.38 -15.91
N MET A 1830 28.92 -32.14 -14.83
CA MET A 1830 27.65 -32.82 -14.54
C MET A 1830 26.46 -31.86 -14.36
N MET A 1831 26.69 -30.65 -13.85
CA MET A 1831 25.65 -29.63 -13.69
C MET A 1831 25.28 -28.99 -15.04
N HIS A 1832 26.25 -28.64 -15.87
CA HIS A 1832 25.97 -28.15 -17.23
C HIS A 1832 25.30 -29.24 -18.10
N SER A 1833 25.76 -30.49 -18.00
CA SER A 1833 25.10 -31.65 -18.62
C SER A 1833 23.68 -31.89 -18.06
N GLY A 1834 23.38 -31.49 -16.83
CA GLY A 1834 22.02 -31.48 -16.29
C GLY A 1834 21.15 -30.37 -16.87
N ILE A 1835 21.73 -29.19 -17.11
CA ILE A 1835 21.03 -28.03 -17.70
C ILE A 1835 20.65 -28.29 -19.17
N SER A 1836 21.58 -28.78 -20.01
CA SER A 1836 21.26 -29.08 -21.42
C SER A 1836 20.21 -30.19 -21.56
N GLN A 1837 20.31 -31.25 -20.74
CA GLN A 1837 19.31 -32.32 -20.71
C GLN A 1837 18.01 -31.95 -19.96
N ALA A 1838 17.81 -30.67 -19.63
CA ALA A 1838 16.52 -30.14 -19.24
C ALA A 1838 15.71 -29.65 -20.46
N SER A 1839 16.38 -29.05 -21.45
CA SER A 1839 15.73 -28.44 -22.63
C SER A 1839 15.53 -29.41 -23.80
N GLU A 1840 16.24 -30.52 -23.83
CA GLU A 1840 16.28 -31.46 -24.97
C GLU A 1840 15.61 -32.81 -24.60
N TYR A 1841 14.79 -33.33 -25.53
CA TYR A 1841 14.47 -34.75 -25.84
C TYR A 1841 12.97 -35.08 -26.03
N ASP A 1842 12.67 -35.77 -27.15
CA ASP A 1842 11.51 -36.68 -27.26
C ASP A 1842 11.62 -37.78 -26.17
N ASP A 1843 10.57 -37.95 -25.36
CA ASP A 1843 10.53 -38.99 -24.33
C ASP A 1843 10.01 -40.35 -24.86
N PRO A 1844 10.55 -41.49 -24.37
CA PRO A 1844 10.01 -42.80 -24.68
C PRO A 1844 8.51 -42.89 -24.32
N PRO A 1845 7.63 -43.37 -25.22
CA PRO A 1845 6.21 -43.51 -24.95
C PRO A 1845 5.93 -44.28 -23.65
N GLY A 1846 5.11 -43.70 -22.77
CA GLY A 1846 4.84 -44.24 -21.44
C GLY A 1846 5.81 -43.80 -20.34
N LEU A 1847 6.83 -42.97 -20.61
CA LEU A 1847 7.76 -42.50 -19.58
C LEU A 1847 7.14 -41.45 -18.65
N ARG A 1848 6.36 -40.50 -19.18
CA ARG A 1848 5.72 -39.44 -18.37
C ARG A 1848 4.68 -40.03 -17.41
N GLU A 1849 3.92 -41.01 -17.87
CA GLU A 1849 2.92 -41.75 -17.10
C GLU A 1849 3.57 -42.63 -16.02
N LYS A 1850 4.73 -43.24 -16.31
CA LYS A 1850 5.54 -43.96 -15.31
C LYS A 1850 6.17 -43.01 -14.29
N ALA A 1851 6.64 -41.85 -14.71
CA ALA A 1851 7.19 -40.82 -13.83
C ALA A 1851 6.09 -40.27 -12.91
N GLU A 1852 4.89 -40.00 -13.43
CA GLU A 1852 3.72 -39.58 -12.64
C GLU A 1852 3.32 -40.64 -11.61
N TYR A 1853 3.20 -41.91 -12.04
CA TYR A 1853 2.90 -43.03 -11.15
C TYR A 1853 3.94 -43.15 -10.03
N LEU A 1854 5.23 -43.14 -10.36
CA LEU A 1854 6.31 -43.25 -9.38
C LEU A 1854 6.38 -42.03 -8.46
N LEU A 1855 6.21 -40.80 -8.98
CA LEU A 1855 6.19 -39.60 -8.15
C LEU A 1855 5.00 -39.62 -7.17
N ARG A 1856 3.80 -39.99 -7.66
CA ARG A 1856 2.60 -40.07 -6.82
C ARG A 1856 2.72 -41.16 -5.76
N GLU A 1857 3.24 -42.34 -6.12
CA GLU A 1857 3.51 -43.40 -5.15
C GLU A 1857 4.59 -43.01 -4.15
N TRP A 1858 5.62 -42.25 -4.54
CA TRP A 1858 6.57 -41.69 -3.58
C TRP A 1858 5.92 -40.66 -2.63
N VAL A 1859 5.09 -39.74 -3.15
CA VAL A 1859 4.36 -38.76 -2.31
C VAL A 1859 3.43 -39.49 -1.33
N ASN A 1860 2.73 -40.53 -1.78
CA ASN A 1860 1.91 -41.42 -0.94
C ASN A 1860 2.74 -42.14 0.13
N LEU A 1861 3.88 -42.72 -0.26
CA LEU A 1861 4.79 -43.42 0.66
C LEU A 1861 5.39 -42.47 1.70
N TYR A 1862 5.89 -41.30 1.30
CA TYR A 1862 6.52 -40.32 2.19
C TYR A 1862 5.54 -39.77 3.24
N HIS A 1863 4.27 -39.54 2.87
CA HIS A 1863 3.23 -39.10 3.82
C HIS A 1863 2.52 -40.25 4.54
N SER A 1864 2.76 -41.51 4.15
CA SER A 1864 2.24 -42.67 4.87
C SER A 1864 2.77 -42.69 6.30
N ALA A 1865 1.87 -42.97 7.26
CA ALA A 1865 2.24 -43.03 8.67
C ALA A 1865 3.41 -43.98 8.95
N ALA A 1866 3.61 -45.02 8.11
CA ALA A 1866 4.70 -45.98 8.20
C ALA A 1866 6.10 -45.38 7.88
N ALA A 1867 6.19 -44.40 6.97
CA ALA A 1867 7.47 -43.82 6.54
C ALA A 1867 8.17 -42.98 7.62
N GLY A 1868 7.45 -42.64 8.71
CA GLY A 1868 8.05 -42.11 9.94
C GLY A 1868 9.26 -42.93 10.39
N ARG A 1869 9.11 -44.27 10.50
CA ARG A 1869 10.15 -45.29 10.82
C ARG A 1869 11.60 -44.84 10.66
N ASP A 1870 11.84 -44.56 9.40
CA ASP A 1870 12.93 -45.09 8.60
C ASP A 1870 12.50 -44.71 7.18
N SER A 1871 12.65 -43.45 6.78
CA SER A 1871 12.37 -43.05 5.39
C SER A 1871 13.23 -43.88 4.42
N THR A 1872 14.37 -44.38 4.90
CA THR A 1872 15.19 -45.47 4.38
C THR A 1872 14.42 -46.72 3.93
N LYS A 1873 13.45 -47.23 4.69
CA LYS A 1873 12.69 -48.44 4.32
C LYS A 1873 11.68 -48.19 3.21
N ALA A 1874 10.92 -47.11 3.32
CA ALA A 1874 10.02 -46.65 2.25
C ALA A 1874 10.83 -46.38 0.96
N PHE A 1875 12.01 -45.78 1.12
CA PHE A 1875 12.97 -45.54 0.04
C PHE A 1875 13.55 -46.82 -0.57
N SER A 1876 13.93 -47.83 0.21
CA SER A 1876 14.38 -49.13 -0.35
C SER A 1876 13.27 -49.81 -1.15
N ALA A 1877 12.01 -49.76 -0.67
CA ALA A 1877 10.87 -50.27 -1.43
C ALA A 1877 10.65 -49.47 -2.72
N PHE A 1878 10.73 -48.14 -2.66
CA PHE A 1878 10.57 -47.26 -3.81
C PHE A 1878 11.69 -47.40 -4.86
N VAL A 1879 12.94 -47.56 -4.44
CA VAL A 1879 14.07 -47.90 -5.34
C VAL A 1879 13.83 -49.25 -6.01
N GLY A 1880 13.24 -50.21 -5.30
CA GLY A 1880 12.75 -51.46 -5.88
C GLY A 1880 11.70 -51.24 -6.98
N GLN A 1881 10.72 -50.36 -6.74
CA GLN A 1881 9.70 -49.98 -7.74
C GLN A 1881 10.33 -49.25 -8.95
N MET A 1882 11.26 -48.31 -8.73
CA MET A 1882 11.98 -47.62 -9.81
C MET A 1882 12.81 -48.59 -10.67
N HIS A 1883 13.40 -49.62 -10.06
CA HIS A 1883 14.11 -50.68 -10.78
C HIS A 1883 13.15 -51.58 -11.58
N GLN A 1884 12.03 -52.00 -10.97
CA GLN A 1884 10.98 -52.80 -11.64
C GLN A 1884 10.34 -52.07 -12.83
N GLN A 1885 10.07 -50.76 -12.70
CA GLN A 1885 9.58 -49.91 -13.80
C GLN A 1885 10.66 -49.59 -14.85
N GLY A 1886 11.92 -49.93 -14.57
CA GLY A 1886 13.04 -49.79 -15.49
C GLY A 1886 13.69 -48.40 -15.58
N ILE A 1887 13.37 -47.47 -14.67
CA ILE A 1887 13.98 -46.13 -14.64
C ILE A 1887 15.48 -46.22 -14.35
N LEU A 1888 15.88 -47.12 -13.44
CA LEU A 1888 17.28 -47.32 -13.05
C LEU A 1888 18.10 -48.17 -14.05
N LYS A 1889 17.74 -48.18 -15.34
CA LYS A 1889 18.46 -48.93 -16.39
C LYS A 1889 19.57 -48.14 -17.07
N THR A 1890 19.43 -46.81 -17.19
CA THR A 1890 20.41 -45.91 -17.82
C THR A 1890 20.38 -44.55 -17.12
N ASP A 1891 21.52 -43.84 -17.11
CA ASP A 1891 21.61 -42.48 -16.52
C ASP A 1891 20.72 -41.46 -17.27
N ASP A 1892 20.42 -41.72 -18.54
CA ASP A 1892 19.45 -40.98 -19.36
C ASP A 1892 18.02 -41.10 -18.81
N LEU A 1893 17.53 -42.32 -18.54
CA LEU A 1893 16.19 -42.54 -17.95
C LEU A 1893 16.08 -41.94 -16.54
N ILE A 1894 17.17 -41.97 -15.76
CA ILE A 1894 17.23 -41.30 -14.45
C ILE A 1894 17.15 -39.77 -14.61
N THR A 1895 17.87 -39.20 -15.57
CA THR A 1895 17.86 -37.76 -15.87
C THR A 1895 16.46 -37.29 -16.29
N ARG A 1896 15.84 -37.97 -17.26
CA ARG A 1896 14.46 -37.68 -17.72
C ARG A 1896 13.44 -37.81 -16.59
N PHE A 1897 13.55 -38.84 -15.75
CA PHE A 1897 12.69 -39.01 -14.58
C PHE A 1897 12.76 -37.79 -13.64
N PHE A 1898 13.95 -37.28 -13.34
CA PHE A 1898 14.10 -36.07 -12.52
C PHE A 1898 13.58 -34.80 -13.22
N ARG A 1899 13.75 -34.67 -14.54
CA ARG A 1899 13.20 -33.56 -15.33
C ARG A 1899 11.67 -33.54 -15.21
N LEU A 1900 11.02 -34.65 -15.60
CA LEU A 1900 9.57 -34.83 -15.56
C LEU A 1900 9.00 -34.64 -14.15
N CYS A 1901 9.65 -35.16 -13.10
CA CYS A 1901 9.19 -34.95 -11.73
C CYS A 1901 9.30 -33.48 -11.27
N THR A 1902 10.31 -32.75 -11.76
CA THR A 1902 10.47 -31.31 -11.48
C THR A 1902 9.35 -30.52 -12.17
N GLU A 1903 9.14 -30.75 -13.46
CA GLU A 1903 8.06 -30.15 -14.26
C GLU A 1903 6.69 -30.39 -13.62
N MET A 1904 6.39 -31.63 -13.19
CA MET A 1904 5.12 -31.96 -12.54
C MET A 1904 4.92 -31.25 -11.20
N CYS A 1905 5.97 -31.11 -10.37
CA CYS A 1905 5.88 -30.34 -9.13
C CYS A 1905 5.67 -28.83 -9.37
N VAL A 1906 6.22 -28.31 -10.48
CA VAL A 1906 6.03 -26.93 -10.94
C VAL A 1906 4.61 -26.74 -11.50
N GLU A 1907 4.12 -27.61 -12.39
CA GLU A 1907 2.75 -27.61 -12.91
C GLU A 1907 1.70 -27.62 -11.79
N ILE A 1908 1.85 -28.50 -10.79
CA ILE A 1908 0.95 -28.57 -9.64
C ILE A 1908 0.94 -27.23 -8.87
N SER A 1909 2.09 -26.56 -8.78
CA SER A 1909 2.19 -25.25 -8.12
C SER A 1909 1.47 -24.16 -8.92
N TYR A 1910 1.65 -24.09 -10.25
CA TYR A 1910 0.90 -23.18 -11.13
C TYR A 1910 -0.61 -23.42 -11.04
N ARG A 1911 -1.07 -24.68 -11.14
CA ARG A 1911 -2.50 -25.04 -11.06
C ARG A 1911 -3.11 -24.61 -9.71
N ALA A 1912 -2.41 -24.85 -8.61
CA ALA A 1912 -2.86 -24.44 -7.28
C ALA A 1912 -2.88 -22.91 -7.10
N GLN A 1913 -2.01 -22.16 -7.78
CA GLN A 1913 -2.05 -20.69 -7.78
C GLN A 1913 -3.13 -20.11 -8.69
N ALA A 1914 -3.47 -20.78 -9.79
CA ALA A 1914 -4.61 -20.42 -10.64
C ALA A 1914 -5.95 -20.60 -9.91
N GLU A 1915 -6.11 -21.65 -9.08
CA GLU A 1915 -7.25 -21.78 -8.16
C GLU A 1915 -7.44 -20.52 -7.28
N GLN A 1916 -6.34 -19.88 -6.85
CA GLN A 1916 -6.41 -18.66 -6.03
C GLN A 1916 -6.93 -17.45 -6.80
N GLN A 1917 -6.60 -17.34 -8.09
CA GLN A 1917 -7.05 -16.23 -8.94
C GLN A 1917 -8.53 -16.38 -9.29
N HIS A 1918 -8.99 -17.61 -9.58
CA HIS A 1918 -10.40 -17.88 -9.89
C HIS A 1918 -11.29 -17.92 -8.63
N ASN A 1919 -10.74 -18.22 -7.45
CA ASN A 1919 -11.48 -18.20 -6.19
C ASN A 1919 -10.74 -17.38 -5.11
N PRO A 1920 -10.98 -16.05 -5.03
CA PRO A 1920 -10.35 -15.18 -4.04
C PRO A 1920 -10.64 -15.53 -2.56
N ALA A 1921 -11.66 -16.36 -2.29
CA ALA A 1921 -11.95 -16.85 -0.94
C ALA A 1921 -11.08 -18.06 -0.53
N ALA A 1922 -10.31 -18.64 -1.45
CA ALA A 1922 -9.41 -19.75 -1.15
C ALA A 1922 -8.19 -19.25 -0.35
N ASN A 1923 -8.05 -19.71 0.90
CA ASN A 1923 -6.98 -19.25 1.80
C ASN A 1923 -5.58 -19.58 1.22
N PRO A 1924 -4.72 -18.57 0.96
CA PRO A 1924 -3.41 -18.79 0.34
C PRO A 1924 -2.46 -19.67 1.17
N THR A 1925 -2.72 -19.83 2.48
CA THR A 1925 -1.97 -20.75 3.35
C THR A 1925 -2.27 -22.22 2.98
N MET A 1926 -3.51 -22.55 2.62
CA MET A 1926 -3.88 -23.91 2.18
C MET A 1926 -3.31 -24.22 0.79
N ILE A 1927 -3.25 -23.22 -0.08
CA ILE A 1927 -2.68 -23.35 -1.43
C ILE A 1927 -1.17 -23.61 -1.36
N ARG A 1928 -0.42 -22.84 -0.55
CA ARG A 1928 1.00 -23.15 -0.30
C ARG A 1928 1.20 -24.54 0.32
N ALA A 1929 0.29 -24.99 1.18
CA ALA A 1929 0.34 -26.35 1.74
C ALA A 1929 0.15 -27.44 0.66
N LYS A 1930 -0.76 -27.26 -0.32
CA LYS A 1930 -0.88 -28.15 -1.50
C LYS A 1930 0.45 -28.23 -2.28
N CYS A 1931 1.11 -27.10 -2.50
CA CYS A 1931 2.39 -27.07 -3.22
C CYS A 1931 3.49 -27.78 -2.42
N TYR A 1932 3.68 -27.40 -1.15
CA TYR A 1932 4.75 -27.94 -0.30
C TYR A 1932 4.61 -29.45 -0.06
N HIS A 1933 3.39 -30.00 -0.02
CA HIS A 1933 3.16 -31.44 0.06
C HIS A 1933 3.94 -32.22 -1.02
N ASN A 1934 3.82 -31.82 -2.29
CA ASN A 1934 4.52 -32.50 -3.39
C ASN A 1934 6.02 -32.14 -3.43
N LEU A 1935 6.34 -30.86 -3.23
CA LEU A 1935 7.72 -30.34 -3.31
C LEU A 1935 8.63 -30.93 -2.22
N ASP A 1936 8.17 -31.02 -0.98
CA ASP A 1936 8.98 -31.52 0.14
C ASP A 1936 9.24 -33.04 0.01
N ALA A 1937 8.24 -33.79 -0.47
CA ALA A 1937 8.39 -35.20 -0.81
C ALA A 1937 9.43 -35.40 -1.92
N PHE A 1938 9.32 -34.65 -3.02
CA PHE A 1938 10.27 -34.72 -4.15
C PHE A 1938 11.71 -34.36 -3.72
N VAL A 1939 11.87 -33.31 -2.92
CA VAL A 1939 13.17 -32.97 -2.32
C VAL A 1939 13.74 -34.09 -1.45
N ARG A 1940 12.91 -34.71 -0.61
CA ARG A 1940 13.35 -35.84 0.22
C ARG A 1940 13.77 -37.05 -0.62
N LEU A 1941 13.13 -37.30 -1.76
CA LEU A 1941 13.57 -38.32 -2.72
C LEU A 1941 14.99 -38.02 -3.25
N ILE A 1942 15.24 -36.80 -3.72
CA ILE A 1942 16.56 -36.37 -4.20
C ILE A 1942 17.61 -36.54 -3.09
N ALA A 1943 17.32 -36.06 -1.87
CA ALA A 1943 18.23 -36.15 -0.74
C ALA A 1943 18.55 -37.61 -0.36
N LEU A 1944 17.56 -38.51 -0.40
CA LEU A 1944 17.76 -39.94 -0.13
C LEU A 1944 18.50 -40.65 -1.27
N LEU A 1945 18.28 -40.28 -2.53
CA LEU A 1945 19.05 -40.80 -3.66
C LEU A 1945 20.53 -40.39 -3.56
N VAL A 1946 20.83 -39.10 -3.33
CA VAL A 1946 22.21 -38.60 -3.15
C VAL A 1946 22.88 -39.24 -1.92
N LYS A 1947 22.15 -39.45 -0.81
CA LYS A 1947 22.70 -40.10 0.39
C LYS A 1947 23.11 -41.56 0.15
N HIS A 1948 22.35 -42.31 -0.64
CA HIS A 1948 22.53 -43.76 -0.84
C HIS A 1948 23.11 -44.17 -2.21
N SER A 1949 23.40 -43.23 -3.11
CA SER A 1949 24.01 -43.52 -4.41
C SER A 1949 25.48 -43.93 -4.27
N GLY A 1950 25.80 -45.18 -4.61
CA GLY A 1950 27.15 -45.73 -4.47
C GLY A 1950 27.54 -46.06 -3.02
N GLU A 1951 28.75 -46.58 -2.84
CA GLU A 1951 29.28 -46.91 -1.51
C GLU A 1951 29.33 -45.69 -0.57
N ALA A 1952 29.28 -45.93 0.74
CA ALA A 1952 29.39 -44.85 1.75
C ALA A 1952 30.71 -44.07 1.66
N THR A 1953 31.76 -44.72 1.16
CA THR A 1953 33.11 -44.20 0.86
C THR A 1953 33.20 -43.39 -0.43
N ASN A 1954 32.35 -43.68 -1.43
CA ASN A 1954 32.44 -43.06 -2.75
C ASN A 1954 31.67 -41.73 -2.80
N THR A 1955 32.35 -40.66 -2.40
CA THR A 1955 31.82 -39.29 -2.42
C THR A 1955 31.60 -38.76 -3.83
N VAL A 1956 32.32 -39.28 -4.84
CA VAL A 1956 32.29 -38.77 -6.23
C VAL A 1956 30.96 -39.05 -6.89
N THR A 1957 30.43 -40.28 -6.78
CA THR A 1957 29.12 -40.64 -7.34
C THR A 1957 28.00 -39.78 -6.77
N LYS A 1958 28.04 -39.50 -5.46
CA LYS A 1958 27.03 -38.69 -4.74
C LYS A 1958 27.02 -37.23 -5.23
N ILE A 1959 28.21 -36.64 -5.38
CA ILE A 1959 28.35 -35.26 -5.86
C ILE A 1959 28.07 -35.14 -7.36
N ASN A 1960 28.40 -36.15 -8.17
CA ASN A 1960 28.01 -36.17 -9.58
C ASN A 1960 26.49 -36.23 -9.75
N LEU A 1961 25.79 -37.08 -8.99
CA LEU A 1961 24.32 -37.15 -8.99
C LEU A 1961 23.71 -35.84 -8.50
N LEU A 1962 24.22 -35.26 -7.40
CA LEU A 1962 23.75 -33.97 -6.88
C LEU A 1962 23.91 -32.85 -7.92
N ASN A 1963 25.10 -32.73 -8.54
CA ASN A 1963 25.36 -31.75 -9.58
C ASN A 1963 24.41 -31.93 -10.78
N LYS A 1964 24.18 -33.18 -11.20
CA LYS A 1964 23.28 -33.52 -12.31
C LYS A 1964 21.84 -33.09 -12.01
N VAL A 1965 21.31 -33.44 -10.84
CA VAL A 1965 19.93 -33.06 -10.44
C VAL A 1965 19.78 -31.56 -10.23
N LEU A 1966 20.74 -30.89 -9.58
CA LEU A 1966 20.74 -29.42 -9.49
C LEU A 1966 20.78 -28.78 -10.88
N GLY A 1967 21.53 -29.34 -11.82
CA GLY A 1967 21.56 -28.91 -13.21
C GLY A 1967 20.20 -29.03 -13.90
N ILE A 1968 19.50 -30.16 -13.74
CA ILE A 1968 18.15 -30.36 -14.29
C ILE A 1968 17.18 -29.33 -13.72
N VAL A 1969 17.16 -29.11 -12.39
CA VAL A 1969 16.28 -28.11 -11.76
C VAL A 1969 16.61 -26.68 -12.21
N VAL A 1970 17.89 -26.36 -12.45
CA VAL A 1970 18.32 -25.08 -13.02
C VAL A 1970 17.84 -24.92 -14.47
N GLY A 1971 17.94 -25.96 -15.29
CA GLY A 1971 17.47 -25.94 -16.67
C GLY A 1971 15.96 -25.76 -16.77
N VAL A 1972 15.19 -26.55 -16.01
CA VAL A 1972 13.72 -26.43 -15.93
C VAL A 1972 13.29 -25.06 -15.34
N LEU A 1973 14.12 -24.42 -14.49
CA LEU A 1973 13.87 -23.05 -14.03
C LEU A 1973 14.08 -22.02 -15.12
N LEU A 1974 15.21 -22.08 -15.82
CA LEU A 1974 15.52 -21.15 -16.90
C LEU A 1974 14.48 -21.26 -18.03
N GLN A 1975 14.12 -22.48 -18.42
CA GLN A 1975 13.08 -22.73 -19.42
C GLN A 1975 11.70 -22.23 -18.99
N ASP A 1976 11.25 -22.50 -17.76
CA ASP A 1976 9.97 -21.95 -17.26
C ASP A 1976 10.02 -20.43 -17.16
N HIS A 1977 11.15 -19.83 -16.79
CA HIS A 1977 11.30 -18.38 -16.76
C HIS A 1977 11.26 -17.75 -18.16
N ASP A 1978 11.97 -18.34 -19.12
CA ASP A 1978 12.02 -17.85 -20.50
C ASP A 1978 10.66 -18.03 -21.22
N VAL A 1979 9.92 -19.10 -20.92
CA VAL A 1979 8.57 -19.36 -21.46
C VAL A 1979 7.48 -18.53 -20.77
N ARG A 1980 7.51 -18.38 -19.43
CA ARG A 1980 6.46 -17.67 -18.67
C ARG A 1980 6.68 -16.17 -18.53
N GLN A 1981 7.92 -15.71 -18.65
CA GLN A 1981 8.32 -14.30 -18.52
C GLN A 1981 7.73 -13.64 -17.25
N SER A 1982 6.63 -12.90 -17.41
CA SER A 1982 5.94 -12.19 -16.33
C SER A 1982 5.03 -13.05 -15.44
N GLU A 1983 4.62 -14.24 -15.90
CA GLU A 1983 3.84 -15.19 -15.11
C GLU A 1983 4.70 -16.06 -14.16
N PHE A 1984 6.02 -16.03 -14.32
CA PHE A 1984 6.96 -16.97 -13.70
C PHE A 1984 6.83 -17.08 -12.17
N GLN A 1985 6.68 -18.31 -11.67
CA GLN A 1985 6.51 -18.60 -10.25
C GLN A 1985 7.79 -19.13 -9.59
N GLN A 1986 8.53 -18.23 -8.93
CA GLN A 1986 9.73 -18.57 -8.16
C GLN A 1986 9.50 -19.52 -6.95
N LEU A 1987 8.24 -19.75 -6.52
CA LEU A 1987 7.91 -20.50 -5.30
C LEU A 1987 8.34 -22.00 -5.31
N PRO A 1988 7.99 -22.83 -6.31
CA PRO A 1988 8.44 -24.22 -6.37
C PRO A 1988 9.97 -24.33 -6.35
N TYR A 1989 10.66 -23.57 -7.20
CA TYR A 1989 12.12 -23.57 -7.29
C TYR A 1989 12.79 -23.11 -5.99
N HIS A 1990 12.28 -22.05 -5.36
CA HIS A 1990 12.76 -21.61 -4.04
C HIS A 1990 12.64 -22.74 -3.01
N ARG A 1991 11.48 -23.40 -2.95
CA ARG A 1991 11.21 -24.49 -2.01
C ARG A 1991 12.14 -25.68 -2.26
N ILE A 1992 12.37 -26.06 -3.51
CA ILE A 1992 13.28 -27.15 -3.88
C ILE A 1992 14.70 -26.83 -3.40
N PHE A 1993 15.26 -25.68 -3.76
CA PHE A 1993 16.64 -25.35 -3.36
C PHE A 1993 16.81 -25.19 -1.85
N ILE A 1994 15.90 -24.51 -1.14
CA ILE A 1994 16.06 -24.28 0.30
C ILE A 1994 15.92 -25.59 1.10
N MET A 1995 14.95 -26.45 0.74
CA MET A 1995 14.75 -27.72 1.43
C MET A 1995 15.86 -28.71 1.10
N LEU A 1996 16.33 -28.78 -0.15
CA LEU A 1996 17.43 -29.67 -0.52
C LEU A 1996 18.76 -29.23 0.12
N LEU A 1997 18.98 -27.92 0.24
CA LEU A 1997 20.13 -27.36 0.97
C LEU A 1997 20.07 -27.73 2.46
N LEU A 1998 18.90 -27.63 3.09
CA LEU A 1998 18.69 -28.02 4.50
C LEU A 1998 18.92 -29.52 4.72
N GLU A 1999 18.31 -30.37 3.90
CA GLU A 1999 18.41 -31.83 3.98
C GLU A 1999 19.85 -32.32 3.81
N LEU A 2000 20.58 -31.81 2.81
CA LEU A 2000 21.98 -32.19 2.55
C LEU A 2000 23.00 -31.51 3.49
N ASN A 2001 22.56 -30.63 4.39
CA ASN A 2001 23.37 -30.05 5.48
C ASN A 2001 22.97 -30.58 6.87
N ALA A 2002 22.13 -31.63 6.94
CA ALA A 2002 21.81 -32.31 8.18
C ALA A 2002 23.07 -32.94 8.83
N PRO A 2003 23.15 -32.99 10.18
CA PRO A 2003 24.30 -33.54 10.90
C PRO A 2003 24.31 -35.07 10.84
N GLU A 2004 24.75 -35.60 9.69
CA GLU A 2004 24.99 -37.02 9.47
C GLU A 2004 26.40 -37.24 8.90
N HIS A 2005 27.14 -38.22 9.41
CA HIS A 2005 28.52 -38.53 8.99
C HIS A 2005 28.67 -38.77 7.46
N VAL A 2006 27.62 -39.22 6.77
CA VAL A 2006 27.63 -39.45 5.31
C VAL A 2006 27.44 -38.13 4.52
N LEU A 2007 26.80 -37.12 5.13
CA LEU A 2007 26.62 -35.79 4.54
C LEU A 2007 27.81 -34.87 4.90
N GLU A 2008 28.40 -35.04 6.09
CA GLU A 2008 29.57 -34.28 6.54
C GLU A 2008 30.79 -34.49 5.64
N THR A 2009 31.04 -35.72 5.17
CA THR A 2009 32.15 -36.03 4.23
C THR A 2009 31.98 -35.42 2.83
N ILE A 2010 30.76 -35.00 2.46
CA ILE A 2010 30.45 -34.34 1.19
C ILE A 2010 29.98 -32.88 1.37
N ASN A 2011 30.06 -32.32 2.58
CA ASN A 2011 29.40 -31.05 2.91
C ASN A 2011 29.99 -29.87 2.13
N PHE A 2012 31.33 -29.78 2.01
CA PHE A 2012 31.97 -28.71 1.26
C PHE A 2012 31.68 -28.79 -0.24
N GLN A 2013 31.65 -29.99 -0.81
CA GLN A 2013 31.32 -30.24 -2.22
C GLN A 2013 29.84 -29.95 -2.50
N THR A 2014 28.95 -30.25 -1.54
CA THR A 2014 27.52 -29.88 -1.58
C THR A 2014 27.34 -28.36 -1.57
N LEU A 2015 28.03 -27.65 -0.67
CA LEU A 2015 28.01 -26.18 -0.61
C LEU A 2015 28.60 -25.55 -1.87
N THR A 2016 29.66 -26.13 -2.42
CA THR A 2016 30.25 -25.78 -3.72
C THR A 2016 29.22 -25.90 -4.85
N ALA A 2017 28.49 -27.02 -4.90
CA ALA A 2017 27.43 -27.25 -5.87
C ALA A 2017 26.34 -26.18 -5.77
N PHE A 2018 25.74 -25.97 -4.59
CA PHE A 2018 24.72 -24.92 -4.39
C PHE A 2018 25.22 -23.51 -4.75
N CYS A 2019 26.46 -23.18 -4.42
CA CYS A 2019 27.04 -21.88 -4.80
C CYS A 2019 27.18 -21.73 -6.32
N ASN A 2020 27.52 -22.81 -7.03
CA ASN A 2020 27.60 -22.81 -8.50
C ASN A 2020 26.21 -22.78 -9.14
N THR A 2021 25.22 -23.48 -8.57
CA THR A 2021 23.79 -23.38 -8.91
C THR A 2021 23.31 -21.93 -8.81
N PHE A 2022 23.59 -21.24 -7.70
CA PHE A 2022 23.20 -19.85 -7.51
C PHE A 2022 23.99 -18.87 -8.40
N HIS A 2023 25.25 -19.15 -8.74
CA HIS A 2023 26.01 -18.34 -9.71
C HIS A 2023 25.44 -18.46 -11.14
N ILE A 2024 24.96 -19.65 -11.53
CA ILE A 2024 24.29 -19.84 -12.83
C ILE A 2024 22.91 -19.15 -12.84
N LEU A 2025 22.13 -19.31 -11.77
CA LEU A 2025 20.83 -18.66 -11.57
C LEU A 2025 20.91 -17.18 -11.13
N ARG A 2026 22.06 -16.53 -11.32
CA ARG A 2026 22.27 -15.15 -10.89
C ARG A 2026 21.22 -14.19 -11.49
N PRO A 2027 20.92 -13.04 -10.85
CA PRO A 2027 19.81 -12.16 -11.26
C PRO A 2027 19.89 -11.61 -12.71
N THR A 2028 21.08 -11.56 -13.32
CA THR A 2028 21.26 -11.20 -14.75
C THR A 2028 20.91 -12.32 -15.74
N LYS A 2029 20.59 -13.52 -15.24
CA LYS A 2029 20.13 -14.68 -16.04
C LYS A 2029 18.73 -15.16 -15.67
N ALA A 2030 18.31 -15.01 -14.42
CA ALA A 2030 16.94 -15.28 -13.99
C ALA A 2030 16.33 -14.09 -13.21
N PRO A 2031 16.05 -12.94 -13.85
CA PRO A 2031 15.51 -11.77 -13.16
C PRO A 2031 14.17 -12.04 -12.45
N GLY A 2032 13.32 -12.94 -12.96
CA GLY A 2032 12.09 -13.37 -12.28
C GLY A 2032 12.32 -14.12 -10.96
N PHE A 2033 13.53 -14.65 -10.75
CA PHE A 2033 13.92 -15.40 -9.56
C PHE A 2033 14.66 -14.55 -8.50
N VAL A 2034 14.90 -13.26 -8.76
CA VAL A 2034 15.83 -12.41 -7.97
C VAL A 2034 15.54 -12.34 -6.46
N TYR A 2035 14.27 -12.42 -6.05
CA TYR A 2035 13.90 -12.35 -4.63
C TYR A 2035 14.20 -13.68 -3.91
N ALA A 2036 13.72 -14.80 -4.46
CA ALA A 2036 14.05 -16.14 -3.97
C ALA A 2036 15.56 -16.39 -3.99
N TRP A 2037 16.26 -15.92 -5.03
CA TRP A 2037 17.72 -15.97 -5.11
C TRP A 2037 18.40 -15.24 -3.95
N LEU A 2038 17.93 -14.03 -3.62
CA LEU A 2038 18.46 -13.27 -2.49
C LEU A 2038 18.14 -13.92 -1.14
N GLU A 2039 16.94 -14.50 -0.97
CA GLU A 2039 16.58 -15.29 0.22
C GLU A 2039 17.47 -16.53 0.37
N LEU A 2040 17.78 -17.24 -0.72
CA LEU A 2040 18.66 -18.42 -0.73
C LEU A 2040 20.10 -18.07 -0.33
N ILE A 2041 20.70 -17.04 -0.94
CA ILE A 2041 22.09 -16.67 -0.61
C ILE A 2041 22.19 -16.02 0.78
N SER A 2042 21.13 -15.35 1.26
CA SER A 2042 21.11 -14.72 2.59
C SER A 2042 20.69 -15.65 3.73
N HIS A 2043 20.26 -16.88 3.43
CA HIS A 2043 19.82 -17.82 4.44
C HIS A 2043 20.97 -18.20 5.40
N ARG A 2044 20.71 -18.11 6.72
CA ARG A 2044 21.68 -18.42 7.80
C ARG A 2044 22.40 -19.78 7.64
N ILE A 2045 21.70 -20.77 7.09
CA ILE A 2045 22.20 -22.05 6.55
C ILE A 2045 23.50 -21.86 5.74
N PHE A 2046 23.33 -21.13 4.64
CA PHE A 2046 24.34 -20.92 3.61
C PHE A 2046 25.46 -19.99 4.07
N ILE A 2047 25.14 -18.80 4.62
CA ILE A 2047 26.16 -17.83 5.07
C ILE A 2047 27.09 -18.48 6.12
N ALA A 2048 26.53 -19.07 7.17
CA ALA A 2048 27.34 -19.62 8.26
C ALA A 2048 28.20 -20.80 7.80
N ARG A 2049 27.71 -21.65 6.88
CA ARG A 2049 28.49 -22.76 6.33
C ARG A 2049 29.60 -22.29 5.39
N MET A 2050 29.31 -21.34 4.51
CA MET A 2050 30.28 -20.78 3.55
C MET A 2050 31.37 -19.94 4.19
N LEU A 2051 31.02 -19.11 5.20
CA LEU A 2051 31.95 -18.15 5.81
C LEU A 2051 32.58 -18.62 7.13
N ALA A 2052 31.88 -19.40 7.95
CA ALA A 2052 32.37 -19.83 9.27
C ALA A 2052 32.89 -21.27 9.30
N HIS A 2053 32.08 -22.23 8.82
CA HIS A 2053 32.36 -23.66 9.04
C HIS A 2053 33.30 -24.27 7.99
N THR A 2054 33.44 -23.64 6.83
CA THR A 2054 34.32 -24.13 5.76
C THR A 2054 35.79 -23.86 6.11
N PRO A 2055 36.63 -24.89 6.37
CA PRO A 2055 38.00 -24.70 6.81
C PRO A 2055 38.86 -24.00 5.74
N GLN A 2056 39.91 -23.31 6.19
CA GLN A 2056 40.84 -22.56 5.33
C GLN A 2056 40.14 -21.48 4.45
N GLN A 2057 38.97 -20.97 4.87
CA GLN A 2057 38.22 -19.91 4.17
C GLN A 2057 37.80 -20.26 2.73
N LYS A 2058 37.78 -21.54 2.33
CA LYS A 2058 37.55 -21.94 0.92
C LYS A 2058 36.20 -21.51 0.34
N GLY A 2059 35.18 -21.31 1.17
CA GLY A 2059 33.88 -20.79 0.75
C GLY A 2059 33.83 -19.27 0.54
N TRP A 2060 34.82 -18.51 1.03
CA TRP A 2060 34.85 -17.05 0.91
C TRP A 2060 34.88 -16.54 -0.54
N PRO A 2061 35.80 -16.97 -1.43
CA PRO A 2061 35.81 -16.48 -2.82
C PRO A 2061 34.50 -16.82 -3.57
N MET A 2062 33.91 -17.97 -3.25
CA MET A 2062 32.65 -18.40 -3.84
C MET A 2062 31.47 -17.50 -3.40
N TYR A 2063 31.36 -17.22 -2.10
CA TYR A 2063 30.31 -16.33 -1.59
C TYR A 2063 30.54 -14.86 -2.00
N ALA A 2064 31.80 -14.42 -2.11
CA ALA A 2064 32.15 -13.11 -2.67
C ALA A 2064 31.71 -12.96 -4.12
N GLN A 2065 31.84 -14.01 -4.95
CA GLN A 2065 31.36 -14.00 -6.33
C GLN A 2065 29.83 -13.79 -6.40
N LEU A 2066 29.04 -14.45 -5.54
CA LEU A 2066 27.60 -14.23 -5.49
C LEU A 2066 27.24 -12.77 -5.12
N LEU A 2067 27.92 -12.17 -4.13
CA LEU A 2067 27.71 -10.77 -3.81
C LEU A 2067 28.10 -9.84 -4.98
N ILE A 2068 29.17 -10.17 -5.71
CA ILE A 2068 29.56 -9.44 -6.93
C ILE A 2068 28.50 -9.55 -8.02
N ASP A 2069 27.86 -10.71 -8.21
CA ASP A 2069 26.74 -10.86 -9.17
C ASP A 2069 25.51 -10.02 -8.76
N LEU A 2070 25.20 -9.96 -7.46
CA LEU A 2070 24.15 -9.09 -6.91
C LEU A 2070 24.45 -7.61 -7.14
N PHE A 2071 25.67 -7.16 -6.84
CA PHE A 2071 26.07 -5.76 -7.06
C PHE A 2071 26.11 -5.41 -8.55
N LYS A 2072 26.59 -6.30 -9.42
CA LYS A 2072 26.57 -6.12 -10.88
C LYS A 2072 25.15 -6.02 -11.45
N TYR A 2073 24.20 -6.80 -10.93
CA TYR A 2073 22.79 -6.66 -11.31
C TYR A 2073 22.19 -5.33 -10.84
N LEU A 2074 22.52 -4.90 -9.62
CA LEU A 2074 22.01 -3.63 -9.06
C LEU A 2074 22.62 -2.39 -9.71
N ALA A 2075 23.88 -2.45 -10.14
CA ALA A 2075 24.65 -1.28 -10.55
C ALA A 2075 24.00 -0.38 -11.63
N PRO A 2076 23.36 -0.89 -12.69
CA PRO A 2076 22.65 -0.04 -13.67
C PRO A 2076 21.49 0.73 -13.04
N PHE A 2077 20.68 0.06 -12.21
CA PHE A 2077 19.53 0.69 -11.55
C PHE A 2077 19.94 1.70 -10.49
N LEU A 2078 21.00 1.41 -9.72
CA LEU A 2078 21.49 2.30 -8.66
C LEU A 2078 22.30 3.50 -9.17
N ARG A 2079 22.68 3.55 -10.46
CA ARG A 2079 23.20 4.77 -11.10
C ARG A 2079 22.10 5.82 -11.29
N ASN A 2080 20.85 5.40 -11.41
CA ASN A 2080 19.71 6.31 -11.53
C ASN A 2080 19.27 6.81 -10.15
N VAL A 2081 18.88 8.09 -10.07
CA VAL A 2081 18.43 8.72 -8.80
C VAL A 2081 17.07 8.18 -8.35
N GLU A 2082 16.21 7.80 -9.30
CA GLU A 2082 14.86 7.28 -9.02
C GLU A 2082 14.84 5.75 -9.08
N LEU A 2083 14.58 5.11 -7.92
CA LEU A 2083 14.43 3.66 -7.81
C LEU A 2083 12.96 3.25 -7.78
N THR A 2084 12.56 2.36 -8.68
CA THR A 2084 11.21 1.78 -8.69
C THR A 2084 10.96 0.93 -7.43
N LYS A 2085 9.70 0.79 -7.01
CA LYS A 2085 9.32 0.08 -5.77
C LYS A 2085 9.90 -1.36 -5.67
N PRO A 2086 9.96 -2.18 -6.74
CA PRO A 2086 10.69 -3.45 -6.73
C PRO A 2086 12.18 -3.30 -6.38
N MET A 2087 12.89 -2.38 -7.04
CA MET A 2087 14.32 -2.14 -6.81
C MET A 2087 14.61 -1.58 -5.41
N GLN A 2088 13.70 -0.78 -4.85
CA GLN A 2088 13.80 -0.33 -3.44
C GLN A 2088 13.73 -1.49 -2.45
N ILE A 2089 12.89 -2.51 -2.71
CA ILE A 2089 12.80 -3.71 -1.87
C ILE A 2089 14.09 -4.53 -1.98
N LEU A 2090 14.59 -4.73 -3.20
CA LEU A 2090 15.82 -5.47 -3.45
C LEU A 2090 17.04 -4.79 -2.78
N TYR A 2091 17.18 -3.48 -2.93
CA TYR A 2091 18.22 -2.66 -2.28
C TYR A 2091 18.15 -2.75 -0.74
N LYS A 2092 16.95 -2.71 -0.15
CA LYS A 2092 16.75 -2.93 1.29
C LYS A 2092 17.15 -4.34 1.72
N GLY A 2093 16.91 -5.36 0.89
CA GLY A 2093 17.44 -6.71 1.08
C GLY A 2093 18.96 -6.73 1.13
N THR A 2094 19.62 -6.16 0.11
CA THR A 2094 21.09 -6.07 0.02
C THR A 2094 21.72 -5.35 1.22
N LEU A 2095 21.11 -4.24 1.70
CA LEU A 2095 21.54 -3.56 2.92
C LEU A 2095 21.49 -4.46 4.15
N ARG A 2096 20.43 -5.26 4.32
CA ARG A 2096 20.30 -6.20 5.45
C ARG A 2096 21.35 -7.31 5.38
N VAL A 2097 21.65 -7.83 4.18
CA VAL A 2097 22.73 -8.81 4.00
C VAL A 2097 24.09 -8.21 4.37
N LEU A 2098 24.40 -6.99 3.93
CA LEU A 2098 25.65 -6.32 4.31
C LEU A 2098 25.74 -6.01 5.80
N LEU A 2099 24.64 -5.65 6.46
CA LEU A 2099 24.61 -5.44 7.92
C LEU A 2099 24.87 -6.74 8.71
N VAL A 2100 24.29 -7.87 8.28
CA VAL A 2100 24.57 -9.19 8.87
C VAL A 2100 26.03 -9.58 8.66
N LEU A 2101 26.57 -9.39 7.45
CA LEU A 2101 27.98 -9.66 7.16
C LEU A 2101 28.93 -8.76 7.96
N LEU A 2102 28.59 -7.49 8.17
CA LEU A 2102 29.39 -6.56 8.98
C LEU A 2102 29.41 -6.92 10.47
N HIS A 2103 28.32 -7.50 10.99
CA HIS A 2103 28.23 -7.95 12.38
C HIS A 2103 28.88 -9.33 12.60
N ASP A 2104 28.50 -10.32 11.79
CA ASP A 2104 28.87 -11.73 12.01
C ASP A 2104 30.19 -12.12 11.31
N PHE A 2105 30.59 -11.40 10.26
CA PHE A 2105 31.71 -11.74 9.37
C PHE A 2105 32.53 -10.53 8.88
N PRO A 2106 32.88 -9.52 9.72
CA PRO A 2106 33.55 -8.32 9.25
C PRO A 2106 34.90 -8.58 8.56
N GLU A 2107 35.64 -9.62 8.94
CA GLU A 2107 36.91 -9.99 8.29
C GLU A 2107 36.72 -10.34 6.80
N PHE A 2108 35.59 -10.94 6.43
CA PHE A 2108 35.26 -11.23 5.04
C PHE A 2108 35.01 -9.96 4.23
N LEU A 2109 34.35 -8.95 4.83
CA LEU A 2109 34.21 -7.63 4.21
C LEU A 2109 35.55 -6.88 4.16
N CYS A 2110 36.43 -7.02 5.16
CA CYS A 2110 37.77 -6.44 5.17
C CYS A 2110 38.62 -6.92 3.99
N ASP A 2111 38.64 -8.24 3.77
CA ASP A 2111 39.54 -8.90 2.81
C ASP A 2111 39.07 -8.75 1.35
N TYR A 2112 37.76 -8.64 1.12
CA TYR A 2112 37.13 -8.47 -0.19
C TYR A 2112 36.66 -7.03 -0.48
N HIS A 2113 36.91 -6.07 0.42
CA HIS A 2113 36.44 -4.68 0.31
C HIS A 2113 36.66 -4.06 -1.09
N TYR A 2114 37.83 -4.30 -1.69
CA TYR A 2114 38.21 -3.81 -3.01
C TYR A 2114 37.24 -4.34 -4.08
N GLY A 2115 37.11 -5.68 -4.19
CA GLY A 2115 36.28 -6.33 -5.20
C GLY A 2115 34.79 -5.96 -5.10
N PHE A 2116 34.29 -5.63 -3.91
CA PHE A 2116 32.93 -5.13 -3.72
C PHE A 2116 32.81 -3.64 -4.07
N CYS A 2117 33.71 -2.77 -3.59
CA CYS A 2117 33.65 -1.34 -3.87
C CYS A 2117 33.88 -1.00 -5.34
N ASP A 2118 34.59 -1.85 -6.07
CA ASP A 2118 34.85 -1.72 -7.51
C ASP A 2118 33.59 -1.93 -8.38
N VAL A 2119 32.68 -2.81 -7.95
CA VAL A 2119 31.40 -3.08 -8.66
C VAL A 2119 30.21 -2.27 -8.14
N ILE A 2120 30.28 -1.77 -6.91
CA ILE A 2120 29.26 -0.88 -6.33
C ILE A 2120 29.48 0.55 -6.87
N PRO A 2121 28.49 1.19 -7.54
CA PRO A 2121 28.64 2.54 -8.09
C PRO A 2121 29.07 3.61 -7.06
N PRO A 2122 29.83 4.65 -7.45
CA PRO A 2122 30.33 5.67 -6.52
C PRO A 2122 29.25 6.40 -5.71
N ASN A 2123 28.09 6.67 -6.30
CA ASN A 2123 26.94 7.29 -5.64
C ASN A 2123 26.25 6.39 -4.61
N CYS A 2124 26.56 5.09 -4.56
CA CYS A 2124 25.98 4.14 -3.61
C CYS A 2124 26.67 4.17 -2.23
N ILE A 2125 26.84 5.39 -1.69
CA ILE A 2125 27.71 5.68 -0.54
C ILE A 2125 27.44 4.75 0.66
N GLN A 2126 26.18 4.52 1.03
CA GLN A 2126 25.83 3.65 2.17
C GLN A 2126 26.33 2.20 2.00
N LEU A 2127 26.25 1.63 0.79
CA LEU A 2127 26.73 0.27 0.53
C LEU A 2127 28.26 0.20 0.69
N ARG A 2128 28.98 1.19 0.12
CA ARG A 2128 30.44 1.31 0.27
C ARG A 2128 30.81 1.49 1.73
N ASN A 2129 30.16 2.39 2.47
CA ASN A 2129 30.45 2.63 3.88
C ASN A 2129 30.28 1.38 4.76
N LEU A 2130 29.24 0.56 4.56
CA LEU A 2130 29.08 -0.70 5.30
C LEU A 2130 30.26 -1.66 5.10
N ILE A 2131 30.81 -1.73 3.89
CA ILE A 2131 31.97 -2.57 3.57
C ILE A 2131 33.27 -1.95 4.11
N LEU A 2132 33.43 -0.64 3.96
CA LEU A 2132 34.63 0.11 4.34
C LEU A 2132 34.76 0.34 5.87
N SER A 2133 33.67 0.24 6.62
CA SER A 2133 33.64 0.31 8.09
C SER A 2133 33.95 -1.02 8.77
N ALA A 2134 34.12 -2.12 8.03
CA ALA A 2134 34.49 -3.40 8.59
C ALA A 2134 35.93 -3.39 9.13
N PHE A 2135 36.16 -4.01 10.29
CA PHE A 2135 37.48 -4.18 10.90
C PHE A 2135 37.58 -5.57 11.57
N PRO A 2136 38.80 -6.14 11.76
CA PRO A 2136 38.97 -7.47 12.36
C PRO A 2136 38.51 -7.53 13.82
N ARG A 2137 37.78 -8.57 14.25
CA ARG A 2137 37.21 -8.67 15.61
C ARG A 2137 38.22 -8.75 16.75
N ASN A 2138 39.47 -9.13 16.47
CA ASN A 2138 40.56 -9.11 17.44
C ASN A 2138 41.15 -7.70 17.65
N MET A 2139 40.76 -6.71 16.84
CA MET A 2139 41.21 -5.33 16.93
C MET A 2139 40.31 -4.51 17.86
N ARG A 2140 40.90 -3.75 18.77
CA ARG A 2140 40.19 -2.70 19.52
C ARG A 2140 40.32 -1.38 18.77
N LEU A 2141 39.26 -0.97 18.09
CA LEU A 2141 39.21 0.30 17.37
C LEU A 2141 39.37 1.48 18.36
N PRO A 2142 40.39 2.35 18.22
CA PRO A 2142 40.51 3.55 19.06
C PRO A 2142 39.36 4.52 18.76
N ASP A 2143 38.76 5.14 19.78
CA ASP A 2143 37.71 6.15 19.56
C ASP A 2143 38.30 7.36 18.80
N PRO A 2144 37.85 7.65 17.56
CA PRO A 2144 38.40 8.74 16.74
C PRO A 2144 38.11 10.14 17.30
N PHE A 2145 37.20 10.28 18.26
CA PHE A 2145 36.92 11.55 18.94
C PHE A 2145 37.84 11.80 20.15
N THR A 2146 38.69 10.84 20.53
CA THR A 2146 39.67 10.98 21.63
C THR A 2146 40.57 12.21 21.41
N PRO A 2147 40.59 13.19 22.33
CA PRO A 2147 41.47 14.35 22.21
C PRO A 2147 42.95 13.94 22.14
N ASN A 2148 43.69 14.52 21.20
CA ASN A 2148 45.12 14.28 20.98
C ASN A 2148 45.51 12.83 20.64
N LEU A 2149 44.61 12.06 20.00
CA LEU A 2149 44.91 10.72 19.48
C LEU A 2149 46.02 10.76 18.41
N LYS A 2150 47.26 10.47 18.81
CA LYS A 2150 48.40 10.37 17.89
C LYS A 2150 48.34 9.06 17.09
N VAL A 2151 47.78 9.12 15.88
CA VAL A 2151 47.64 7.99 14.96
C VAL A 2151 48.97 7.26 14.74
N ASP A 2152 50.08 8.00 14.64
CA ASP A 2152 51.43 7.46 14.43
C ASP A 2152 51.94 6.56 15.56
N MET A 2153 51.31 6.59 16.74
CA MET A 2153 51.67 5.78 17.91
C MET A 2153 50.93 4.43 17.96
N LEU A 2154 49.98 4.18 17.05
CA LEU A 2154 49.24 2.92 16.99
C LEU A 2154 50.11 1.84 16.34
N SER A 2155 50.34 0.70 16.99
CA SER A 2155 51.15 -0.40 16.44
C SER A 2155 50.63 -0.87 15.07
N GLU A 2156 49.32 -0.90 14.91
CA GLU A 2156 48.58 -1.46 13.79
C GLU A 2156 48.72 -0.63 12.51
N ILE A 2157 49.03 0.67 12.59
CA ILE A 2157 49.25 1.49 11.38
C ILE A 2157 50.52 1.10 10.60
N ASN A 2158 51.39 0.27 11.16
CA ASN A 2158 52.55 -0.27 10.44
C ASN A 2158 52.22 -1.56 9.66
N ILE A 2159 51.02 -2.13 9.86
CA ILE A 2159 50.61 -3.42 9.29
C ILE A 2159 49.73 -3.17 8.06
N ALA A 2160 50.06 -3.82 6.93
CA ALA A 2160 49.24 -3.77 5.73
C ALA A 2160 47.94 -4.58 5.90
N PRO A 2161 46.78 -4.07 5.45
CA PRO A 2161 45.53 -4.81 5.51
C PRO A 2161 45.55 -5.96 4.50
N ARG A 2162 44.93 -7.09 4.84
CA ARG A 2162 44.79 -8.23 3.92
C ARG A 2162 43.83 -7.86 2.79
N ILE A 2163 44.17 -8.26 1.56
CA ILE A 2163 43.39 -8.04 0.34
C ILE A 2163 43.44 -9.33 -0.47
N LEU A 2164 42.28 -9.96 -0.69
CA LEU A 2164 42.19 -11.26 -1.41
C LEU A 2164 41.80 -11.12 -2.88
N THR A 2165 41.40 -9.91 -3.32
CA THR A 2165 41.10 -9.64 -4.74
C THR A 2165 42.38 -9.31 -5.51
N ASN A 2166 42.66 -9.98 -6.62
CA ASN A 2166 43.81 -9.64 -7.49
C ASN A 2166 43.55 -8.38 -8.33
N PHE A 2167 43.64 -7.21 -7.68
CA PHE A 2167 43.53 -5.91 -8.34
C PHE A 2167 44.61 -5.71 -9.42
N THR A 2168 45.78 -6.36 -9.31
CA THR A 2168 46.86 -6.23 -10.31
C THR A 2168 46.55 -6.90 -11.64
N GLY A 2169 45.59 -7.83 -11.69
CA GLY A 2169 45.11 -8.45 -12.93
C GLY A 2169 44.15 -7.57 -13.75
N VAL A 2170 43.70 -6.44 -13.20
CA VAL A 2170 42.85 -5.46 -13.91
C VAL A 2170 43.69 -4.50 -14.76
N MET A 2171 44.96 -4.29 -14.40
CA MET A 2171 45.88 -3.45 -15.16
C MET A 2171 46.40 -4.18 -16.40
N PRO A 2172 46.33 -3.60 -17.61
CA PRO A 2172 46.93 -4.18 -18.81
C PRO A 2172 48.43 -4.47 -18.60
N PRO A 2173 48.98 -5.63 -19.04
CA PRO A 2173 50.36 -6.00 -18.75
C PRO A 2173 51.41 -4.99 -19.20
N GLN A 2174 51.18 -4.33 -20.34
CA GLN A 2174 52.07 -3.28 -20.87
C GLN A 2174 51.97 -1.99 -20.02
N PHE A 2175 50.76 -1.50 -19.75
CA PHE A 2175 50.55 -0.35 -18.85
C PHE A 2175 51.20 -0.56 -17.47
N LYS A 2176 51.06 -1.76 -16.90
CA LYS A 2176 51.73 -2.12 -15.64
C LYS A 2176 53.26 -2.10 -15.78
N LYS A 2177 53.83 -2.62 -16.87
CA LYS A 2177 55.27 -2.61 -17.12
C LYS A 2177 55.83 -1.19 -17.23
N ASP A 2178 55.09 -0.29 -17.87
CA ASP A 2178 55.51 1.10 -18.05
C ASP A 2178 55.38 1.89 -16.74
N LEU A 2179 54.34 1.63 -15.95
CA LEU A 2179 54.21 2.10 -14.56
C LEU A 2179 55.35 1.57 -13.67
N ASP A 2180 55.65 0.28 -13.74
CA ASP A 2180 56.75 -0.37 -12.99
C ASP A 2180 58.13 0.13 -13.42
N SER A 2181 58.28 0.65 -14.65
CA SER A 2181 59.46 1.39 -15.10
C SER A 2181 59.50 2.77 -14.44
N TYR A 2182 58.44 3.56 -14.63
CA TYR A 2182 58.36 4.92 -14.11
C TYR A 2182 58.58 5.00 -12.59
N LEU A 2183 57.97 4.10 -11.82
CA LEU A 2183 58.16 4.04 -10.35
C LEU A 2183 59.60 3.74 -9.92
N LYS A 2184 60.42 3.12 -10.78
CA LYS A 2184 61.82 2.76 -10.49
C LYS A 2184 62.83 3.79 -11.03
N THR A 2185 62.59 4.34 -12.22
CA THR A 2185 63.56 5.18 -12.94
C THR A 2185 63.11 6.63 -13.13
N ARG A 2186 61.84 6.95 -12.86
CA ARG A 2186 61.13 8.16 -13.31
C ARG A 2186 61.23 8.39 -14.83
N SER A 2187 61.35 7.32 -15.62
CA SER A 2187 61.42 7.39 -17.07
C SER A 2187 60.55 6.31 -17.77
N PRO A 2188 59.94 6.64 -18.92
CA PRO A 2188 59.93 7.94 -19.59
C PRO A 2188 59.05 8.97 -18.87
N VAL A 2189 59.42 10.26 -18.92
CA VAL A 2189 58.65 11.34 -18.26
C VAL A 2189 57.26 11.52 -18.90
N THR A 2190 57.11 11.17 -20.19
CA THR A 2190 55.82 11.20 -20.90
C THR A 2190 54.78 10.29 -20.27
N PHE A 2191 55.18 9.27 -19.48
CA PHE A 2191 54.23 8.41 -18.77
C PHE A 2191 53.19 9.21 -17.96
N LEU A 2192 53.54 10.39 -17.42
CA LEU A 2192 52.59 11.27 -16.73
C LEU A 2192 51.58 11.95 -17.69
N SER A 2193 52.01 12.45 -18.84
CA SER A 2193 51.09 13.03 -19.85
C SER A 2193 50.21 11.97 -20.50
N ASP A 2194 50.77 10.78 -20.70
CA ASP A 2194 50.11 9.65 -21.35
C ASP A 2194 49.15 8.94 -20.37
N LEU A 2195 49.22 9.24 -19.06
CA LEU A 2195 48.42 8.57 -18.03
C LEU A 2195 46.92 8.85 -18.18
N ARG A 2196 46.53 10.09 -18.51
CA ARG A 2196 45.12 10.48 -18.66
C ARG A 2196 44.45 9.78 -19.84
N SER A 2197 45.12 9.70 -20.99
CA SER A 2197 44.62 9.00 -22.17
C SER A 2197 44.54 7.48 -21.94
N ASN A 2198 45.48 6.89 -21.19
CA ASN A 2198 45.41 5.49 -20.75
C ASN A 2198 44.24 5.18 -19.79
N LEU A 2199 43.65 6.19 -19.13
CA LEU A 2199 42.53 6.02 -18.19
C LEU A 2199 41.15 6.33 -18.81
N GLN A 2200 41.09 6.95 -20.00
CA GLN A 2200 39.85 7.28 -20.70
C GLN A 2200 39.40 6.11 -21.61
N VAL A 2201 38.10 5.84 -21.61
CA VAL A 2201 37.45 4.76 -22.40
C VAL A 2201 36.21 5.24 -23.17
N SER A 2202 35.67 6.41 -22.84
CA SER A 2202 34.58 7.05 -23.58
C SER A 2202 34.69 8.57 -23.49
N ASN A 2203 34.01 9.28 -24.39
CA ASN A 2203 33.78 10.73 -24.27
C ASN A 2203 32.46 11.05 -23.54
N GLU A 2204 31.57 10.06 -23.36
CA GLU A 2204 30.26 10.21 -22.72
C GLU A 2204 30.39 10.51 -21.22
N PRO A 2205 29.81 11.63 -20.72
CA PRO A 2205 29.81 11.98 -19.30
C PRO A 2205 29.22 10.86 -18.41
N GLY A 2206 29.90 10.55 -17.32
CA GLY A 2206 29.55 9.51 -16.35
C GLY A 2206 30.05 8.11 -16.70
N ASN A 2207 30.64 7.91 -17.88
CA ASN A 2207 31.34 6.70 -18.31
C ASN A 2207 32.72 7.01 -18.92
N ARG A 2208 33.26 8.23 -18.74
CA ARG A 2208 34.49 8.66 -19.46
C ARG A 2208 35.71 7.84 -19.10
N TYR A 2209 35.83 7.51 -17.82
CA TYR A 2209 37.02 6.93 -17.23
C TYR A 2209 36.82 5.48 -16.81
N ASN A 2210 37.86 4.67 -16.98
CA ASN A 2210 37.88 3.30 -16.50
C ASN A 2210 38.09 3.28 -14.98
N LEU A 2211 36.99 3.33 -14.23
CA LEU A 2211 36.97 3.32 -12.77
C LEU A 2211 37.74 2.12 -12.19
N GLN A 2212 37.68 0.94 -12.82
CA GLN A 2212 38.39 -0.25 -12.33
C GLN A 2212 39.91 -0.10 -12.46
N LEU A 2213 40.36 0.52 -13.56
CA LEU A 2213 41.78 0.84 -13.78
C LEU A 2213 42.26 1.95 -12.83
N ILE A 2214 41.44 2.97 -12.55
CA ILE A 2214 41.74 4.00 -11.54
C ILE A 2214 41.87 3.37 -10.15
N ASN A 2215 40.92 2.53 -9.73
CA ASN A 2215 40.96 1.82 -8.44
C ASN A 2215 42.22 0.96 -8.31
N ALA A 2216 42.58 0.22 -9.38
CA ALA A 2216 43.75 -0.65 -9.40
C ALA A 2216 45.06 0.14 -9.35
N LEU A 2217 45.15 1.22 -10.14
CA LEU A 2217 46.30 2.13 -10.18
C LEU A 2217 46.56 2.77 -8.82
N VAL A 2218 45.53 3.35 -8.19
CA VAL A 2218 45.67 4.03 -6.89
C VAL A 2218 46.11 3.05 -5.80
N LEU A 2219 45.47 1.88 -5.70
CA LEU A 2219 45.88 0.86 -4.72
C LEU A 2219 47.30 0.33 -4.99
N TYR A 2220 47.68 0.09 -6.25
CA TYR A 2220 49.01 -0.41 -6.59
C TYR A 2220 50.11 0.60 -6.27
N VAL A 2221 49.97 1.85 -6.72
CA VAL A 2221 50.94 2.93 -6.47
C VAL A 2221 51.11 3.17 -4.97
N GLY A 2222 50.03 3.21 -4.19
CA GLY A 2222 50.12 3.34 -2.73
C GLY A 2222 50.79 2.13 -2.06
N THR A 2223 50.50 0.91 -2.51
CA THR A 2223 51.15 -0.31 -1.97
C THR A 2223 52.66 -0.29 -2.23
N GLN A 2224 53.10 0.12 -3.42
CA GLN A 2224 54.52 0.28 -3.74
C GLN A 2224 55.17 1.42 -2.95
N ALA A 2225 54.45 2.53 -2.74
CA ALA A 2225 54.94 3.66 -1.96
C ALA A 2225 55.21 3.29 -0.50
N ILE A 2226 54.27 2.58 0.15
CA ILE A 2226 54.41 2.08 1.52
C ILE A 2226 55.61 1.15 1.62
N ALA A 2227 55.75 0.19 0.68
CA ALA A 2227 56.90 -0.70 0.64
C ALA A 2227 58.23 0.06 0.45
N HIS A 2228 58.26 1.08 -0.40
CA HIS A 2228 59.43 1.93 -0.62
C HIS A 2228 59.82 2.76 0.62
N ILE A 2229 58.85 3.27 1.36
CA ILE A 2229 59.05 4.03 2.61
C ILE A 2229 59.54 3.11 3.73
N HIS A 2230 58.92 1.93 3.90
CA HIS A 2230 59.33 0.93 4.89
C HIS A 2230 60.73 0.36 4.58
N ASN A 2231 61.07 0.15 3.31
CA ASN A 2231 62.42 -0.27 2.88
C ASN A 2231 63.51 0.78 3.17
N LYS A 2232 63.13 2.05 3.41
CA LYS A 2232 64.02 3.12 3.91
C LYS A 2232 64.06 3.22 5.44
N GLY A 2233 63.43 2.30 6.17
CA GLY A 2233 63.30 2.35 7.63
C GLY A 2233 62.47 3.53 8.15
N SER A 2234 61.60 4.10 7.30
CA SER A 2234 60.75 5.25 7.62
C SER A 2234 59.27 4.84 7.74
N THR A 2235 58.46 5.64 8.41
CA THR A 2235 57.00 5.48 8.48
C THR A 2235 56.28 6.51 7.58
N PRO A 2236 55.06 6.25 7.07
CA PRO A 2236 54.37 7.14 6.12
C PRO A 2236 53.85 8.48 6.71
N SER A 2237 54.71 9.47 6.88
CA SER A 2237 54.33 10.85 7.21
C SER A 2237 54.12 11.74 5.97
N MET A 2238 53.41 12.87 6.16
CA MET A 2238 53.29 13.97 5.19
C MET A 2238 54.63 14.36 4.54
N SER A 2239 55.74 14.36 5.28
CA SER A 2239 57.06 14.70 4.73
C SER A 2239 57.71 13.56 3.95
N THR A 2240 57.54 12.30 4.38
CA THR A 2240 58.16 11.14 3.72
C THR A 2240 57.54 10.74 2.37
N ILE A 2241 56.27 11.12 2.13
CA ILE A 2241 55.57 10.84 0.87
C ILE A 2241 55.93 11.84 -0.24
N THR A 2242 56.43 13.03 0.14
CA THR A 2242 56.88 14.09 -0.79
C THR A 2242 57.99 13.62 -1.73
N HIS A 2243 58.14 14.34 -2.86
CA HIS A 2243 59.26 14.18 -3.81
C HIS A 2243 59.48 12.73 -4.29
N SER A 2244 58.45 11.88 -4.30
CA SER A 2244 58.53 10.47 -4.64
C SER A 2244 57.78 10.15 -5.94
N ALA A 2245 58.29 9.23 -6.76
CA ALA A 2245 57.68 8.86 -8.05
C ALA A 2245 56.21 8.42 -7.94
N HIS A 2246 55.82 7.89 -6.77
CA HIS A 2246 54.44 7.53 -6.44
C HIS A 2246 53.54 8.76 -6.25
N MET A 2247 54.07 9.83 -5.64
CA MET A 2247 53.37 11.08 -5.42
C MET A 2247 53.33 11.95 -6.69
N ASP A 2248 54.38 11.92 -7.51
CA ASP A 2248 54.42 12.58 -8.82
C ASP A 2248 53.19 12.16 -9.67
N ILE A 2249 52.84 10.87 -9.65
CA ILE A 2249 51.64 10.31 -10.29
C ILE A 2249 50.35 10.89 -9.69
N PHE A 2250 50.23 10.89 -8.35
CA PHE A 2250 49.01 11.33 -7.67
C PHE A 2250 48.76 12.84 -7.79
N GLN A 2251 49.81 13.67 -7.76
CA GLN A 2251 49.70 15.11 -8.02
C GLN A 2251 49.31 15.37 -9.48
N ASN A 2252 49.91 14.65 -10.44
CA ASN A 2252 49.54 14.75 -11.85
C ASN A 2252 48.07 14.37 -12.10
N LEU A 2253 47.59 13.26 -11.52
CA LEU A 2253 46.18 12.84 -11.58
C LEU A 2253 45.23 13.85 -10.92
N ALA A 2254 45.63 14.48 -9.81
CA ALA A 2254 44.81 15.51 -9.17
C ALA A 2254 44.63 16.75 -10.06
N VAL A 2255 45.63 17.12 -10.87
CA VAL A 2255 45.62 18.34 -11.68
C VAL A 2255 45.04 18.11 -13.09
N ASP A 2256 45.52 17.10 -13.83
CA ASP A 2256 45.17 16.89 -15.24
C ASP A 2256 43.81 16.19 -15.46
N LEU A 2257 43.31 15.43 -14.49
CA LEU A 2257 41.95 14.87 -14.61
C LEU A 2257 40.88 15.96 -14.55
N ASP A 2258 39.83 15.79 -15.37
CA ASP A 2258 38.63 16.63 -15.30
C ASP A 2258 37.81 16.35 -14.02
N THR A 2259 36.71 17.07 -13.83
CA THR A 2259 35.87 16.95 -12.63
C THR A 2259 35.28 15.54 -12.43
N GLU A 2260 35.07 14.76 -13.48
CA GLU A 2260 34.64 13.36 -13.38
C GLU A 2260 35.81 12.48 -12.96
N GLY A 2261 36.92 12.53 -13.71
CA GLY A 2261 38.10 11.73 -13.42
C GLY A 2261 38.68 11.98 -12.03
N ARG A 2262 38.76 13.25 -11.61
CA ARG A 2262 39.28 13.68 -10.30
C ARG A 2262 38.38 13.20 -9.17
N TYR A 2263 37.06 13.31 -9.30
CA TYR A 2263 36.11 12.77 -8.32
C TYR A 2263 36.26 11.25 -8.16
N LEU A 2264 36.47 10.51 -9.25
CA LEU A 2264 36.70 9.06 -9.21
C LEU A 2264 38.06 8.70 -8.57
N PHE A 2265 39.12 9.43 -8.90
CA PHE A 2265 40.46 9.29 -8.31
C PHE A 2265 40.46 9.55 -6.79
N LEU A 2266 39.85 10.65 -6.35
CA LEU A 2266 39.72 10.97 -4.92
C LEU A 2266 38.84 9.94 -4.19
N ASN A 2267 37.80 9.40 -4.85
CA ASN A 2267 37.02 8.29 -4.32
C ASN A 2267 37.84 6.99 -4.18
N ALA A 2268 38.79 6.72 -5.08
CA ALA A 2268 39.67 5.56 -5.02
C ALA A 2268 40.66 5.67 -3.84
N ILE A 2269 41.17 6.88 -3.54
CA ILE A 2269 41.93 7.17 -2.31
C ILE A 2269 41.04 6.98 -1.08
N ALA A 2270 39.84 7.58 -1.06
CA ALA A 2270 38.92 7.50 0.08
C ALA A 2270 38.43 6.07 0.37
N ASN A 2271 38.44 5.16 -0.61
CA ASN A 2271 38.17 3.73 -0.41
C ASN A 2271 39.24 3.03 0.46
N GLN A 2272 40.40 3.63 0.68
CA GLN A 2272 41.48 3.07 1.49
C GLN A 2272 41.46 3.57 2.95
N LEU A 2273 40.59 4.53 3.28
CA LEU A 2273 40.46 5.15 4.61
C LEU A 2273 39.54 4.32 5.53
N ARG A 2274 39.96 3.10 5.90
CA ARG A 2274 39.12 2.07 6.54
C ARG A 2274 39.27 2.01 8.07
N TYR A 2275 40.10 1.11 8.58
CA TYR A 2275 40.47 0.95 10.01
C TYR A 2275 41.97 1.23 10.18
N PRO A 2276 42.55 1.35 11.39
CA PRO A 2276 43.99 1.61 11.54
C PRO A 2276 44.84 0.50 10.86
N ASN A 2277 45.52 0.85 9.77
CA ASN A 2277 46.43 0.00 8.99
C ASN A 2277 47.32 0.91 8.11
N SER A 2278 48.40 0.37 7.53
CA SER A 2278 49.38 1.19 6.78
C SER A 2278 48.86 1.81 5.49
N HIS A 2279 47.87 1.20 4.83
CA HIS A 2279 47.22 1.83 3.69
C HIS A 2279 46.38 3.01 4.16
N THR A 2280 45.56 2.83 5.20
CA THR A 2280 44.75 3.92 5.78
C THR A 2280 45.61 5.09 6.29
N HIS A 2281 46.78 4.82 6.88
CA HIS A 2281 47.74 5.85 7.28
C HIS A 2281 48.34 6.58 6.07
N TYR A 2282 48.95 5.87 5.13
CA TYR A 2282 49.54 6.44 3.91
C TYR A 2282 48.54 7.23 3.06
N PHE A 2283 47.32 6.70 2.86
CA PHE A 2283 46.29 7.39 2.07
C PHE A 2283 45.65 8.56 2.83
N SER A 2284 45.64 8.56 4.17
CA SER A 2284 45.28 9.75 4.96
C SER A 2284 46.32 10.86 4.75
N CYS A 2285 47.61 10.56 4.91
CA CYS A 2285 48.69 11.52 4.64
C CYS A 2285 48.68 11.98 3.17
N THR A 2286 48.38 11.08 2.21
CA THR A 2286 48.21 11.44 0.80
C THR A 2286 47.06 12.43 0.59
N MET A 2287 45.88 12.19 1.18
CA MET A 2287 44.72 13.07 1.03
C MET A 2287 44.97 14.46 1.66
N LEU A 2288 45.61 14.49 2.84
CA LEU A 2288 45.98 15.74 3.52
C LEU A 2288 47.06 16.52 2.76
N TYR A 2289 48.04 15.83 2.15
CA TYR A 2289 49.06 16.44 1.30
C TYR A 2289 48.48 17.01 0.00
N LEU A 2290 47.59 16.25 -0.66
CA LEU A 2290 46.88 16.73 -1.85
C LEU A 2290 45.92 17.90 -1.55
N PHE A 2291 45.47 18.08 -0.30
CA PHE A 2291 44.73 19.27 0.13
C PHE A 2291 45.66 20.46 0.38
N ALA A 2292 46.79 20.23 1.05
CA ALA A 2292 47.75 21.29 1.40
C ALA A 2292 48.47 21.88 0.17
N GLU A 2293 48.92 21.03 -0.76
CA GLU A 2293 49.67 21.41 -1.96
C GLU A 2293 48.77 21.57 -3.21
N ALA A 2294 47.44 21.62 -3.05
CA ALA A 2294 46.54 21.77 -4.19
C ALA A 2294 46.61 23.19 -4.78
N ASN A 2295 46.97 23.25 -6.06
CA ASN A 2295 47.18 24.48 -6.83
C ASN A 2295 45.90 25.26 -7.19
N THR A 2296 44.72 24.67 -6.97
CA THR A 2296 43.42 25.23 -7.35
C THR A 2296 42.35 24.79 -6.36
N GLU A 2297 41.58 25.74 -5.82
CA GLU A 2297 40.63 25.50 -4.73
C GLU A 2297 39.54 24.45 -5.04
N ALA A 2298 39.24 24.24 -6.33
CA ALA A 2298 38.38 23.16 -6.81
C ALA A 2298 38.93 21.73 -6.54
N ILE A 2299 40.19 21.58 -6.09
CA ILE A 2299 40.74 20.32 -5.59
C ILE A 2299 40.45 20.19 -4.09
N GLN A 2300 40.70 21.23 -3.28
CA GLN A 2300 40.31 21.26 -1.86
C GLN A 2300 38.79 21.05 -1.67
N GLU A 2301 37.96 21.68 -2.52
CA GLU A 2301 36.50 21.49 -2.55
C GLU A 2301 36.14 20.01 -2.81
N GLN A 2302 36.71 19.40 -3.86
CA GLN A 2302 36.41 18.01 -4.21
C GLN A 2302 36.91 17.00 -3.17
N ILE A 2303 38.06 17.24 -2.54
CA ILE A 2303 38.54 16.43 -1.40
C ILE A 2303 37.53 16.51 -0.26
N THR A 2304 37.14 17.73 0.13
CA THR A 2304 36.15 17.97 1.19
C THR A 2304 34.82 17.30 0.88
N ARG A 2305 34.34 17.42 -0.36
CA ARG A 2305 33.10 16.81 -0.84
C ARG A 2305 33.14 15.28 -0.77
N VAL A 2306 34.21 14.63 -1.24
CA VAL A 2306 34.34 13.15 -1.21
C VAL A 2306 34.38 12.61 0.22
N LEU A 2307 34.96 13.37 1.16
CA LEU A 2307 34.93 13.02 2.58
C LEU A 2307 33.53 13.27 3.20
N LEU A 2308 32.92 14.43 2.94
CA LEU A 2308 31.63 14.83 3.51
C LEU A 2308 30.46 13.97 3.01
N GLU A 2309 30.39 13.66 1.70
CA GLU A 2309 29.37 12.76 1.13
C GLU A 2309 29.34 11.41 1.86
N ARG A 2310 30.50 10.92 2.32
CA ARG A 2310 30.65 9.68 3.08
C ARG A 2310 30.36 9.81 4.58
N LEU A 2311 30.20 11.02 5.12
CA LEU A 2311 29.89 11.28 6.53
C LEU A 2311 28.42 11.68 6.78
N ILE A 2312 27.74 12.24 5.78
CA ILE A 2312 26.31 12.62 5.90
C ILE A 2312 25.32 11.44 5.83
N VAL A 2313 25.78 10.25 5.41
CA VAL A 2313 24.93 9.04 5.38
C VAL A 2313 24.79 8.40 6.77
N ASN A 2314 23.92 7.39 6.91
CA ASN A 2314 23.73 6.71 8.20
C ASN A 2314 25.00 5.97 8.63
N ARG A 2315 25.26 5.96 9.94
CA ARG A 2315 26.32 5.16 10.58
C ARG A 2315 26.13 3.65 10.25
N PRO A 2316 27.21 2.86 10.21
CA PRO A 2316 28.59 3.22 10.53
C PRO A 2316 29.33 4.00 9.43
N HIS A 2317 30.35 4.73 9.86
CA HIS A 2317 31.30 5.44 9.01
C HIS A 2317 32.70 4.83 9.18
N PRO A 2318 33.54 4.76 8.14
CA PRO A 2318 34.90 4.25 8.27
C PRO A 2318 35.75 5.09 9.24
N TRP A 2319 36.56 4.42 10.07
CA TRP A 2319 37.41 5.07 11.08
C TRP A 2319 38.46 5.99 10.44
N GLY A 2320 39.12 5.52 9.39
CA GLY A 2320 40.14 6.30 8.67
C GLY A 2320 39.54 7.57 8.08
N LEU A 2321 38.35 7.45 7.47
CA LEU A 2321 37.61 8.59 6.92
C LEU A 2321 37.30 9.65 8.00
N LEU A 2322 36.82 9.21 9.18
CA LEU A 2322 36.59 10.09 10.33
C LEU A 2322 37.89 10.77 10.77
N ILE A 2323 38.98 10.03 10.94
CA ILE A 2323 40.28 10.55 11.36
C ILE A 2323 40.84 11.58 10.36
N THR A 2324 40.86 11.27 9.06
CA THR A 2324 41.36 12.20 8.03
C THR A 2324 40.53 13.49 8.01
N PHE A 2325 39.20 13.41 8.17
CA PHE A 2325 38.33 14.58 8.20
C PHE A 2325 38.45 15.39 9.49
N ILE A 2326 38.63 14.72 10.65
CA ILE A 2326 38.89 15.37 11.93
C ILE A 2326 40.22 16.12 11.91
N GLU A 2327 41.27 15.52 11.36
CA GLU A 2327 42.60 16.15 11.23
C GLU A 2327 42.55 17.35 10.29
N LEU A 2328 41.91 17.22 9.12
CA LEU A 2328 41.70 18.31 8.16
C LEU A 2328 41.01 19.52 8.78
N ILE A 2329 40.00 19.30 9.64
CA ILE A 2329 39.22 20.35 10.29
C ILE A 2329 39.91 20.95 11.53
N LYS A 2330 40.66 20.15 12.30
CA LYS A 2330 41.29 20.58 13.55
C LYS A 2330 42.68 21.19 13.39
N ASN A 2331 43.47 20.72 12.43
CA ASN A 2331 44.86 21.14 12.31
C ASN A 2331 44.94 22.47 11.53
N PRO A 2332 45.36 23.58 12.16
CA PRO A 2332 45.35 24.90 11.55
C PRO A 2332 46.32 25.04 10.37
N ALA A 2333 47.26 24.10 10.18
CA ALA A 2333 48.14 24.08 9.02
C ALA A 2333 47.38 23.99 7.69
N PHE A 2334 46.25 23.28 7.65
CA PHE A 2334 45.41 23.16 6.45
C PHE A 2334 44.52 24.37 6.19
N LYS A 2335 44.37 25.30 7.15
CA LYS A 2335 43.55 26.51 7.03
C LYS A 2335 42.12 26.25 6.54
N PHE A 2336 41.53 25.09 6.87
CA PHE A 2336 40.23 24.63 6.34
C PHE A 2336 39.14 25.71 6.37
N TRP A 2337 38.99 26.38 7.52
CA TRP A 2337 38.02 27.45 7.77
C TRP A 2337 38.34 28.81 7.09
N ASN A 2338 39.34 28.88 6.21
CA ASN A 2338 39.68 30.07 5.44
C ASN A 2338 39.30 29.92 3.95
N HIS A 2339 38.76 28.77 3.55
CA HIS A 2339 38.39 28.46 2.17
C HIS A 2339 36.95 28.90 1.84
N GLU A 2340 36.74 29.46 0.64
CA GLU A 2340 35.44 30.04 0.27
C GLU A 2340 34.32 28.99 0.21
N PHE A 2341 34.64 27.76 -0.20
CA PHE A 2341 33.66 26.67 -0.28
C PHE A 2341 33.13 26.21 1.10
N VAL A 2342 33.81 26.53 2.21
CA VAL A 2342 33.32 26.23 3.57
C VAL A 2342 32.21 27.20 3.98
N HIS A 2343 32.25 28.42 3.45
CA HIS A 2343 31.31 29.51 3.72
C HIS A 2343 30.28 29.75 2.59
N CYS A 2344 30.29 28.92 1.54
CA CYS A 2344 29.45 29.14 0.34
C CYS A 2344 27.92 29.04 0.58
N ALA A 2345 27.48 28.50 1.72
CA ALA A 2345 26.10 28.58 2.19
C ALA A 2345 26.05 28.46 3.75
N PRO A 2346 25.19 29.21 4.46
CA PRO A 2346 25.08 29.12 5.92
C PRO A 2346 24.71 27.72 6.43
N GLU A 2347 24.01 26.91 5.64
CA GLU A 2347 23.65 25.52 5.96
C GLU A 2347 24.86 24.59 5.87
N ILE A 2348 25.75 24.84 4.90
CA ILE A 2348 27.00 24.09 4.71
C ILE A 2348 27.98 24.46 5.83
N GLU A 2349 28.10 25.75 6.15
CA GLU A 2349 28.92 26.20 7.29
C GLU A 2349 28.37 25.61 8.61
N LYS A 2350 27.06 25.67 8.87
CA LYS A 2350 26.44 25.03 10.04
C LYS A 2350 26.64 23.52 10.07
N LEU A 2351 26.63 22.84 8.93
CA LEU A 2351 26.93 21.40 8.85
C LEU A 2351 28.39 21.12 9.25
N PHE A 2352 29.35 21.86 8.69
CA PHE A 2352 30.76 21.74 9.09
C PHE A 2352 30.95 22.10 10.57
N GLN A 2353 30.36 23.19 11.06
CA GLN A 2353 30.39 23.59 12.47
C GLN A 2353 29.77 22.52 13.37
N SER A 2354 28.65 21.91 13.00
CA SER A 2354 27.99 20.86 13.78
C SER A 2354 28.83 19.59 13.84
N VAL A 2355 29.43 19.14 12.74
CA VAL A 2355 30.36 18.00 12.74
C VAL A 2355 31.60 18.35 13.56
N ALA A 2356 32.15 19.56 13.40
CA ALA A 2356 33.29 20.03 14.17
C ALA A 2356 32.99 20.12 15.68
N GLN A 2357 31.80 20.57 16.09
CA GLN A 2357 31.36 20.58 17.50
C GLN A 2357 31.22 19.16 18.06
N CYS A 2358 30.64 18.21 17.30
CA CYS A 2358 30.65 16.79 17.69
C CYS A 2358 32.08 16.24 17.85
N CYS A 2359 33.04 16.73 17.06
CA CYS A 2359 34.46 16.38 17.14
C CYS A 2359 35.24 17.18 18.20
N MET A 2360 34.68 18.26 18.76
CA MET A 2360 35.31 19.16 19.72
C MET A 2360 34.53 19.18 21.04
N GLY A 2361 34.67 18.08 21.81
CA GLY A 2361 34.11 17.96 23.15
C GLY A 2361 34.41 19.17 24.05
N GLN A 2362 33.45 19.52 24.90
CA GLN A 2362 33.34 20.82 25.58
C GLN A 2362 34.64 21.25 26.28
N LYS A 2363 35.29 22.30 25.73
CA LYS A 2363 36.63 22.77 26.13
C LYS A 2363 36.69 23.58 27.45
N GLN A 2364 35.66 23.48 28.30
CA GLN A 2364 35.46 24.37 29.46
C GLN A 2364 36.21 23.96 30.75
N ALA A 2365 36.94 22.85 30.77
CA ALA A 2365 37.58 22.33 32.00
C ALA A 2365 39.04 22.78 32.26
N GLN A 2366 39.67 23.56 31.37
CA GLN A 2366 41.12 23.87 31.46
C GLN A 2366 41.52 25.36 31.50
N GLN A 2367 40.59 26.33 31.35
CA GLN A 2367 40.91 27.76 31.42
C GLN A 2367 40.76 28.39 32.82
N VAL A 2368 40.65 27.59 33.88
CA VAL A 2368 40.48 28.07 35.27
C VAL A 2368 41.76 27.90 36.11
N MET A 2369 42.92 27.64 35.48
CA MET A 2369 44.21 27.45 36.19
C MET A 2369 45.36 28.36 35.73
N GLU A 2370 45.13 29.27 34.78
CA GLU A 2370 46.09 30.30 34.37
C GLU A 2370 45.41 31.69 34.45
N GLY A 2371 45.34 32.25 35.67
CA GLY A 2371 44.56 33.48 35.89
C GLY A 2371 44.79 34.24 37.21
N THR A 2372 45.77 33.86 38.04
CA THR A 2372 46.14 34.63 39.26
C THR A 2372 47.67 34.62 39.45
N GLY A 2373 48.38 35.49 38.74
CA GLY A 2373 49.85 35.56 38.80
C GLY A 2373 50.41 36.84 38.18
N ALA A 2374 50.74 37.80 39.06
CA ALA A 2374 51.31 39.13 38.79
C ALA A 2374 50.37 40.19 38.15
N SER A 2375 50.48 41.40 38.71
CA SER A 2375 49.84 42.69 38.34
C SER A 2375 48.35 42.67 37.99
#